data_AF-A0A0D2DTR6-F1
#
_entry.id   AF-A0A0D2DTR6-F1
#
_cell.length_a   1.000
_cell.length_b   1.000
_cell.length_c   1.000
_cell.angle_alpha   90.00
_cell.angle_beta   90.00
_cell.angle_gamma   90.00
#
_symmetry.space_group_name_H-M   'P 1'
#
loop_
_entity.id
_entity.type
_entity.pdbx_description
1 polymer ?
#
loop_
_entity_poly.entity_id
_entity_poly.type
_entity_poly.pdbx_seq_one_letter_code
_entity_poly.pdbx_strand_id
1 'polypeptide(L)'
;MTSISPAEPRPPLLRRSTDSNRPPHGRASSHIFSPLDRKPPTLRRETVETEEDRPIKRRKIEADSNSNQVANHHNTSLPDKVSDPHVDNKTVYWRWVRPSAIRAAVANSRSKEEEDTSSEDGLPELPPRPWRTARVAKVADKAAPTHRSRVDIPVPNTPDSIQVPSSAPQFVLKRPVGFFPWTGKHPEDILSDSNVKNGYFDKPPNPTEKELNTARVPLYNAFKHKSGVDSLSTLFSLVLNQKSQHGIISSVSTFKPPPRVTLTEAKRKSWIADLANADVPLRRLSRTIPQGIKGQTLLDLCLQSSVPLSRAIWFAKCVCANEVRTLKRKGTTPAVALGAENKWLREWTLNVEQFLETYLGQANASDWRSNIQYALRLNTRLYLENLLDRGHYLDWILHSFTTAAISHTPFWLMVIHIYKQDLSQYRRRGAKLAQALIDKYRSIDNLSDQSISPLRQKLRAAVRELLFSRPAIFLMPDRWPESVPIVQTCLDTTIGPEGLILEELNRINERAMGFNKTDFLSVRSPSEIIVETLDKARVPYNVALLAKELDETSTDFDLLLRSCLEWSCTRFRQSRTRLYLVTRLVKRWQRGGRDIDTPILNFLSAFREGKTTADTLCLRHLVAQFSRSDCFPLSKYLQWLMVRGLPEKGSVCIDTESIFGRTAKVESYRDFASVQFLLDLSLHRAEDHVINLRNSVLERAGFDPSAEEDIFERCVEYLEQKLADASFVTKSEPPTLHEPSFAALPWTLRTRISMWLRARALEAAKSAQSTPMLPGSKVLNEEQFFVIRHILECMEDEAVLADVVGILSVSQRDDLVASLVATVHFHAGSFSAIGALEVLQKRMCQIYMTWRSTKPTMPLLTSTLLDLCTAFPVKAPAIRLLQQDLVRGDRGRAVAACSPYSDGIAESLQQAGATFVEDFEAILQSETNMNEQTMNGLFSVLVDRIEKQQKFEDDPRTLQSFCQLLSRLRLCRKAQGDLLTQKWMSRLMSCLDSKSGPSFLRILVATGCITFATIFEATPGYKSGVRKNLAVASFLYQILAPPSSTSLDWAAYQTRTRWHEYSLKEPLTALEIVCEAGLQGVSPTFDSLLLVVLVNSWSPDSSSLAEPAKKWFVKSLSYALNCSDGDLNATDLQALLESINVFSHRFVQLRFRLASPASVDKASGLDQPDLIEVLSQSLKQTLRNPPSPYAGHRQRFSQLFQIVGPDVANQVRHNVENEFLYALPKLLVGRVTSPLSAVFPDDTQQLSSIVEQAFQVCRKETSPSPGFLSHLIDRLSQHLKYLGNTHNTPATPAAPATTAPTAPTGFSGPSGSSTTMTHSQMVSMSSSPVANTSDIGGGSCPPVGLSYLRCILQMVCLQRPTLISPGSNGANVKQTQNEQLQLLVRLASIATHPAMTLVTGHQGTREEQIKAKEVIEFALDVIATIIDGVSDEVHLMCAKVLKDKLQDTRLCYLFGSINLMGSAQVQDMGRGLQMVKEGKGIIGEWKPRMWEVLDSGSGKESETSLGLGLFRARYG
;
A
#
# COMPACT_ATOMS: atom_id res chain seq x y z
N MET A 1 36.55 23.03 -57.64
CA MET A 1 35.28 22.70 -58.32
C MET A 1 34.29 22.29 -57.23
N THR A 2 33.55 23.28 -56.73
CA THR A 2 32.09 23.49 -56.98
C THR A 2 31.27 22.44 -56.22
N SER A 3 30.42 22.74 -55.23
CA SER A 3 29.67 23.97 -54.95
C SER A 3 29.19 23.96 -53.49
N ILE A 4 29.32 25.11 -52.83
CA ILE A 4 28.55 25.51 -51.63
C ILE A 4 27.08 25.62 -52.04
N SER A 5 26.16 25.16 -51.19
CA SER A 5 24.71 25.44 -51.21
C SER A 5 24.09 24.94 -49.87
N PRO A 6 23.01 25.54 -49.34
CA PRO A 6 23.08 26.55 -48.29
C PRO A 6 22.42 26.10 -46.97
N ALA A 7 22.64 26.88 -45.91
CA ALA A 7 21.85 26.81 -44.69
C ALA A 7 20.40 27.25 -44.96
N GLU A 8 19.41 26.47 -44.52
CA GLU A 8 18.06 26.88 -44.07
C GLU A 8 17.17 25.63 -43.82
N PRO A 9 16.08 25.70 -43.01
CA PRO A 9 15.64 26.80 -42.16
C PRO A 9 15.47 26.40 -40.68
N ARG A 10 15.44 27.40 -39.81
CA ARG A 10 14.79 27.29 -38.49
C ARG A 10 13.39 26.69 -38.66
N PRO A 11 12.94 25.75 -37.81
CA PRO A 11 11.51 25.63 -37.56
C PRO A 11 11.04 26.93 -36.87
N PRO A 12 9.78 27.34 -37.12
CA PRO A 12 9.35 28.73 -37.06
C PRO A 12 9.22 29.26 -35.63
N LEU A 13 9.33 30.58 -35.51
CA LEU A 13 8.59 31.32 -34.49
C LEU A 13 7.10 31.02 -34.66
N LEU A 14 6.49 30.40 -33.66
CA LEU A 14 5.06 30.59 -33.42
C LEU A 14 4.86 32.05 -33.02
N ARG A 15 4.51 32.86 -34.04
CA ARG A 15 3.86 34.17 -33.94
C ARG A 15 2.54 34.01 -33.16
N ARG A 16 2.17 35.06 -32.42
CA ARG A 16 0.80 35.42 -31.99
C ARG A 16 -0.30 34.39 -32.34
N SER A 17 -0.92 33.80 -31.32
CA SER A 17 -2.37 33.99 -31.21
C SER A 17 -2.60 35.33 -30.52
N THR A 18 -3.45 36.12 -31.16
CA THR A 18 -3.81 37.51 -30.95
C THR A 18 -4.68 37.76 -29.72
N ASP A 19 -4.63 39.01 -29.24
CA ASP A 19 -5.48 39.66 -28.24
C ASP A 19 -6.94 39.16 -28.17
N SER A 20 -7.44 38.95 -26.94
CA SER A 20 -8.54 39.80 -26.42
C SER A 20 -8.82 39.45 -24.95
N ASN A 21 -8.78 40.50 -24.12
CA ASN A 21 -9.32 40.61 -22.75
C ASN A 21 -8.37 40.40 -21.55
N ARG A 22 -7.48 41.38 -21.40
CA ARG A 22 -7.37 42.19 -20.17
C ARG A 22 -8.78 42.65 -19.74
N PRO A 23 -9.19 42.50 -18.47
CA PRO A 23 -9.76 43.63 -17.73
C PRO A 23 -9.00 43.84 -16.41
N PRO A 24 -9.09 45.03 -15.80
CA PRO A 24 -7.91 45.77 -15.36
C PRO A 24 -7.54 45.52 -13.90
N HIS A 25 -6.35 46.03 -13.54
CA HIS A 25 -6.05 46.65 -12.25
C HIS A 25 -6.72 46.05 -11.00
N GLY A 26 -5.94 45.37 -10.16
CA GLY A 26 -6.38 44.99 -8.82
C GLY A 26 -5.20 44.72 -7.89
N ARG A 27 -4.56 45.81 -7.46
CA ARG A 27 -3.53 45.85 -6.41
C ARG A 27 -3.92 45.03 -5.17
N ALA A 28 -2.94 44.31 -4.61
CA ALA A 28 -2.53 44.32 -3.19
C ALA A 28 -1.57 43.12 -2.99
N SER A 29 -0.24 43.30 -3.05
CA SER A 29 0.64 43.70 -1.92
C SER A 29 0.46 42.76 -0.71
N SER A 30 1.49 42.16 -0.13
CA SER A 30 2.81 42.72 0.15
C SER A 30 3.73 41.64 0.76
N HIS A 31 4.97 41.60 0.26
CA HIS A 31 6.17 41.17 0.99
C HIS A 31 6.33 42.01 2.29
N ILE A 32 7.27 41.73 3.20
CA ILE A 32 8.66 42.25 3.19
C ILE A 32 9.24 41.97 4.60
N PHE A 33 10.56 41.80 4.74
CA PHE A 33 11.51 42.53 5.65
C PHE A 33 12.80 41.69 5.79
N SER A 34 13.99 41.94 5.19
CA SER A 34 14.85 43.13 4.89
C SER A 34 15.91 43.43 6.01
N PRO A 35 16.89 44.37 5.85
CA PRO A 35 18.36 44.14 5.89
C PRO A 35 19.09 44.94 7.00
N LEU A 36 20.45 44.98 7.04
CA LEU A 36 21.23 46.12 7.60
C LEU A 36 22.74 46.10 7.22
N ASP A 37 23.21 47.30 6.88
CA ASP A 37 24.50 47.77 6.33
C ASP A 37 25.77 47.66 7.22
N ARG A 38 26.94 47.61 6.56
CA ARG A 38 28.05 48.57 6.77
C ARG A 38 29.12 48.53 5.64
N LYS A 39 29.33 49.70 5.03
CA LYS A 39 30.28 50.11 3.95
C LYS A 39 31.75 50.32 4.46
N PRO A 40 32.74 50.59 3.57
CA PRO A 40 34.17 50.24 3.69
C PRO A 40 35.05 51.32 4.37
N PRO A 41 36.40 51.16 4.40
CA PRO A 41 37.16 51.88 3.39
C PRO A 41 38.39 51.17 2.80
N THR A 42 38.70 51.72 1.63
CA THR A 42 39.91 51.76 0.83
C THR A 42 41.26 51.97 1.54
N LEU A 43 42.29 51.51 0.82
CA LEU A 43 43.59 52.17 0.57
C LEU A 43 44.65 52.21 1.69
N ARG A 44 45.81 51.70 1.25
CA ARG A 44 47.16 52.27 1.37
C ARG A 44 48.04 51.84 2.55
N ARG A 45 49.06 51.08 2.12
CA ARG A 45 50.50 51.38 2.24
C ARG A 45 51.18 50.87 3.50
N GLU A 46 52.28 50.16 3.24
CA GLU A 46 53.51 50.16 4.05
C GLU A 46 53.67 51.53 4.76
N THR A 47 54.06 51.58 6.02
CA THR A 47 55.38 51.16 6.49
C THR A 47 55.43 51.22 8.03
N VAL A 48 56.20 50.28 8.61
CA VAL A 48 57.18 50.51 9.70
C VAL A 48 56.74 50.36 11.17
N GLU A 49 57.53 49.53 11.88
CA GLU A 49 57.86 49.53 13.33
C GLU A 49 56.77 49.13 14.33
N THR A 50 57.00 48.49 15.48
CA THR A 50 58.02 47.63 16.14
C THR A 50 57.38 47.32 17.50
N GLU A 51 57.73 46.19 18.12
CA GLU A 51 57.61 45.97 19.59
C GLU A 51 56.16 45.93 20.16
N GLU A 52 55.75 45.24 21.20
CA GLU A 52 56.31 44.30 22.19
C GLU A 52 55.08 43.72 22.93
N ASP A 53 55.28 42.60 23.62
CA ASP A 53 54.61 42.19 24.87
C ASP A 53 53.14 41.68 24.95
N ARG A 54 53.05 40.42 25.43
CA ARG A 54 51.94 39.84 26.23
C ARG A 54 51.76 40.64 27.53
N PRO A 55 50.56 40.64 28.19
CA PRO A 55 50.38 39.79 29.40
C PRO A 55 48.93 39.33 29.71
N ILE A 56 48.67 38.06 30.04
CA ILE A 56 48.46 37.46 31.40
C ILE A 56 47.36 38.13 32.27
N LYS A 57 46.32 37.36 32.65
CA LYS A 57 45.87 36.98 34.04
C LYS A 57 44.40 36.51 34.03
N ARG A 58 44.13 35.20 34.26
CA ARG A 58 43.75 34.55 35.56
C ARG A 58 42.29 34.87 35.97
N ARG A 59 41.41 33.94 36.40
CA ARG A 59 41.45 32.67 37.16
C ARG A 59 40.14 31.89 36.87
N LYS A 60 40.14 30.55 36.72
CA LYS A 60 40.03 29.46 37.75
C LYS A 60 38.67 29.48 38.49
N ILE A 61 37.90 28.38 38.47
CA ILE A 61 37.67 27.38 39.55
C ILE A 61 36.60 26.41 38.97
N GLU A 62 36.88 25.11 38.76
CA GLU A 62 36.65 23.94 39.68
C GLU A 62 35.16 23.84 40.11
N ALA A 63 34.45 22.71 40.05
CA ALA A 63 34.83 21.40 40.56
C ALA A 63 33.92 20.26 40.05
N ASP A 64 34.47 19.07 40.18
CA ASP A 64 33.99 17.73 39.88
C ASP A 64 32.74 17.28 40.64
N SER A 65 31.98 16.34 40.05
CA SER A 65 31.77 15.01 40.67
C SER A 65 31.04 14.04 39.71
N ASN A 66 31.86 13.20 39.10
CA ASN A 66 31.78 11.74 39.10
C ASN A 66 30.59 10.95 38.50
N SER A 67 31.03 10.15 37.53
CA SER A 67 30.86 8.69 37.39
C SER A 67 29.52 8.20 36.85
N ASN A 68 29.51 7.79 35.58
CA ASN A 68 29.90 6.43 35.14
C ASN A 68 28.94 5.38 35.67
N GLN A 69 28.03 4.92 34.81
CA GLN A 69 28.07 3.59 34.20
C GLN A 69 26.78 3.44 33.36
N VAL A 70 26.90 3.24 32.05
CA VAL A 70 26.82 1.91 31.40
C VAL A 70 25.47 1.26 31.72
N ALA A 71 24.62 0.85 30.79
CA ALA A 71 24.59 0.85 29.34
C ALA A 71 23.21 0.25 28.96
N ASN A 72 22.84 0.36 27.68
CA ASN A 72 22.13 -0.69 26.91
C ASN A 72 20.78 -1.23 27.48
N HIS A 73 19.63 -1.19 26.81
CA HIS A 73 19.30 -1.21 25.39
C HIS A 73 17.81 -0.82 25.22
N HIS A 74 17.53 -0.13 24.11
CA HIS A 74 16.34 -0.22 23.24
C HIS A 74 14.89 -0.24 23.79
N ASN A 75 14.20 0.84 23.39
CA ASN A 75 12.97 0.87 22.56
C ASN A 75 11.57 0.88 23.20
N THR A 76 11.02 2.10 23.17
CA THR A 76 9.76 2.46 22.48
C THR A 76 8.43 2.24 23.22
N SER A 77 8.16 3.20 24.09
CA SER A 77 7.07 4.20 23.99
C SER A 77 5.60 3.74 23.86
N LEU A 78 4.87 3.92 24.98
CA LEU A 78 3.86 4.99 25.20
C LEU A 78 2.50 4.85 24.43
N PRO A 79 1.43 5.60 24.79
CA PRO A 79 0.41 5.26 25.81
C PRO A 79 -1.00 5.79 25.38
N ASP A 80 -1.89 6.06 26.36
CA ASP A 80 -2.76 7.28 26.50
C ASP A 80 -3.79 7.63 25.38
N LYS A 81 -5.03 8.13 25.59
CA LYS A 81 -5.79 8.71 26.73
C LYS A 81 -7.12 9.33 26.20
N VAL A 82 -8.07 9.63 27.11
CA VAL A 82 -8.94 10.87 27.19
C VAL A 82 -10.15 10.98 26.22
N SER A 83 -11.29 11.67 26.45
CA SER A 83 -12.22 12.05 27.56
C SER A 83 -13.52 12.69 26.95
N ASP A 84 -14.76 12.40 27.40
CA ASP A 84 -15.98 13.24 27.80
C ASP A 84 -16.24 14.68 27.25
N PRO A 85 -17.37 15.44 27.50
CA PRO A 85 -18.63 15.32 28.32
C PRO A 85 -19.97 15.89 27.70
N HIS A 86 -21.08 15.82 28.48
CA HIS A 86 -22.25 16.74 28.67
C HIS A 86 -23.39 17.10 27.63
N VAL A 87 -24.68 16.69 27.86
CA VAL A 87 -25.92 17.54 27.68
C VAL A 87 -27.19 17.04 28.41
N ASP A 88 -27.91 18.01 29.02
CA ASP A 88 -29.09 17.97 29.90
C ASP A 88 -30.34 17.23 29.44
N ASN A 89 -30.82 16.38 30.35
CA ASN A 89 -32.18 15.91 30.40
C ASN A 89 -33.05 16.97 31.08
N LYS A 90 -34.03 17.48 30.35
CA LYS A 90 -34.98 18.44 30.91
C LYS A 90 -36.42 18.17 30.55
N THR A 91 -37.16 17.78 31.59
CA THR A 91 -38.45 18.39 31.91
C THR A 91 -38.41 18.99 33.31
N VAL A 92 -37.51 19.96 33.42
CA VAL A 92 -37.60 21.25 34.12
C VAL A 92 -37.52 22.28 32.92
N TYR A 93 -37.52 23.61 33.01
CA TYR A 93 -37.40 24.53 31.82
C TYR A 93 -35.96 25.09 31.53
N TRP A 94 -35.03 24.52 30.72
CA TRP A 94 -33.59 24.99 30.60
C TRP A 94 -33.57 25.43 29.16
N ARG A 95 -33.92 26.70 29.01
CA ARG A 95 -33.51 27.63 27.98
C ARG A 95 -32.48 27.02 27.00
N TRP A 96 -32.88 26.92 25.74
CA TRP A 96 -31.99 26.70 24.61
C TRP A 96 -30.94 27.80 24.59
N VAL A 97 -29.74 27.53 25.13
CA VAL A 97 -28.60 28.45 24.96
C VAL A 97 -27.90 28.05 23.67
N ARG A 98 -27.93 28.94 22.67
CA ARG A 98 -27.24 28.80 21.39
C ARG A 98 -25.73 28.58 21.61
N PRO A 99 -25.08 27.59 20.98
CA PRO A 99 -23.62 27.47 20.93
C PRO A 99 -22.91 28.47 19.99
N SER A 100 -23.51 29.63 19.73
CA SER A 100 -22.90 30.68 18.87
C SER A 100 -22.02 31.67 19.67
N ALA A 101 -21.60 31.35 20.89
CA ALA A 101 -20.96 32.33 21.79
C ALA A 101 -19.96 31.73 22.78
N ILE A 102 -18.85 31.13 22.31
CA ILE A 102 -17.57 31.10 23.04
C ILE A 102 -16.42 31.35 22.05
N ARG A 103 -16.07 32.64 21.91
CA ARG A 103 -14.71 33.24 21.90
C ARG A 103 -13.61 32.41 21.19
N ALA A 104 -12.99 32.79 20.07
CA ALA A 104 -12.51 34.11 19.64
C ALA A 104 -11.83 34.91 20.78
N ALA A 105 -10.53 35.18 20.62
CA ALA A 105 -9.65 36.05 21.42
C ALA A 105 -8.71 35.37 22.43
N VAL A 106 -7.57 34.90 21.91
CA VAL A 106 -6.24 35.43 22.30
C VAL A 106 -5.76 36.14 21.03
N ALA A 107 -6.12 37.41 20.77
CA ALA A 107 -5.67 38.63 21.46
C ALA A 107 -4.12 38.66 21.50
N ASN A 108 -3.50 39.25 20.49
CA ASN A 108 -3.05 40.66 20.48
C ASN A 108 -1.63 40.81 21.06
N SER A 109 -0.63 41.00 20.19
CA SER A 109 0.33 42.10 20.35
C SER A 109 1.07 42.37 19.04
N ARG A 110 0.80 43.57 18.55
CA ARG A 110 1.33 44.27 17.38
C ARG A 110 2.81 44.70 17.56
N SER A 111 3.34 45.23 16.46
CA SER A 111 4.23 46.42 16.35
C SER A 111 5.72 46.24 16.70
N LYS A 112 6.70 46.83 15.99
CA LYS A 112 6.73 47.92 14.99
C LYS A 112 8.16 48.07 14.42
N GLU A 113 8.26 48.57 13.18
CA GLU A 113 9.26 49.53 12.63
C GLU A 113 10.74 49.02 12.47
N GLU A 114 11.49 49.26 11.38
CA GLU A 114 11.51 50.39 10.42
C GLU A 114 12.35 50.07 9.15
N GLU A 115 11.90 50.60 8.01
CA GLU A 115 12.65 51.32 6.94
C GLU A 115 13.76 50.67 6.05
N ASP A 116 13.37 50.50 4.76
CA ASP A 116 13.83 51.26 3.58
C ASP A 116 15.15 50.98 2.81
N THR A 117 14.92 50.67 1.52
CA THR A 117 15.53 51.24 0.29
C THR A 117 16.96 50.82 -0.08
N SER A 118 17.11 49.98 -1.12
CA SER A 118 17.35 50.36 -2.54
C SER A 118 18.84 50.65 -2.79
N SER A 119 19.51 50.26 -3.86
CA SER A 119 19.13 49.90 -5.23
C SER A 119 20.46 49.61 -5.94
N GLU A 120 20.39 48.82 -7.02
CA GLU A 120 21.09 48.99 -8.32
C GLU A 120 22.59 49.39 -8.29
N ASP A 121 23.48 48.76 -9.03
CA ASP A 121 23.38 48.46 -10.44
C ASP A 121 24.68 47.77 -10.87
N GLY A 122 24.67 47.10 -12.03
CA GLY A 122 25.91 46.74 -12.73
C GLY A 122 26.10 45.26 -12.98
N LEU A 123 25.37 44.74 -13.98
CA LEU A 123 25.90 43.69 -14.86
C LEU A 123 27.24 44.13 -15.44
N PRO A 124 28.25 43.24 -15.48
CA PRO A 124 29.02 43.16 -16.71
C PRO A 124 29.28 41.71 -17.15
N GLU A 125 28.92 41.49 -18.41
CA GLU A 125 29.68 40.79 -19.45
C GLU A 125 30.12 39.33 -19.19
N LEU A 126 29.43 38.44 -19.90
CA LEU A 126 29.88 37.09 -20.25
C LEU A 126 31.35 37.10 -20.70
N PRO A 127 32.23 36.26 -20.11
CA PRO A 127 33.53 36.05 -20.70
C PRO A 127 33.37 35.34 -22.07
N PRO A 128 34.07 35.82 -23.12
CA PRO A 128 33.89 35.38 -24.49
C PRO A 128 34.36 33.94 -24.72
N ARG A 129 33.69 33.22 -25.62
CA ARG A 129 34.08 31.88 -26.08
C ARG A 129 35.55 31.86 -26.56
N PRO A 130 36.41 30.91 -26.14
CA PRO A 130 37.74 30.77 -26.69
C PRO A 130 37.71 29.97 -28.00
N TRP A 131 36.93 30.44 -28.98
CA TRP A 131 37.04 30.08 -30.40
C TRP A 131 36.90 31.37 -31.19
N ARG A 132 37.91 32.25 -31.09
CA ARG A 132 38.16 33.31 -32.07
C ARG A 132 39.59 33.15 -32.53
N THR A 133 39.72 32.79 -33.81
CA THR A 133 40.75 33.27 -34.73
C THR A 133 41.72 34.24 -34.08
N ALA A 134 42.83 33.71 -33.56
CA ALA A 134 44.00 34.51 -33.27
C ALA A 134 44.48 35.04 -34.62
N ARG A 135 44.12 36.30 -34.85
CA ARG A 135 44.53 37.18 -35.93
C ARG A 135 45.99 36.93 -36.25
N VAL A 136 46.25 36.86 -37.55
CA VAL A 136 47.54 37.14 -38.20
C VAL A 136 48.26 38.23 -37.40
N ALA A 137 49.17 37.82 -36.53
CA ALA A 137 50.12 38.73 -35.93
C ALA A 137 51.09 39.08 -37.05
N LYS A 138 50.79 40.18 -37.75
CA LYS A 138 51.75 40.94 -38.54
C LYS A 138 52.92 41.28 -37.61
N VAL A 139 53.95 40.45 -37.61
CA VAL A 139 55.27 40.76 -37.06
C VAL A 139 56.29 40.17 -38.02
N ALA A 140 56.54 40.91 -39.09
CA ALA A 140 57.87 41.09 -39.67
C ALA A 140 57.93 42.36 -40.54
N ASP A 141 57.32 43.48 -40.11
CA ASP A 141 57.85 44.80 -40.52
C ASP A 141 58.99 45.11 -39.55
N LYS A 142 60.14 44.46 -39.76
CA LYS A 142 61.41 45.01 -39.30
C LYS A 142 61.93 45.92 -40.41
N ALA A 143 62.24 47.14 -39.98
CA ALA A 143 62.47 48.33 -40.78
C ALA A 143 63.39 48.11 -41.99
N ALA A 144 62.99 48.69 -43.11
CA ALA A 144 63.88 49.01 -44.22
C ALA A 144 65.11 49.75 -43.66
N PRO A 145 66.34 49.20 -43.76
CA PRO A 145 67.54 49.96 -43.47
C PRO A 145 67.75 50.94 -44.63
N THR A 146 67.79 52.22 -44.28
CA THR A 146 68.10 53.35 -45.15
C THR A 146 69.58 53.32 -45.57
N HIS A 147 69.87 53.79 -46.78
CA HIS A 147 71.18 53.76 -47.44
C HIS A 147 72.22 54.78 -46.87
N ARG A 148 72.28 54.93 -45.53
CA ARG A 148 73.34 55.63 -44.78
C ARG A 148 73.72 54.87 -43.49
N SER A 149 74.31 53.68 -43.62
CA SER A 149 75.37 53.22 -42.69
C SER A 149 76.22 52.16 -43.38
N ARG A 150 77.50 52.46 -43.63
CA ARG A 150 78.48 51.50 -44.17
C ARG A 150 78.79 50.44 -43.10
N VAL A 151 78.21 49.26 -43.22
CA VAL A 151 79.01 48.04 -43.28
C VAL A 151 78.88 47.58 -44.72
N ASP A 152 80.02 47.43 -45.38
CA ASP A 152 80.16 46.68 -46.61
C ASP A 152 79.67 45.26 -46.34
N ILE A 153 78.39 44.99 -46.61
CA ILE A 153 77.91 43.64 -46.82
C ILE A 153 78.52 43.24 -48.17
N PRO A 154 79.50 42.32 -48.20
CA PRO A 154 80.02 41.84 -49.46
C PRO A 154 78.82 41.23 -50.18
N VAL A 155 78.51 41.74 -51.38
CA VAL A 155 77.68 40.99 -52.33
C VAL A 155 78.30 39.61 -52.37
N PRO A 156 77.63 38.53 -51.90
CA PRO A 156 78.13 37.21 -52.16
C PRO A 156 77.93 37.04 -53.66
N ASN A 157 78.95 37.43 -54.43
CA ASN A 157 79.18 37.08 -55.83
C ASN A 157 79.48 35.58 -55.94
N THR A 158 78.84 34.79 -55.08
CA THR A 158 78.96 33.35 -54.92
C THR A 158 77.59 32.78 -55.22
N PRO A 159 77.42 32.15 -56.40
CA PRO A 159 76.14 31.79 -56.98
C PRO A 159 75.36 30.79 -56.11
N ASP A 160 74.03 30.87 -56.17
CA ASP A 160 73.05 30.04 -55.46
C ASP A 160 73.49 28.56 -55.35
N SER A 161 73.86 28.11 -54.14
CA SER A 161 74.05 26.67 -53.90
C SER A 161 72.66 26.04 -53.88
N ILE A 162 72.27 25.42 -54.99
CA ILE A 162 70.96 24.80 -55.15
C ILE A 162 70.83 23.64 -54.14
N GLN A 163 70.09 23.86 -53.04
CA GLN A 163 69.82 22.85 -52.04
C GLN A 163 68.84 21.80 -52.58
N VAL A 164 69.12 20.52 -52.32
CA VAL A 164 68.21 19.41 -52.67
C VAL A 164 66.87 19.63 -51.94
N PRO A 165 65.72 19.67 -52.64
CA PRO A 165 64.41 19.76 -51.98
C PRO A 165 64.21 18.59 -51.01
N SER A 166 63.78 18.85 -49.78
CA SER A 166 63.58 17.83 -48.74
C SER A 166 62.54 16.77 -49.11
N SER A 167 61.69 17.05 -50.11
CA SER A 167 60.67 16.17 -50.66
C SER A 167 61.11 15.39 -51.90
N ALA A 168 62.33 15.56 -52.41
CA ALA A 168 62.80 14.90 -53.64
C ALA A 168 62.98 13.38 -53.43
N PRO A 169 62.43 12.51 -54.31
CA PRO A 169 62.64 11.08 -54.23
C PRO A 169 64.14 10.75 -54.42
N GLN A 170 64.61 9.75 -53.68
CA GLN A 170 66.02 9.34 -53.66
C GLN A 170 66.14 7.91 -54.18
N PHE A 171 67.20 7.65 -54.95
CA PHE A 171 67.62 6.28 -55.25
C PHE A 171 68.11 5.58 -53.97
N VAL A 172 68.26 4.25 -54.01
CA VAL A 172 68.75 3.41 -52.89
C VAL A 172 70.08 3.94 -52.30
N LEU A 173 70.88 4.65 -53.09
CA LEU A 173 72.15 5.28 -52.69
C LEU A 173 71.99 6.72 -52.14
N LYS A 174 70.79 7.15 -51.72
CA LYS A 174 70.45 8.51 -51.25
C LYS A 174 70.77 9.63 -52.26
N ARG A 175 71.05 9.29 -53.51
CA ARG A 175 71.24 10.27 -54.58
C ARG A 175 69.86 10.76 -55.02
N PRO A 176 69.63 12.07 -55.04
CA PRO A 176 68.34 12.59 -55.50
C PRO A 176 68.13 12.22 -56.97
N VAL A 177 66.92 11.75 -57.28
CA VAL A 177 66.56 11.30 -58.62
C VAL A 177 66.50 12.52 -59.54
N GLY A 178 67.35 12.54 -60.59
CA GLY A 178 67.33 13.59 -61.61
C GLY A 178 67.87 14.96 -61.16
N PHE A 179 68.64 15.04 -60.07
CA PHE A 179 69.16 16.31 -59.54
C PHE A 179 70.67 16.20 -59.22
N PHE A 180 71.51 16.96 -59.92
CA PHE A 180 72.98 16.91 -59.82
C PHE A 180 73.54 18.34 -59.62
N PRO A 181 73.54 18.89 -58.39
CA PRO A 181 74.02 20.25 -58.15
C PRO A 181 75.54 20.32 -58.26
N TRP A 182 76.08 21.43 -58.76
CA TRP A 182 77.52 21.67 -58.74
C TRP A 182 78.03 21.76 -57.29
N THR A 183 79.12 21.06 -56.95
CA THR A 183 79.59 20.83 -55.56
C THR A 183 81.01 21.34 -55.29
N GLY A 184 81.68 21.91 -56.31
CA GLY A 184 83.10 22.33 -56.21
C GLY A 184 84.10 21.18 -56.06
N LYS A 185 83.65 19.92 -56.15
CA LYS A 185 84.47 18.70 -56.14
C LYS A 185 84.31 17.88 -57.41
N HIS A 186 83.75 18.49 -58.45
CA HIS A 186 83.62 17.79 -59.71
C HIS A 186 85.00 17.62 -60.35
N PRO A 187 85.19 16.65 -61.25
CA PRO A 187 86.51 16.38 -61.83
C PRO A 187 87.10 17.60 -62.56
N GLU A 188 86.26 18.54 -63.04
CA GLU A 188 86.69 19.83 -63.58
C GLU A 188 87.28 20.79 -62.52
N ASP A 189 86.86 20.68 -61.26
CA ASP A 189 87.28 21.56 -60.16
C ASP A 189 88.62 21.09 -59.53
N ILE A 190 89.07 19.88 -59.85
CA ILE A 190 90.32 19.31 -59.34
C ILE A 190 91.49 19.91 -60.13
N LEU A 191 92.24 20.84 -59.51
CA LEU A 191 93.47 21.44 -60.06
C LEU A 191 94.64 20.43 -60.10
N SER A 192 94.45 19.30 -60.77
CA SER A 192 95.53 18.37 -61.09
C SER A 192 96.46 18.99 -62.13
N ASP A 193 97.75 18.63 -62.13
CA ASP A 193 98.73 19.14 -63.08
C ASP A 193 98.29 18.90 -64.55
N SER A 194 97.54 17.81 -64.79
CA SER A 194 96.92 17.51 -66.09
C SER A 194 95.76 18.45 -66.43
N ASN A 195 94.82 18.68 -65.52
CA ASN A 195 93.68 19.57 -65.76
C ASN A 195 94.13 21.04 -65.93
N VAL A 196 95.17 21.45 -65.19
CA VAL A 196 95.76 22.80 -65.28
C VAL A 196 96.49 23.01 -66.61
N LYS A 197 97.18 21.99 -67.14
CA LYS A 197 97.93 22.09 -68.41
C LYS A 197 97.06 21.89 -69.66
N ASN A 198 96.08 20.98 -69.61
CA ASN A 198 95.35 20.53 -70.80
C ASN A 198 93.85 20.90 -70.80
N GLY A 199 93.32 21.46 -69.70
CA GLY A 199 91.88 21.58 -69.48
C GLY A 199 91.22 20.24 -69.13
N TYR A 200 89.96 20.29 -68.68
CA TYR A 200 89.12 19.12 -68.41
C TYR A 200 88.10 18.90 -69.54
N PHE A 201 87.91 17.65 -69.96
CA PHE A 201 86.89 17.24 -70.92
C PHE A 201 86.34 15.86 -70.56
N ASP A 202 85.02 15.68 -70.70
CA ASP A 202 84.34 14.43 -70.36
C ASP A 202 84.50 13.42 -71.52
N LYS A 203 85.04 12.22 -71.24
CA LYS A 203 85.21 11.17 -72.25
C LYS A 203 83.97 10.25 -72.21
N PRO A 204 83.16 10.15 -73.29
CA PRO A 204 82.02 9.26 -73.31
C PRO A 204 82.47 7.80 -73.08
N PRO A 205 81.66 6.96 -72.40
CA PRO A 205 82.03 5.59 -72.03
C PRO A 205 82.14 4.63 -73.23
N ASN A 206 81.72 5.04 -74.42
CA ASN A 206 81.80 4.27 -75.66
C ASN A 206 82.55 5.07 -76.74
N PRO A 207 83.18 4.40 -77.73
CA PRO A 207 83.70 5.09 -78.91
C PRO A 207 82.56 5.83 -79.62
N THR A 208 82.82 7.06 -80.05
CA THR A 208 81.87 7.97 -80.70
C THR A 208 81.15 7.34 -81.91
N GLU A 209 81.76 6.32 -82.53
CA GLU A 209 81.19 5.55 -83.64
C GLU A 209 79.96 4.70 -83.28
N LYS A 210 79.76 4.33 -82.01
CA LYS A 210 78.61 3.50 -81.57
C LYS A 210 77.41 4.30 -81.09
N GLU A 211 77.59 5.59 -80.81
CA GLU A 211 76.58 6.47 -80.20
C GLU A 211 75.51 6.93 -81.21
N LEU A 212 75.88 6.98 -82.49
CA LEU A 212 75.03 7.46 -83.58
C LEU A 212 74.17 6.36 -84.23
N ASN A 213 74.30 5.10 -83.80
CA ASN A 213 73.54 3.99 -84.36
C ASN A 213 72.15 3.83 -83.71
N THR A 214 71.13 3.59 -84.53
CA THR A 214 69.75 3.34 -84.06
C THR A 214 69.60 1.95 -83.44
N ALA A 215 68.85 1.85 -82.33
CA ALA A 215 68.45 0.58 -81.72
C ALA A 215 67.29 -0.13 -82.45
N ARG A 216 66.90 0.33 -83.65
CA ARG A 216 65.79 -0.24 -84.42
C ARG A 216 65.93 -1.75 -84.66
N VAL A 217 67.12 -2.22 -85.03
CA VAL A 217 67.37 -3.65 -85.32
C VAL A 217 67.16 -4.54 -84.07
N PRO A 218 67.78 -4.26 -82.91
CA PRO A 218 67.57 -5.09 -81.72
C PRO A 218 66.13 -5.01 -81.15
N LEU A 219 65.48 -3.85 -81.17
CA LEU A 219 64.10 -3.70 -80.66
C LEU A 219 63.05 -4.34 -81.57
N TYR A 220 63.21 -4.25 -82.90
CA TYR A 220 62.27 -4.87 -83.83
C TYR A 220 62.22 -6.39 -83.66
N ASN A 221 63.37 -7.03 -83.41
CA ASN A 221 63.43 -8.46 -83.10
C ASN A 221 62.72 -8.79 -81.78
N ALA A 222 62.77 -7.92 -80.76
CA ALA A 222 62.07 -8.13 -79.50
C ALA A 222 60.54 -7.97 -79.60
N PHE A 223 60.04 -7.04 -80.43
CA PHE A 223 58.60 -6.84 -80.64
C PHE A 223 57.97 -7.81 -81.64
N LYS A 224 58.75 -8.38 -82.56
CA LYS A 224 58.26 -9.38 -83.53
C LYS A 224 57.81 -10.68 -82.83
N HIS A 225 58.38 -11.01 -81.67
CA HIS A 225 57.93 -12.13 -80.85
C HIS A 225 56.72 -11.72 -79.99
N LYS A 226 55.62 -12.47 -80.12
CA LYS A 226 54.34 -12.23 -79.42
C LYS A 226 54.49 -12.15 -77.89
N SER A 227 55.51 -12.80 -77.33
CA SER A 227 55.83 -12.79 -75.89
C SER A 227 56.36 -11.45 -75.37
N GLY A 228 56.82 -10.53 -76.23
CA GLY A 228 57.45 -9.27 -75.80
C GLY A 228 56.47 -8.31 -75.10
N VAL A 229 55.27 -8.12 -75.65
CA VAL A 229 54.27 -7.17 -75.13
C VAL A 229 53.59 -7.69 -73.86
N ASP A 230 53.26 -8.98 -73.82
CA ASP A 230 52.61 -9.61 -72.66
C ASP A 230 53.53 -9.61 -71.42
N SER A 231 54.84 -9.78 -71.63
CA SER A 231 55.85 -9.68 -70.56
C SER A 231 55.91 -8.27 -69.96
N LEU A 232 55.74 -7.23 -70.78
CA LEU A 232 55.73 -5.83 -70.33
C LEU A 232 54.50 -5.52 -69.45
N SER A 233 53.32 -6.00 -69.87
CA SER A 233 52.07 -5.80 -69.11
C SER A 233 52.14 -6.42 -67.71
N THR A 234 52.63 -7.66 -67.64
CA THR A 234 52.78 -8.39 -66.38
C THR A 234 53.73 -7.67 -65.42
N LEU A 235 54.83 -7.13 -65.93
CA LEU A 235 55.79 -6.34 -65.14
C LEU A 235 55.13 -5.09 -64.52
N PHE A 236 54.33 -4.34 -65.28
CA PHE A 236 53.65 -3.13 -64.76
C PHE A 236 52.62 -3.44 -63.67
N SER A 237 51.81 -4.49 -63.84
CA SER A 237 50.85 -4.91 -62.81
C SER A 237 51.54 -5.33 -61.52
N LEU A 238 52.67 -6.05 -61.61
CA LEU A 238 53.49 -6.41 -60.45
C LEU A 238 54.04 -5.16 -59.75
N VAL A 239 54.58 -4.18 -60.49
CA VAL A 239 55.10 -2.92 -59.93
C VAL A 239 54.00 -2.10 -59.23
N LEU A 240 52.80 -2.01 -59.81
CA LEU A 240 51.67 -1.29 -59.21
C LEU A 240 51.17 -1.95 -57.92
N ASN A 241 51.10 -3.29 -57.91
CA ASN A 241 50.71 -4.05 -56.72
C ASN A 241 51.76 -3.90 -55.60
N GLN A 242 53.05 -3.97 -55.94
CA GLN A 242 54.17 -3.72 -55.02
C GLN A 242 54.08 -2.29 -54.43
N LYS A 243 53.82 -1.27 -55.26
CA LYS A 243 53.67 0.12 -54.83
C LYS A 243 52.50 0.30 -53.86
N SER A 244 51.37 -0.36 -54.11
CA SER A 244 50.20 -0.33 -53.21
C SER A 244 50.54 -0.96 -51.86
N GLN A 245 51.23 -2.11 -51.85
CA GLN A 245 51.64 -2.78 -50.62
C GLN A 245 52.62 -1.93 -49.79
N HIS A 246 53.52 -1.19 -50.42
CA HIS A 246 54.43 -0.27 -49.73
C HIS A 246 53.74 0.99 -49.17
N GLY A 247 52.52 1.33 -49.60
CA GLY A 247 51.77 2.50 -49.16
C GLY A 247 50.91 2.30 -47.90
N ILE A 248 50.76 1.07 -47.42
CA ILE A 248 49.96 0.74 -46.23
C ILE A 248 50.85 0.81 -44.98
N ILE A 249 50.43 1.53 -43.93
CA ILE A 249 51.10 1.52 -42.63
C ILE A 249 50.99 0.09 -42.07
N SER A 250 52.03 -0.71 -42.26
CA SER A 250 52.11 -2.12 -41.82
C SER A 250 52.70 -2.27 -40.42
N SER A 251 53.07 -1.17 -39.74
CA SER A 251 53.69 -1.24 -38.43
C SER A 251 52.69 -1.60 -37.34
N VAL A 252 53.10 -2.54 -36.49
CA VAL A 252 52.38 -2.89 -35.27
C VAL A 252 52.40 -1.71 -34.29
N SER A 253 51.31 -1.52 -33.53
CA SER A 253 51.20 -0.44 -32.54
C SER A 253 52.28 -0.53 -31.45
N THR A 254 53.01 0.57 -31.24
CA THR A 254 54.07 0.66 -30.21
C THR A 254 53.57 1.14 -28.85
N PHE A 255 52.26 1.42 -28.72
CA PHE A 255 51.68 1.95 -27.48
C PHE A 255 51.77 0.94 -26.33
N LYS A 256 52.44 1.33 -25.23
CA LYS A 256 52.49 0.57 -23.98
C LYS A 256 51.94 1.45 -22.84
N PRO A 257 51.06 0.92 -21.97
CA PRO A 257 50.61 1.66 -20.79
C PRO A 257 51.80 1.97 -19.86
N PRO A 258 51.75 3.06 -19.09
CA PRO A 258 52.80 3.40 -18.13
C PRO A 258 53.15 2.22 -17.21
N PRO A 259 54.44 1.85 -17.09
CA PRO A 259 54.85 0.71 -16.28
C PRO A 259 54.56 0.98 -14.79
N ARG A 260 54.07 -0.05 -14.09
CA ARG A 260 53.92 -0.02 -12.63
C ARG A 260 55.26 -0.34 -11.98
N VAL A 261 55.75 0.54 -11.10
CA VAL A 261 57.04 0.42 -10.41
C VAL A 261 56.82 0.40 -8.90
N THR A 262 57.53 -0.48 -8.19
CA THR A 262 57.55 -0.50 -6.73
C THR A 262 58.26 0.74 -6.19
N LEU A 263 57.51 1.66 -5.59
CA LEU A 263 58.02 2.83 -4.89
C LEU A 263 57.90 2.62 -3.37
N THR A 264 58.89 3.08 -2.62
CA THR A 264 58.82 3.22 -1.15
C THR A 264 57.63 4.09 -0.77
N GLU A 265 57.06 3.90 0.42
CA GLU A 265 55.86 4.64 0.84
C GLU A 265 56.03 6.17 0.80
N ALA A 266 57.21 6.69 1.18
CA ALA A 266 57.54 8.12 1.06
C ALA A 266 57.49 8.61 -0.41
N LYS A 267 58.17 7.90 -1.33
CA LYS A 267 58.11 8.20 -2.77
C LYS A 267 56.70 8.05 -3.35
N ARG A 268 55.90 7.11 -2.85
CA ARG A 268 54.49 6.94 -3.25
C ARG A 268 53.65 8.14 -2.83
N LYS A 269 53.77 8.59 -1.59
CA LYS A 269 53.07 9.80 -1.08
C LYS A 269 53.50 11.05 -1.85
N SER A 270 54.79 11.24 -2.09
CA SER A 270 55.31 12.34 -2.92
C SER A 270 54.80 12.26 -4.37
N TRP A 271 54.75 11.07 -4.98
CA TRP A 271 54.20 10.92 -6.34
C TRP A 271 52.71 11.29 -6.41
N ILE A 272 51.92 10.95 -5.39
CA ILE A 272 50.50 11.35 -5.31
C ILE A 272 50.36 12.86 -5.08
N ALA A 273 51.24 13.48 -4.27
CA ALA A 273 51.28 14.93 -4.10
C ALA A 273 51.65 15.65 -5.41
N ASP A 274 52.61 15.11 -6.17
CA ASP A 274 52.95 15.60 -7.52
C ASP A 274 51.77 15.43 -8.48
N LEU A 275 50.99 14.35 -8.35
CA LEU A 275 49.76 14.14 -9.13
C LEU A 275 48.69 15.18 -8.80
N ALA A 276 48.58 15.59 -7.53
CA ALA A 276 47.66 16.64 -7.09
C ALA A 276 48.08 18.04 -7.58
N ASN A 277 49.38 18.30 -7.74
CA ASN A 277 49.90 19.59 -8.17
C ASN A 277 49.73 19.84 -9.68
N ALA A 278 48.88 20.81 -10.05
CA ALA A 278 48.58 21.19 -11.44
C ALA A 278 49.83 21.60 -12.26
N ASP A 279 50.89 22.08 -11.60
CA ASP A 279 52.13 22.54 -12.25
C ASP A 279 53.02 21.39 -12.74
N VAL A 280 52.82 20.17 -12.24
CA VAL A 280 53.61 19.01 -12.65
C VAL A 280 53.03 18.42 -13.95
N PRO A 281 53.78 18.38 -15.08
CA PRO A 281 53.25 17.89 -16.35
C PRO A 281 53.02 16.36 -16.34
N LEU A 282 51.92 15.90 -16.92
CA LEU A 282 51.60 14.46 -17.05
C LEU A 282 52.68 13.67 -17.80
N ARG A 283 53.45 14.29 -18.69
CA ARG A 283 54.59 13.65 -19.37
C ARG A 283 55.68 13.18 -18.39
N ARG A 284 55.85 13.88 -17.26
CA ARG A 284 56.78 13.48 -16.19
C ARG A 284 56.23 12.31 -15.38
N LEU A 285 54.94 12.37 -15.01
CA LEU A 285 54.26 11.35 -14.20
C LEU A 285 53.96 10.04 -14.97
N SER A 286 53.76 10.11 -16.29
CA SER A 286 53.45 8.94 -17.14
C SER A 286 54.64 8.02 -17.42
N ARG A 287 55.86 8.40 -17.03
CA ARG A 287 57.04 7.52 -17.15
C ARG A 287 56.94 6.28 -16.25
N THR A 288 56.40 6.44 -15.05
CA THR A 288 56.27 5.38 -14.04
C THR A 288 55.09 5.67 -13.11
N ILE A 289 54.28 4.66 -12.81
CA ILE A 289 53.16 4.75 -11.86
C ILE A 289 53.44 3.83 -10.67
N PRO A 290 53.18 4.23 -9.40
CA PRO A 290 53.39 3.38 -8.23
C PRO A 290 52.58 2.08 -8.29
N GLN A 291 53.23 0.95 -8.01
CA GLN A 291 52.58 -0.34 -7.74
C GLN A 291 52.02 -0.38 -6.31
N GLY A 292 50.95 -1.16 -6.10
CA GLY A 292 50.37 -1.42 -4.77
C GLY A 292 49.14 -0.58 -4.43
N ILE A 293 48.74 0.38 -5.28
CA ILE A 293 47.51 1.15 -5.15
C ILE A 293 46.45 0.55 -6.08
N LYS A 294 45.37 0.01 -5.53
CA LYS A 294 44.28 -0.67 -6.26
C LYS A 294 42.94 -0.49 -5.54
N GLY A 295 41.84 -0.77 -6.23
CA GLY A 295 40.48 -0.82 -5.65
C GLY A 295 40.09 0.49 -4.95
N GLN A 296 39.37 0.36 -3.83
CA GLN A 296 38.93 1.50 -3.01
C GLN A 296 40.09 2.38 -2.54
N THR A 297 41.23 1.79 -2.16
CA THR A 297 42.41 2.52 -1.66
C THR A 297 42.95 3.53 -2.68
N LEU A 298 42.78 3.27 -3.99
CA LEU A 298 43.13 4.22 -5.04
C LEU A 298 42.31 5.51 -4.93
N LEU A 299 41.00 5.35 -4.71
CA LEU A 299 40.04 6.44 -4.64
C LEU A 299 40.22 7.22 -3.33
N ASP A 300 40.45 6.51 -2.22
CA ASP A 300 40.75 7.12 -0.92
C ASP A 300 41.98 8.03 -0.99
N LEU A 301 43.07 7.57 -1.61
CA LEU A 301 44.29 8.36 -1.77
C LEU A 301 44.08 9.59 -2.67
N CYS A 302 43.27 9.46 -3.73
CA CYS A 302 42.92 10.59 -4.59
C CYS A 302 42.13 11.66 -3.83
N LEU A 303 41.21 11.24 -2.97
CA LEU A 303 40.41 12.14 -2.13
C LEU A 303 41.28 12.80 -1.04
N GLN A 304 42.07 12.00 -0.30
CA GLN A 304 42.96 12.49 0.77
C GLN A 304 43.97 13.54 0.27
N SER A 305 44.50 13.38 -0.95
CA SER A 305 45.45 14.33 -1.54
C SER A 305 44.79 15.40 -2.43
N SER A 306 43.45 15.46 -2.47
CA SER A 306 42.68 16.39 -3.30
C SER A 306 43.11 16.42 -4.77
N VAL A 307 43.36 15.25 -5.36
CA VAL A 307 43.83 15.12 -6.74
C VAL A 307 42.78 15.66 -7.71
N PRO A 308 43.12 16.53 -8.69
CA PRO A 308 42.18 17.01 -9.69
C PRO A 308 41.50 15.86 -10.45
N LEU A 309 40.18 15.94 -10.68
CA LEU A 309 39.37 14.83 -11.24
C LEU A 309 39.94 14.27 -12.55
N SER A 310 40.41 15.11 -13.47
CA SER A 310 41.01 14.70 -14.74
C SER A 310 42.24 13.80 -14.55
N ARG A 311 43.07 14.11 -13.56
CA ARG A 311 44.26 13.35 -13.20
C ARG A 311 43.92 12.08 -12.43
N ALA A 312 42.91 12.13 -11.54
CA ALA A 312 42.39 10.96 -10.84
C ALA A 312 41.85 9.91 -11.83
N ILE A 313 41.09 10.33 -12.85
CA ILE A 313 40.59 9.44 -13.91
C ILE A 313 41.73 8.88 -14.75
N TRP A 314 42.71 9.71 -15.13
CA TRP A 314 43.89 9.24 -15.86
C TRP A 314 44.63 8.16 -15.05
N PHE A 315 44.82 8.40 -13.76
CA PHE A 315 45.45 7.44 -12.86
C PHE A 315 44.65 6.15 -12.74
N ALA A 316 43.32 6.25 -12.53
CA ALA A 316 42.41 5.11 -12.53
C ALA A 316 42.51 4.33 -13.85
N LYS A 317 42.40 4.97 -15.02
CA LYS A 317 42.53 4.33 -16.35
C LYS A 317 43.88 3.61 -16.51
N CYS A 318 44.98 4.20 -16.04
CA CYS A 318 46.29 3.56 -16.11
C CYS A 318 46.39 2.33 -15.20
N VAL A 319 45.79 2.39 -14.01
CA VAL A 319 45.67 1.24 -13.11
C VAL A 319 44.79 0.17 -13.77
N CYS A 320 43.58 0.50 -14.20
CA CYS A 320 42.66 -0.42 -14.89
C CYS A 320 43.32 -1.11 -16.10
N ALA A 321 43.98 -0.36 -16.99
CA ALA A 321 44.64 -0.91 -18.17
C ALA A 321 45.78 -1.89 -17.82
N ASN A 322 46.56 -1.58 -16.77
CA ASN A 322 47.59 -2.50 -16.28
C ASN A 322 46.99 -3.76 -15.64
N GLU A 323 45.85 -3.66 -14.95
CA GLU A 323 45.17 -4.81 -14.35
C GLU A 323 44.53 -5.74 -15.38
N VAL A 324 43.79 -5.18 -16.34
CA VAL A 324 43.24 -5.94 -17.47
C VAL A 324 44.36 -6.61 -18.28
N ARG A 325 45.49 -5.91 -18.50
CA ARG A 325 46.68 -6.51 -19.12
C ARG A 325 47.25 -7.67 -18.29
N THR A 326 47.26 -7.59 -16.96
CA THR A 326 47.71 -8.71 -16.12
C THR A 326 46.72 -9.89 -16.11
N LEU A 327 45.42 -9.63 -16.24
CA LEU A 327 44.40 -10.68 -16.34
C LEU A 327 44.51 -11.44 -17.66
N LYS A 328 44.65 -10.73 -18.79
CA LYS A 328 44.85 -11.36 -20.11
C LYS A 328 46.13 -12.20 -20.21
N ARG A 329 47.20 -11.83 -19.48
CA ARG A 329 48.48 -12.57 -19.46
C ARG A 329 48.41 -13.92 -18.76
N LYS A 330 47.37 -14.22 -17.98
CA LYS A 330 47.21 -15.50 -17.27
C LYS A 330 46.67 -16.65 -18.15
N GLY A 331 46.78 -16.55 -19.48
CA GLY A 331 46.76 -17.70 -20.39
C GLY A 331 45.41 -18.41 -20.57
N THR A 332 44.29 -17.75 -20.32
CA THR A 332 42.96 -18.38 -20.39
C THR A 332 42.28 -18.14 -21.75
N THR A 333 41.50 -19.13 -22.22
CA THR A 333 40.73 -19.07 -23.48
C THR A 333 39.95 -17.75 -23.63
N PRO A 334 39.72 -17.22 -24.85
CA PRO A 334 39.11 -15.91 -25.07
C PRO A 334 37.74 -15.73 -24.40
N ALA A 335 36.92 -16.80 -24.32
CA ALA A 335 35.66 -16.77 -23.57
C ALA A 335 35.86 -16.56 -22.07
N VAL A 336 36.86 -17.23 -21.49
CA VAL A 336 37.24 -17.06 -20.07
C VAL A 336 37.91 -15.71 -19.84
N ALA A 337 38.67 -15.19 -20.80
CA ALA A 337 39.26 -13.85 -20.72
C ALA A 337 38.16 -12.76 -20.67
N LEU A 338 37.12 -12.88 -21.49
CA LEU A 338 35.98 -11.95 -21.48
C LEU A 338 35.17 -12.08 -20.16
N GLY A 339 34.98 -13.30 -19.66
CA GLY A 339 34.38 -13.55 -18.36
C GLY A 339 35.19 -12.98 -17.20
N ALA A 340 36.52 -13.07 -17.26
CA ALA A 340 37.44 -12.52 -16.26
C ALA A 340 37.47 -10.98 -16.29
N GLU A 341 37.40 -10.37 -17.48
CA GLU A 341 37.26 -8.91 -17.62
C GLU A 341 35.94 -8.41 -17.03
N ASN A 342 34.82 -9.07 -17.32
CA ASN A 342 33.52 -8.73 -16.74
C ASN A 342 33.52 -8.92 -15.22
N LYS A 343 34.11 -10.00 -14.72
CA LYS A 343 34.28 -10.23 -13.28
C LYS A 343 35.12 -9.12 -12.63
N TRP A 344 36.22 -8.70 -13.27
CA TRP A 344 37.05 -7.61 -12.78
C TRP A 344 36.32 -6.25 -12.83
N LEU A 345 35.58 -5.97 -13.90
CA LEU A 345 34.78 -4.74 -14.01
C LEU A 345 33.72 -4.69 -12.91
N ARG A 346 33.08 -5.84 -12.62
CA ARG A 346 32.15 -5.99 -11.51
C ARG A 346 32.82 -5.73 -10.16
N GLU A 347 33.98 -6.34 -9.91
CA GLU A 347 34.78 -6.13 -8.69
C GLU A 347 35.23 -4.66 -8.54
N TRP A 348 35.69 -4.03 -9.62
CA TRP A 348 36.04 -2.62 -9.64
C TRP A 348 34.83 -1.73 -9.32
N THR A 349 33.66 -2.06 -9.88
CA THR A 349 32.40 -1.35 -9.59
C THR A 349 32.02 -1.48 -8.11
N LEU A 350 32.11 -2.68 -7.52
CA LEU A 350 31.88 -2.89 -6.07
C LEU A 350 32.84 -2.07 -5.20
N ASN A 351 34.12 -1.96 -5.57
CA ASN A 351 35.08 -1.11 -4.85
C ASN A 351 34.70 0.39 -4.90
N VAL A 352 34.14 0.84 -6.03
CA VAL A 352 33.66 2.22 -6.22
C VAL A 352 32.37 2.47 -5.42
N GLU A 353 31.50 1.46 -5.30
CA GLU A 353 30.31 1.49 -4.45
C GLU A 353 30.69 1.60 -2.97
N GLN A 354 31.58 0.72 -2.48
CA GLN A 354 32.11 0.73 -1.11
C GLN A 354 32.80 2.05 -0.75
N PHE A 355 33.54 2.65 -1.70
CA PHE A 355 34.12 3.98 -1.55
C PHE A 355 33.05 5.02 -1.22
N LEU A 356 31.93 5.07 -1.96
CA LEU A 356 30.87 6.04 -1.69
C LEU A 356 30.17 5.76 -0.35
N GLU A 357 29.90 4.49 -0.03
CA GLU A 357 29.25 4.09 1.23
C GLU A 357 30.11 4.44 2.45
N THR A 358 31.43 4.27 2.35
CA THR A 358 32.38 4.60 3.42
C THR A 358 32.30 6.08 3.80
N TYR A 359 32.30 6.98 2.81
CA TYR A 359 32.17 8.41 3.07
C TYR A 359 30.74 8.84 3.42
N LEU A 360 29.71 8.13 2.96
CA LEU A 360 28.34 8.38 3.41
C LEU A 360 28.17 8.07 4.91
N GLY A 361 28.81 7.00 5.40
CA GLY A 361 28.79 6.61 6.82
C GLY A 361 29.50 7.59 7.77
N GLN A 362 30.35 8.49 7.26
CA GLN A 362 31.11 9.47 8.04
C GLN A 362 30.37 10.82 8.20
N ALA A 363 29.04 10.83 8.22
CA ALA A 363 28.22 12.04 8.23
C ALA A 363 28.52 13.04 9.38
N ASN A 364 29.18 12.59 10.44
CA ASN A 364 29.51 13.39 11.62
C ASN A 364 30.89 14.11 11.55
N ALA A 365 31.68 13.92 10.48
CA ALA A 365 32.99 14.56 10.35
C ALA A 365 32.89 16.02 9.85
N SER A 366 33.77 16.92 10.32
CA SER A 366 33.80 18.34 9.90
C SER A 366 33.95 18.50 8.38
N ASP A 367 34.74 17.62 7.78
CA ASP A 367 35.09 17.66 6.35
C ASP A 367 34.19 16.74 5.52
N TRP A 368 33.14 16.18 6.11
CA TRP A 368 32.25 15.23 5.43
C TRP A 368 31.68 15.80 4.13
N ARG A 369 31.25 17.07 4.15
CA ARG A 369 30.60 17.72 3.00
C ARG A 369 31.53 17.84 1.79
N SER A 370 32.79 18.25 1.98
CA SER A 370 33.77 18.35 0.90
C SER A 370 34.16 16.97 0.38
N ASN A 371 34.36 16.01 1.29
CA ASN A 371 34.73 14.63 0.96
C ASN A 371 33.64 13.93 0.14
N ILE A 372 32.38 13.98 0.57
CA ILE A 372 31.27 13.33 -0.15
C ILE A 372 31.00 14.00 -1.51
N GLN A 373 31.19 15.32 -1.61
CA GLN A 373 31.06 16.05 -2.87
C GLN A 373 32.15 15.64 -3.87
N TYR A 374 33.39 15.48 -3.41
CA TYR A 374 34.49 14.97 -4.23
C TYR A 374 34.22 13.53 -4.68
N ALA A 375 33.83 12.65 -3.75
CA ALA A 375 33.53 11.25 -4.02
C ALA A 375 32.40 11.11 -5.07
N LEU A 376 31.30 11.84 -4.91
CA LEU A 376 30.19 11.82 -5.84
C LEU A 376 30.58 12.33 -7.24
N ARG A 377 31.38 13.40 -7.31
CA ARG A 377 31.90 13.93 -8.59
C ARG A 377 32.83 12.94 -9.29
N LEU A 378 33.71 12.29 -8.54
CA LEU A 378 34.62 11.27 -9.07
C LEU A 378 33.84 10.07 -9.60
N ASN A 379 32.89 9.53 -8.82
CA ASN A 379 32.06 8.40 -9.22
C ASN A 379 31.19 8.70 -10.44
N THR A 380 30.55 9.87 -10.48
CA THR A 380 29.80 10.33 -11.65
C THR A 380 30.69 10.40 -12.88
N ARG A 381 31.95 10.83 -12.72
CA ARG A 381 32.87 10.91 -13.84
C ARG A 381 33.39 9.54 -14.28
N LEU A 382 33.62 8.59 -13.36
CA LEU A 382 33.91 7.19 -13.69
C LEU A 382 32.75 6.56 -14.48
N TYR A 383 31.51 6.83 -14.08
CA TYR A 383 30.30 6.39 -14.78
C TYR A 383 30.20 6.97 -16.21
N LEU A 384 30.40 8.29 -16.36
CA LEU A 384 30.35 8.99 -17.66
C LEU A 384 31.46 8.56 -18.63
N GLU A 385 32.59 8.08 -18.10
CA GLU A 385 33.75 7.57 -18.85
C GLU A 385 33.65 6.07 -19.19
N ASN A 386 32.53 5.40 -18.87
CA ASN A 386 32.33 3.94 -19.06
C ASN A 386 33.34 3.09 -18.28
N LEU A 387 33.77 3.53 -17.11
CA LEU A 387 34.70 2.80 -16.25
C LEU A 387 34.01 1.95 -15.18
N LEU A 388 32.68 1.86 -15.20
CA LEU A 388 31.86 1.08 -14.27
C LEU A 388 30.93 0.15 -15.06
N ASP A 389 30.56 -0.99 -14.47
CA ASP A 389 29.40 -1.76 -14.92
C ASP A 389 28.13 -0.93 -14.66
N ARG A 390 27.71 -0.17 -15.67
CA ARG A 390 26.55 0.74 -15.57
C ARG A 390 25.27 0.01 -15.18
N GLY A 391 25.09 -1.23 -15.63
CA GLY A 391 23.92 -2.03 -15.30
C GLY A 391 23.86 -2.29 -13.79
N HIS A 392 24.96 -2.84 -13.26
CA HIS A 392 25.13 -3.07 -11.83
C HIS A 392 24.95 -1.82 -10.98
N TYR A 393 25.67 -0.76 -11.36
CA TYR A 393 25.79 0.45 -10.56
C TYR A 393 24.45 1.17 -10.41
N LEU A 394 23.63 1.19 -11.47
CA LEU A 394 22.28 1.76 -11.42
C LEU A 394 21.32 0.90 -10.59
N ASP A 395 21.44 -0.42 -10.65
CA ASP A 395 20.65 -1.34 -9.81
C ASP A 395 21.06 -1.23 -8.33
N TRP A 396 22.35 -1.02 -8.04
CA TRP A 396 22.85 -0.73 -6.70
C TRP A 396 22.31 0.60 -6.17
N ILE A 397 22.34 1.71 -6.94
CA ILE A 397 21.74 3.00 -6.52
C ILE A 397 20.27 2.82 -6.12
N LEU A 398 19.51 2.08 -6.92
CA LEU A 398 18.10 1.81 -6.68
C LEU A 398 17.89 0.94 -5.43
N HIS A 399 18.70 -0.10 -5.25
CA HIS A 399 18.68 -0.93 -4.05
C HIS A 399 19.00 -0.11 -2.80
N SER A 400 20.04 0.70 -2.83
CA SER A 400 20.47 1.56 -1.73
C SER A 400 19.44 2.63 -1.37
N PHE A 401 18.71 3.21 -2.35
CA PHE A 401 17.58 4.10 -2.05
C PHE A 401 16.43 3.36 -1.34
N THR A 402 16.13 2.14 -1.80
CA THR A 402 15.05 1.32 -1.24
C THR A 402 15.35 0.95 0.22
N THR A 403 16.59 0.52 0.52
CA THR A 403 17.01 0.08 1.86
C THR A 403 17.49 1.21 2.78
N ALA A 404 17.75 2.42 2.26
CA ALA A 404 18.27 3.54 3.05
C ALA A 404 17.39 3.88 4.27
N ALA A 405 18.01 4.25 5.39
CA ALA A 405 17.30 4.89 6.49
C ALA A 405 16.68 6.24 6.06
N ILE A 406 15.67 6.72 6.79
CA ILE A 406 15.00 8.00 6.51
C ILE A 406 16.01 9.16 6.49
N SER A 407 17.02 9.11 7.36
CA SER A 407 18.13 10.08 7.43
C SER A 407 18.98 10.17 6.15
N HIS A 408 19.18 9.06 5.43
CA HIS A 408 19.98 9.02 4.20
C HIS A 408 19.13 9.17 2.92
N THR A 409 17.80 9.18 3.05
CA THR A 409 16.88 9.31 1.91
C THR A 409 17.11 10.60 1.09
N PRO A 410 17.36 11.79 1.70
CA PRO A 410 17.68 12.99 0.93
C PRO A 410 18.93 12.86 0.04
N PHE A 411 19.95 12.13 0.51
CA PHE A 411 21.18 11.90 -0.26
C PHE A 411 20.90 11.02 -1.47
N TRP A 412 20.25 9.88 -1.28
CA TRP A 412 19.94 8.97 -2.38
C TRP A 412 18.94 9.56 -3.37
N LEU A 413 18.00 10.41 -2.92
CA LEU A 413 17.11 11.14 -3.81
C LEU A 413 17.87 12.12 -4.74
N MET A 414 18.91 12.78 -4.21
CA MET A 414 19.82 13.59 -5.02
C MET A 414 20.61 12.74 -6.02
N VAL A 415 21.11 11.56 -5.60
CA VAL A 415 21.81 10.62 -6.51
C VAL A 415 20.86 10.16 -7.63
N ILE A 416 19.63 9.77 -7.32
CA ILE A 416 18.61 9.41 -8.30
C ILE A 416 18.37 10.55 -9.29
N HIS A 417 18.29 11.80 -8.82
CA HIS A 417 18.12 12.96 -9.70
C HIS A 417 19.28 13.12 -10.70
N ILE A 418 20.52 12.82 -10.29
CA ILE A 418 21.71 12.84 -11.18
C ILE A 418 21.58 11.78 -12.29
N TYR A 419 21.13 10.56 -11.96
CA TYR A 419 21.05 9.42 -12.89
C TYR A 419 19.65 9.20 -13.50
N LYS A 420 18.72 10.16 -13.35
CA LYS A 420 17.29 9.98 -13.67
C LYS A 420 17.00 9.49 -15.09
N GLN A 421 17.77 9.95 -16.09
CA GLN A 421 17.59 9.56 -17.50
C GLN A 421 17.96 8.09 -17.74
N ASP A 422 19.05 7.62 -17.11
CA ASP A 422 19.56 6.26 -17.26
C ASP A 422 18.78 5.27 -16.38
N LEU A 423 18.34 5.69 -15.19
CA LEU A 423 17.47 4.90 -14.31
C LEU A 423 16.11 4.63 -14.96
N SER A 424 15.62 5.55 -15.78
CA SER A 424 14.32 5.43 -16.46
C SER A 424 14.42 4.91 -17.90
N GLN A 425 15.63 4.69 -18.45
CA GLN A 425 15.86 4.37 -19.88
C GLN A 425 15.07 3.15 -20.35
N TYR A 426 15.07 2.09 -19.55
CA TYR A 426 14.33 0.88 -19.79
C TYR A 426 13.20 0.75 -18.76
N ARG A 427 12.08 0.18 -19.20
CA ARG A 427 10.89 0.01 -18.37
C ARG A 427 11.20 -0.69 -17.05
N ARG A 428 11.87 -1.84 -17.09
CA ARG A 428 12.13 -2.69 -15.91
C ARG A 428 12.81 -1.95 -14.76
N ARG A 429 13.82 -1.12 -15.05
CA ARG A 429 14.50 -0.32 -14.01
C ARG A 429 13.68 0.89 -13.58
N GLY A 430 13.04 1.56 -14.55
CA GLY A 430 12.13 2.68 -14.27
C GLY A 430 10.98 2.26 -13.35
N ALA A 431 10.36 1.11 -13.60
CA ALA A 431 9.22 0.60 -12.85
C ALA A 431 9.60 0.32 -11.40
N LYS A 432 10.77 -0.29 -11.17
CA LYS A 432 11.32 -0.46 -9.82
C LYS A 432 11.63 0.87 -9.13
N LEU A 433 12.11 1.88 -9.86
CA LEU A 433 12.30 3.24 -9.32
C LEU A 433 10.98 3.89 -8.90
N ALA A 434 9.93 3.81 -9.72
CA ALA A 434 8.61 4.34 -9.37
C ALA A 434 8.03 3.64 -8.13
N GLN A 435 8.13 2.31 -8.06
CA GLN A 435 7.75 1.54 -6.89
C GLN A 435 8.51 1.99 -5.63
N ALA A 436 9.84 2.10 -5.71
CA ALA A 436 10.66 2.53 -4.57
C ALA A 436 10.30 3.95 -4.09
N LEU A 437 10.01 4.89 -5.01
CA LEU A 437 9.58 6.26 -4.66
C LEU A 437 8.22 6.27 -3.94
N ILE A 438 7.25 5.48 -4.43
CA ILE A 438 5.90 5.34 -3.82
C ILE A 438 6.02 4.72 -2.43
N ASP A 439 6.78 3.63 -2.30
CA ASP A 439 6.98 2.93 -1.02
C ASP A 439 7.67 3.83 0.01
N LYS A 440 8.66 4.63 -0.43
CA LYS A 440 9.33 5.60 0.43
C LYS A 440 8.39 6.73 0.87
N TYR A 441 7.58 7.26 -0.05
CA TYR A 441 6.59 8.28 0.29
C TYR A 441 5.57 7.76 1.32
N ARG A 442 5.03 6.54 1.11
CA ARG A 442 4.12 5.87 2.04
C ARG A 442 4.71 5.74 3.44
N SER A 443 5.99 5.35 3.55
CA SER A 443 6.67 5.22 4.84
C SER A 443 6.84 6.54 5.61
N ILE A 444 6.92 7.67 4.90
CA ILE A 444 7.11 9.02 5.47
C ILE A 444 5.79 9.75 5.72
N ASP A 445 4.74 9.42 4.97
CA ASP A 445 3.43 10.05 5.13
C ASP A 445 2.80 9.71 6.49
N ASN A 446 3.07 8.51 7.02
CA ASN A 446 2.64 8.06 8.34
C ASN A 446 3.37 8.75 9.52
N LEU A 447 4.45 9.50 9.29
CA LEU A 447 5.24 10.14 10.35
C LEU A 447 4.79 11.61 10.56
N SER A 448 4.50 11.99 11.81
CA SER A 448 4.00 13.32 12.18
C SER A 448 5.09 14.37 12.49
N ASP A 449 6.37 14.03 12.31
CA ASP A 449 7.50 14.91 12.65
C ASP A 449 7.66 16.07 11.64
N GLN A 450 7.66 17.31 12.16
CA GLN A 450 7.83 18.54 11.37
C GLN A 450 9.18 18.56 10.63
N SER A 451 10.21 17.89 11.15
CA SER A 451 11.54 17.81 10.54
C SER A 451 11.54 17.12 9.16
N ILE A 452 10.54 16.27 8.90
CA ILE A 452 10.45 15.41 7.70
C ILE A 452 9.65 16.09 6.57
N SER A 453 8.95 17.19 6.85
CA SER A 453 8.16 17.96 5.87
C SER A 453 8.90 18.33 4.56
N PRO A 454 10.17 18.81 4.56
CA PRO A 454 10.88 19.10 3.31
C PRO A 454 11.20 17.84 2.50
N LEU A 455 11.43 16.70 3.16
CA LEU A 455 11.67 15.43 2.48
C LEU A 455 10.39 14.91 1.81
N ARG A 456 9.24 15.02 2.48
CA ARG A 456 7.93 14.68 1.92
C ARG A 456 7.64 15.50 0.65
N GLN A 457 7.91 16.80 0.69
CA GLN A 457 7.73 17.68 -0.47
C GLN A 457 8.66 17.33 -1.63
N LYS A 458 9.94 17.00 -1.36
CA LYS A 458 10.89 16.57 -2.39
C LYS A 458 10.52 15.23 -3.03
N LEU A 459 10.04 14.26 -2.25
CA LEU A 459 9.56 12.98 -2.78
C LEU A 459 8.32 13.17 -3.65
N ARG A 460 7.35 14.00 -3.20
CA ARG A 460 6.20 14.39 -4.01
C ARG A 460 6.61 15.00 -5.35
N ALA A 461 7.58 15.92 -5.34
CA ALA A 461 8.09 16.54 -6.55
C ALA A 461 8.79 15.53 -7.48
N ALA A 462 9.56 14.57 -6.95
CA ALA A 462 10.22 13.53 -7.73
C ALA A 462 9.22 12.57 -8.40
N VAL A 463 8.17 12.15 -7.69
CA VAL A 463 7.08 11.33 -8.26
C VAL A 463 6.35 12.11 -9.36
N ARG A 464 5.99 13.37 -9.10
CA ARG A 464 5.36 14.24 -10.11
C ARG A 464 6.24 14.43 -11.34
N GLU A 465 7.54 14.70 -11.19
CA GLU A 465 8.49 14.81 -12.31
C GLU A 465 8.58 13.51 -13.14
N LEU A 466 8.56 12.35 -12.49
CA LEU A 466 8.60 11.05 -13.17
C LEU A 466 7.29 10.78 -13.95
N LEU A 467 6.13 11.12 -13.37
CA LEU A 467 4.81 11.00 -14.01
C LEU A 467 4.73 11.83 -15.29
N PHE A 468 5.23 13.07 -15.27
CA PHE A 468 5.25 13.94 -16.45
C PHE A 468 6.27 13.52 -17.52
N SER A 469 7.41 12.98 -17.11
CA SER A 469 8.47 12.61 -18.06
C SER A 469 8.21 11.26 -18.75
N ARG A 470 7.77 10.24 -18.00
CA ARG A 470 7.53 8.87 -18.50
C ARG A 470 6.39 8.18 -17.73
N PRO A 471 5.11 8.48 -18.04
CA PRO A 471 3.97 7.89 -17.33
C PRO A 471 3.89 6.36 -17.46
N ALA A 472 4.35 5.79 -18.58
CA ALA A 472 4.34 4.34 -18.82
C ALA A 472 5.09 3.50 -17.77
N ILE A 473 5.98 4.13 -16.99
CA ILE A 473 6.70 3.50 -15.88
C ILE A 473 5.74 3.13 -14.72
N PHE A 474 4.62 3.86 -14.57
CA PHE A 474 3.60 3.62 -13.56
C PHE A 474 2.55 2.59 -13.99
N LEU A 475 2.80 1.83 -15.06
CA LEU A 475 2.04 0.62 -15.37
C LEU A 475 2.43 -0.48 -14.38
N MET A 476 1.63 -0.64 -13.32
CA MET A 476 1.86 -1.63 -12.27
C MET A 476 0.51 -2.22 -11.83
N PRO A 477 -0.20 -2.93 -12.72
CA PRO A 477 -1.60 -3.30 -12.53
C PRO A 477 -1.87 -4.00 -11.19
N ASP A 478 -0.97 -4.88 -10.76
CA ASP A 478 -1.15 -5.67 -9.54
C ASP A 478 -0.99 -4.83 -8.25
N ARG A 479 -0.17 -3.76 -8.27
CA ARG A 479 0.07 -2.82 -7.13
C ARG A 479 -0.66 -1.48 -7.28
N TRP A 480 -1.33 -1.25 -8.41
CA TRP A 480 -2.00 0.01 -8.72
C TRP A 480 -3.03 0.42 -7.67
N PRO A 481 -3.90 -0.47 -7.13
CA PRO A 481 -4.91 -0.09 -6.12
C PRO A 481 -4.31 0.60 -4.89
N GLU A 482 -3.12 0.18 -4.46
CA GLU A 482 -2.44 0.79 -3.31
C GLU A 482 -1.62 2.04 -3.68
N SER A 483 -1.29 2.19 -4.97
CA SER A 483 -0.43 3.25 -5.50
C SER A 483 -1.25 4.48 -5.94
N VAL A 484 -2.47 4.27 -6.44
CA VAL A 484 -3.41 5.32 -6.86
C VAL A 484 -3.59 6.43 -5.83
N PRO A 485 -3.90 6.16 -4.54
CA PRO A 485 -4.09 7.24 -3.57
C PRO A 485 -2.83 8.10 -3.39
N ILE A 486 -1.63 7.50 -3.48
CA ILE A 486 -0.36 8.23 -3.39
C ILE A 486 -0.08 9.05 -4.66
N VAL A 487 -0.40 8.51 -5.84
CA VAL A 487 -0.29 9.24 -7.10
C VAL A 487 -1.29 10.41 -7.12
N GLN A 488 -2.51 10.20 -6.62
CA GLN A 488 -3.53 11.23 -6.45
C GLN A 488 -3.10 12.33 -5.49
N THR A 489 -2.47 12.01 -4.35
CA THR A 489 -1.95 13.05 -3.44
C THR A 489 -0.77 13.82 -4.03
N CYS A 490 -0.03 13.23 -4.97
CA CYS A 490 1.10 13.90 -5.63
C CYS A 490 0.66 14.86 -6.74
N LEU A 491 -0.45 14.54 -7.42
CA LEU A 491 -1.07 15.36 -8.47
C LEU A 491 -2.13 16.32 -7.88
N ASP A 492 -2.49 17.34 -8.64
CA ASP A 492 -3.61 18.22 -8.38
C ASP A 492 -4.67 17.98 -9.47
N THR A 493 -5.72 17.24 -9.13
CA THR A 493 -6.79 16.88 -10.07
C THR A 493 -7.61 18.08 -10.54
N THR A 494 -7.44 19.26 -9.94
CA THR A 494 -8.04 20.51 -10.44
C THR A 494 -7.31 21.03 -11.69
N ILE A 495 -6.08 20.58 -11.93
CA ILE A 495 -5.27 20.94 -13.09
C ILE A 495 -5.53 19.93 -14.22
N GLY A 496 -6.19 20.38 -15.29
CA GLY A 496 -6.61 19.54 -16.44
C GLY A 496 -5.57 18.51 -16.94
N PRO A 497 -4.31 18.88 -17.28
CA PRO A 497 -3.33 17.90 -17.75
C PRO A 497 -2.95 16.84 -16.69
N GLU A 498 -3.01 17.17 -15.39
CA GLU A 498 -2.73 16.21 -14.33
C GLU A 498 -3.88 15.22 -14.14
N GLY A 499 -5.12 15.71 -14.25
CA GLY A 499 -6.32 14.88 -14.31
C GLY A 499 -6.26 13.87 -15.46
N LEU A 500 -5.92 14.33 -16.67
CA LEU A 500 -5.81 13.46 -17.86
C LEU A 500 -4.71 12.38 -17.72
N ILE A 501 -3.56 12.69 -17.12
CA ILE A 501 -2.50 11.70 -16.86
C ILE A 501 -3.02 10.62 -15.90
N LEU A 502 -3.71 11.02 -14.83
CA LEU A 502 -4.27 10.08 -13.87
C LEU A 502 -5.36 9.20 -14.49
N GLU A 503 -6.26 9.78 -15.28
CA GLU A 503 -7.31 9.05 -16.01
C GLU A 503 -6.72 8.04 -16.99
N GLU A 504 -5.72 8.44 -17.77
CA GLU A 504 -5.06 7.54 -18.72
C GLU A 504 -4.28 6.43 -18.00
N LEU A 505 -3.58 6.73 -16.90
CA LEU A 505 -2.93 5.70 -16.08
C LEU A 505 -3.93 4.73 -15.47
N ASN A 506 -5.08 5.21 -14.99
CA ASN A 506 -6.17 4.36 -14.52
C ASN A 506 -6.68 3.45 -15.64
N ARG A 507 -6.92 3.99 -16.84
CA ARG A 507 -7.38 3.24 -18.01
C ARG A 507 -6.40 2.15 -18.43
N ILE A 508 -5.10 2.47 -18.54
CA ILE A 508 -4.06 1.52 -18.96
C ILE A 508 -3.87 0.43 -17.88
N ASN A 509 -3.77 0.81 -16.60
CA ASN A 509 -3.64 -0.17 -15.52
C ASN A 509 -4.87 -1.07 -15.46
N GLU A 510 -6.09 -0.54 -15.53
CA GLU A 510 -7.34 -1.32 -15.50
C GLU A 510 -7.49 -2.27 -16.70
N ARG A 511 -7.02 -1.86 -17.89
CA ARG A 511 -6.94 -2.72 -19.08
C ARG A 511 -6.00 -3.89 -18.87
N ALA A 512 -4.85 -3.65 -18.25
CA ALA A 512 -3.82 -4.65 -17.98
C ALA A 512 -4.00 -5.39 -16.64
N MET A 513 -4.98 -5.04 -15.80
CA MET A 513 -5.22 -5.72 -14.52
C MET A 513 -5.64 -7.19 -14.71
N GLY A 514 -5.22 -8.01 -13.75
CA GLY A 514 -5.55 -9.43 -13.69
C GLY A 514 -6.59 -9.69 -12.62
N PHE A 515 -6.25 -10.56 -11.67
CA PHE A 515 -7.11 -10.99 -10.56
C PHE A 515 -7.67 -9.84 -9.69
N ASN A 516 -7.01 -8.67 -9.65
CA ASN A 516 -7.39 -7.52 -8.83
C ASN A 516 -8.29 -6.51 -9.56
N LYS A 517 -8.65 -6.75 -10.84
CA LYS A 517 -9.44 -5.81 -11.64
C LYS A 517 -10.78 -5.48 -10.99
N THR A 518 -11.50 -6.50 -10.52
CA THR A 518 -12.82 -6.33 -9.90
C THR A 518 -12.74 -5.55 -8.59
N ASP A 519 -11.66 -5.73 -7.85
CA ASP A 519 -11.45 -5.13 -6.52
C ASP A 519 -11.00 -3.66 -6.66
N PHE A 520 -10.35 -3.33 -7.77
CA PHE A 520 -10.05 -1.94 -8.13
C PHE A 520 -11.29 -1.20 -8.62
N LEU A 521 -12.10 -1.84 -9.46
CA LEU A 521 -13.31 -1.24 -10.04
C LEU A 521 -14.51 -1.23 -9.11
N SER A 522 -14.44 -1.93 -7.97
CA SER A 522 -15.51 -1.94 -6.99
C SER A 522 -15.62 -0.57 -6.32
N VAL A 523 -16.46 0.26 -6.90
CA VAL A 523 -16.99 1.45 -6.24
C VAL A 523 -17.94 0.95 -5.16
N ARG A 524 -17.63 1.26 -3.90
CA ARG A 524 -18.54 0.99 -2.79
C ARG A 524 -19.86 1.68 -3.07
N SER A 525 -20.96 0.95 -2.96
CA SER A 525 -22.28 1.55 -3.12
C SER A 525 -22.50 2.62 -2.04
N PRO A 526 -23.25 3.70 -2.31
CA PRO A 526 -23.56 4.70 -1.28
C PRO A 526 -24.14 4.06 -0.01
N SER A 527 -24.97 3.02 -0.15
CA SER A 527 -25.49 2.21 0.95
C SER A 527 -24.42 1.51 1.77
N GLU A 528 -23.38 0.94 1.15
CA GLU A 528 -22.25 0.34 1.87
C GLU A 528 -21.48 1.39 2.67
N ILE A 529 -21.24 2.56 2.08
CA ILE A 529 -20.53 3.65 2.76
C ILE A 529 -21.36 4.15 3.95
N ILE A 530 -22.67 4.35 3.78
CA ILE A 530 -23.59 4.73 4.88
C ILE A 530 -23.53 3.71 6.02
N VAL A 531 -23.65 2.43 5.70
CA VAL A 531 -23.63 1.35 6.71
C VAL A 531 -22.26 1.26 7.40
N GLU A 532 -21.16 1.38 6.66
CA GLU A 532 -19.82 1.43 7.25
C GLU A 532 -19.63 2.64 8.18
N THR A 533 -20.15 3.82 7.79
CA THR A 533 -20.09 5.03 8.63
C THR A 533 -20.89 4.84 9.92
N LEU A 534 -22.08 4.24 9.84
CA LEU A 534 -22.89 3.92 11.02
C LEU A 534 -22.25 2.85 11.91
N ASP A 535 -21.64 1.80 11.35
CA ASP A 535 -20.95 0.76 12.11
C ASP A 535 -19.66 1.26 12.77
N LYS A 536 -19.02 2.29 12.20
CA LYS A 536 -17.82 2.93 12.78
C LYS A 536 -18.15 3.86 13.95
N ALA A 537 -19.41 4.29 14.11
CA ALA A 537 -19.81 5.18 15.19
C ALA A 537 -19.63 4.48 16.56
N ARG A 538 -18.95 5.15 17.51
CA ARG A 538 -18.68 4.63 18.86
C ARG A 538 -19.29 5.52 19.95
N VAL A 539 -19.53 4.94 21.12
CA VAL A 539 -19.99 5.65 22.32
C VAL A 539 -18.80 6.42 22.95
N PRO A 540 -18.94 7.71 23.33
CA PRO A 540 -20.13 8.55 23.21
C PRO A 540 -20.37 9.07 21.78
N TYR A 541 -21.61 9.00 21.29
CA TYR A 541 -21.96 9.36 19.92
C TYR A 541 -22.04 10.88 19.70
N ASN A 542 -21.24 11.41 18.79
CA ASN A 542 -21.40 12.78 18.29
C ASN A 542 -22.38 12.82 17.10
N VAL A 543 -23.67 12.92 17.42
CA VAL A 543 -24.77 12.92 16.42
C VAL A 543 -24.65 14.08 15.41
N ALA A 544 -24.03 15.21 15.79
CA ALA A 544 -23.88 16.35 14.89
C ALA A 544 -22.83 16.12 13.80
N LEU A 545 -21.69 15.51 14.16
CA LEU A 545 -20.66 15.09 13.19
C LEU A 545 -21.17 13.94 12.33
N LEU A 546 -21.80 12.93 12.94
CA LEU A 546 -22.34 11.79 12.21
C LEU A 546 -23.37 12.22 11.16
N ALA A 547 -24.28 13.14 11.49
CA ALA A 547 -25.24 13.68 10.52
C ALA A 547 -24.56 14.42 9.35
N LYS A 548 -23.43 15.11 9.60
CA LYS A 548 -22.67 15.80 8.55
C LYS A 548 -21.97 14.80 7.62
N GLU A 549 -21.33 13.78 8.16
CA GLU A 549 -20.68 12.72 7.38
C GLU A 549 -21.69 11.94 6.52
N LEU A 550 -22.87 11.66 7.08
CA LEU A 550 -23.96 11.00 6.35
C LEU A 550 -24.54 11.88 5.23
N ASP A 551 -24.74 13.18 5.49
CA ASP A 551 -25.18 14.14 4.48
C ASP A 551 -24.14 14.33 3.35
N GLU A 552 -22.84 14.18 3.63
CA GLU A 552 -21.75 14.24 2.64
C GLU A 552 -21.61 12.94 1.82
N THR A 553 -22.07 11.80 2.36
CA THR A 553 -21.91 10.48 1.74
C THR A 553 -22.90 10.23 0.58
N SER A 554 -24.12 10.74 0.68
CA SER A 554 -25.18 10.51 -0.31
C SER A 554 -25.90 11.80 -0.67
N THR A 555 -25.95 12.10 -1.97
CA THR A 555 -26.80 13.18 -2.51
C THR A 555 -28.29 12.82 -2.46
N ASP A 556 -28.61 11.53 -2.43
CA ASP A 556 -29.97 11.02 -2.32
C ASP A 556 -30.35 10.77 -0.85
N PHE A 557 -31.25 11.61 -0.33
CA PHE A 557 -31.74 11.52 1.05
C PHE A 557 -32.70 10.34 1.29
N ASP A 558 -33.44 9.93 0.27
CA ASP A 558 -34.40 8.83 0.37
C ASP A 558 -33.65 7.48 0.50
N LEU A 559 -32.58 7.29 -0.27
CA LEU A 559 -31.64 6.18 -0.07
C LEU A 559 -30.95 6.23 1.30
N LEU A 560 -30.51 7.42 1.73
CA LEU A 560 -29.85 7.60 3.03
C LEU A 560 -30.77 7.18 4.18
N LEU A 561 -31.99 7.70 4.21
CA LEU A 561 -32.95 7.43 5.27
C LEU A 561 -33.39 5.96 5.24
N ARG A 562 -33.70 5.38 4.07
CA ARG A 562 -34.00 3.95 3.96
C ARG A 562 -32.86 3.06 4.47
N SER A 563 -31.61 3.38 4.11
CA SER A 563 -30.43 2.63 4.58
C SER A 563 -30.25 2.74 6.10
N CYS A 564 -30.52 3.91 6.69
CA CYS A 564 -30.49 4.11 8.14
C CYS A 564 -31.62 3.36 8.87
N LEU A 565 -32.83 3.34 8.29
CA LEU A 565 -33.98 2.59 8.82
C LEU A 565 -33.70 1.08 8.78
N GLU A 566 -33.24 0.56 7.64
CA GLU A 566 -32.87 -0.84 7.52
C GLU A 566 -31.71 -1.18 8.45
N TRP A 567 -30.70 -0.31 8.56
CA TRP A 567 -29.65 -0.47 9.56
C TRP A 567 -30.30 -0.61 10.94
N SER A 568 -31.08 0.34 11.43
CA SER A 568 -31.63 0.29 12.80
C SER A 568 -32.41 -0.99 13.16
N CYS A 569 -33.06 -1.63 12.18
CA CYS A 569 -33.94 -2.78 12.41
C CYS A 569 -33.41 -4.12 11.86
N THR A 570 -32.30 -4.16 11.12
CA THR A 570 -31.84 -5.40 10.48
C THR A 570 -31.55 -6.52 11.49
N ARG A 571 -31.97 -7.75 11.18
CA ARG A 571 -31.69 -8.95 11.99
C ARG A 571 -30.19 -9.27 12.13
N PHE A 572 -29.37 -8.78 11.19
CA PHE A 572 -27.94 -9.07 11.08
C PHE A 572 -27.04 -8.17 11.95
N ARG A 573 -27.62 -7.20 12.67
CA ARG A 573 -26.90 -6.33 13.59
C ARG A 573 -27.75 -6.14 14.83
N GLN A 574 -27.20 -6.49 15.99
CA GLN A 574 -27.91 -6.43 17.26
C GLN A 574 -27.35 -5.29 18.11
N SER A 575 -28.21 -4.33 18.45
CA SER A 575 -27.98 -3.35 19.51
C SER A 575 -29.19 -2.44 19.63
N ARG A 576 -29.76 -2.34 20.84
CA ARG A 576 -30.90 -1.45 21.15
C ARG A 576 -30.56 0.02 20.95
N THR A 577 -29.29 0.38 21.10
CA THR A 577 -28.76 1.74 20.90
C THR A 577 -29.01 2.28 19.49
N ARG A 578 -29.09 1.40 18.48
CA ARG A 578 -29.23 1.76 17.05
C ARG A 578 -30.56 2.44 16.77
N LEU A 579 -31.63 1.96 17.40
CA LEU A 579 -33.00 2.51 17.29
C LEU A 579 -33.04 3.95 17.80
N TYR A 580 -32.46 4.20 18.98
CA TYR A 580 -32.38 5.53 19.58
C TYR A 580 -31.49 6.48 18.77
N LEU A 581 -30.37 5.98 18.23
CA LEU A 581 -29.45 6.79 17.41
C LEU A 581 -30.15 7.26 16.13
N VAL A 582 -30.83 6.36 15.41
CA VAL A 582 -31.58 6.72 14.20
C VAL A 582 -32.76 7.62 14.51
N THR A 583 -33.49 7.39 15.61
CA THR A 583 -34.55 8.31 16.07
C THR A 583 -34.03 9.73 16.28
N ARG A 584 -32.84 9.89 16.85
CA ARG A 584 -32.22 11.20 17.07
C ARG A 584 -31.69 11.84 15.78
N LEU A 585 -31.17 11.05 14.84
CA LEU A 585 -30.78 11.52 13.50
C LEU A 585 -31.99 12.00 12.71
N VAL A 586 -33.07 11.22 12.67
CA VAL A 586 -34.33 11.57 12.02
C VAL A 586 -34.90 12.86 12.59
N LYS A 587 -34.96 12.99 13.93
CA LYS A 587 -35.40 14.22 14.59
C LYS A 587 -34.53 15.43 14.23
N ARG A 588 -33.23 15.24 14.02
CA ARG A 588 -32.30 16.29 13.59
C ARG A 588 -32.56 16.70 12.14
N TRP A 589 -32.76 15.75 11.23
CA TRP A 589 -33.13 16.02 9.84
C TRP A 589 -34.51 16.69 9.71
N GLN A 590 -35.47 16.32 10.57
CA GLN A 590 -36.81 16.93 10.63
C GLN A 590 -36.71 18.42 10.99
N ARG A 591 -35.90 18.73 12.02
CA ARG A 591 -35.59 20.12 12.41
C ARG A 591 -34.81 20.89 11.33
N GLY A 592 -34.09 20.18 10.47
CA GLY A 592 -33.41 20.73 9.29
C GLY A 592 -34.33 20.98 8.09
N GLY A 593 -35.63 20.62 8.18
CA GLY A 593 -36.61 20.85 7.12
C GLY A 593 -36.62 19.80 6.00
N ARG A 594 -35.99 18.63 6.19
CA ARG A 594 -36.05 17.52 5.20
C ARG A 594 -37.36 16.73 5.35
N ASP A 595 -37.94 16.28 4.23
CA ASP A 595 -39.12 15.40 4.25
C ASP A 595 -38.74 13.99 4.70
N ILE A 596 -39.34 13.56 5.82
CA ILE A 596 -39.12 12.26 6.45
C ILE A 596 -40.32 11.33 6.26
N ASP A 597 -41.49 11.89 5.96
CA ASP A 597 -42.75 11.14 5.95
C ASP A 597 -42.77 10.16 4.78
N THR A 598 -42.37 10.63 3.60
CA THR A 598 -42.37 9.83 2.37
C THR A 598 -41.38 8.65 2.45
N PRO A 599 -40.11 8.84 2.85
CA PRO A 599 -39.17 7.73 2.98
C PRO A 599 -39.58 6.69 4.04
N ILE A 600 -40.16 7.11 5.18
CA ILE A 600 -40.65 6.18 6.21
C ILE A 600 -41.78 5.31 5.64
N LEU A 601 -42.80 5.91 5.00
CA LEU A 601 -43.91 5.15 4.41
C LEU A 601 -43.45 4.22 3.28
N ASN A 602 -42.46 4.65 2.48
CA ASN A 602 -41.83 3.81 1.47
C ASN A 602 -41.08 2.63 2.10
N PHE A 603 -40.36 2.84 3.20
CA PHE A 603 -39.69 1.76 3.92
C PHE A 603 -40.69 0.73 4.49
N LEU A 604 -41.79 1.20 5.09
CA LEU A 604 -42.87 0.31 5.56
C LEU A 604 -43.51 -0.47 4.40
N SER A 605 -43.59 0.13 3.21
CA SER A 605 -44.05 -0.58 2.01
C SER A 605 -43.10 -1.69 1.57
N ALA A 606 -41.80 -1.42 1.53
CA ALA A 606 -40.78 -2.40 1.18
C ALA A 606 -40.71 -3.54 2.21
N PHE A 607 -40.92 -3.24 3.49
CA PHE A 607 -41.03 -4.25 4.55
C PHE A 607 -42.24 -5.17 4.34
N ARG A 608 -43.42 -4.62 4.02
CA ARG A 608 -44.62 -5.42 3.71
C ARG A 608 -44.44 -6.32 2.49
N GLU A 609 -43.62 -5.90 1.52
CA GLU A 609 -43.29 -6.67 0.32
C GLU A 609 -42.20 -7.74 0.56
N GLY A 610 -41.67 -7.88 1.78
CA GLY A 610 -40.60 -8.84 2.10
C GLY A 610 -39.23 -8.48 1.51
N LYS A 611 -39.04 -7.22 1.08
CA LYS A 611 -37.82 -6.75 0.39
C LYS A 611 -36.75 -6.21 1.33
N THR A 612 -36.97 -6.20 2.64
CA THR A 612 -36.03 -5.66 3.64
C THR A 612 -35.59 -6.74 4.62
N THR A 613 -34.42 -6.54 5.24
CA THR A 613 -33.89 -7.46 6.27
C THR A 613 -34.30 -7.11 7.70
N ALA A 614 -35.25 -6.18 7.85
CA ALA A 614 -35.70 -5.69 9.14
C ALA A 614 -36.37 -6.80 9.96
N ASP A 615 -35.99 -6.89 11.23
CA ASP A 615 -36.65 -7.67 12.25
C ASP A 615 -37.93 -6.96 12.72
N THR A 616 -39.02 -7.71 12.82
CA THR A 616 -40.35 -7.17 13.15
C THR A 616 -40.38 -6.55 14.53
N LEU A 617 -39.72 -7.16 15.53
CA LEU A 617 -39.70 -6.65 16.91
C LEU A 617 -38.94 -5.33 17.00
N CYS A 618 -37.77 -5.25 16.36
CA CYS A 618 -37.00 -4.01 16.25
C CYS A 618 -37.79 -2.89 15.56
N LEU A 619 -38.53 -3.23 14.49
CA LEU A 619 -39.35 -2.25 13.76
C LEU A 619 -40.53 -1.74 14.60
N ARG A 620 -41.21 -2.60 15.37
CA ARG A 620 -42.26 -2.19 16.33
C ARG A 620 -41.70 -1.22 17.36
N HIS A 621 -40.53 -1.50 17.92
CA HIS A 621 -39.86 -0.59 18.86
C HIS A 621 -39.46 0.74 18.18
N LEU A 622 -38.92 0.71 16.96
CA LEU A 622 -38.59 1.94 16.22
C LEU A 622 -39.82 2.84 16.02
N VAL A 623 -40.96 2.26 15.61
CA VAL A 623 -42.23 2.98 15.42
C VAL A 623 -42.75 3.57 16.73
N ALA A 624 -42.63 2.83 17.84
CA ALA A 624 -42.95 3.34 19.18
C ALA A 624 -42.08 4.55 19.57
N GLN A 625 -40.78 4.51 19.27
CA GLN A 625 -39.88 5.64 19.56
C GLN A 625 -40.11 6.83 18.63
N PHE A 626 -40.37 6.60 17.33
CA PHE A 626 -40.70 7.66 16.39
C PHE A 626 -42.02 8.37 16.74
N SER A 627 -43.03 7.61 17.16
CA SER A 627 -44.32 8.17 17.60
C SER A 627 -44.15 8.96 18.91
N ARG A 628 -43.34 8.47 19.86
CA ARG A 628 -42.99 9.21 21.09
C ARG A 628 -42.20 10.50 20.81
N SER A 629 -41.30 10.47 19.83
CA SER A 629 -40.43 11.60 19.50
C SER A 629 -41.06 12.67 18.61
N ASP A 630 -42.30 12.45 18.15
CA ASP A 630 -43.05 13.27 17.18
C ASP A 630 -42.39 13.31 15.79
N CYS A 631 -41.81 12.16 15.39
CA CYS A 631 -41.16 11.96 14.10
C CYS A 631 -41.91 10.96 13.20
N PHE A 632 -42.97 10.32 13.71
CA PHE A 632 -43.79 9.38 12.95
C PHE A 632 -45.00 10.10 12.35
N PRO A 633 -45.26 9.99 11.03
CA PRO A 633 -46.38 10.65 10.39
C PRO A 633 -47.69 9.89 10.67
N LEU A 634 -48.16 9.90 11.91
CA LEU A 634 -49.25 9.04 12.40
C LEU A 634 -50.53 9.18 11.56
N SER A 635 -50.98 10.40 11.29
CA SER A 635 -52.18 10.64 10.48
C SER A 635 -52.02 10.16 9.03
N LYS A 636 -50.85 10.38 8.41
CA LYS A 636 -50.56 9.91 7.04
C LYS A 636 -50.41 8.39 6.99
N TYR A 637 -49.85 7.77 8.03
CA TYR A 637 -49.76 6.32 8.17
C TYR A 637 -51.15 5.68 8.27
N LEU A 638 -52.06 6.25 9.07
CA LEU A 638 -53.44 5.76 9.16
C LEU A 638 -54.16 5.90 7.82
N GLN A 639 -53.99 7.02 7.11
CA GLN A 639 -54.52 7.19 5.75
C GLN A 639 -53.90 6.21 4.74
N TRP A 640 -52.59 6.04 4.77
CA TRP A 640 -51.84 5.08 3.95
C TRP A 640 -52.31 3.64 4.18
N LEU A 641 -52.61 3.29 5.44
CA LEU A 641 -53.16 1.99 5.81
C LEU A 641 -54.58 1.83 5.24
N MET A 642 -55.44 2.84 5.40
CA MET A 642 -56.81 2.83 4.84
C MET A 642 -56.82 2.66 3.32
N VAL A 643 -55.91 3.33 2.60
CA VAL A 643 -55.79 3.23 1.13
C VAL A 643 -55.34 1.83 0.68
N ARG A 644 -54.53 1.14 1.48
CA ARG A 644 -53.98 -0.20 1.16
C ARG A 644 -54.84 -1.37 1.63
N GLY A 645 -55.99 -1.08 2.24
CA GLY A 645 -56.89 -2.06 2.82
C GLY A 645 -56.78 -2.10 4.34
N LEU A 646 -57.95 -2.10 4.99
CA LEU A 646 -58.04 -2.28 6.44
C LEU A 646 -57.50 -3.67 6.84
N PRO A 647 -57.05 -3.80 8.11
CA PRO A 647 -56.75 -5.10 8.70
C PRO A 647 -57.84 -6.15 8.47
N GLU A 648 -57.44 -7.39 8.19
CA GLU A 648 -58.39 -8.51 8.21
C GLU A 648 -58.96 -8.68 9.62
N LYS A 649 -60.24 -9.05 9.72
CA LYS A 649 -60.90 -9.21 11.02
C LYS A 649 -60.16 -10.28 11.84
N GLY A 650 -59.66 -9.90 13.02
CA GLY A 650 -58.87 -10.77 13.89
C GLY A 650 -57.36 -10.77 13.62
N SER A 651 -56.85 -9.98 12.66
CA SER A 651 -55.39 -9.87 12.44
C SER A 651 -54.66 -9.04 13.50
N VAL A 652 -55.42 -8.32 14.34
CA VAL A 652 -54.94 -7.53 15.48
C VAL A 652 -55.55 -8.11 16.74
N CYS A 653 -54.74 -8.71 17.60
CA CYS A 653 -55.15 -9.23 18.90
C CYS A 653 -54.05 -9.03 19.94
N ILE A 654 -54.42 -8.93 21.21
CA ILE A 654 -53.50 -9.01 22.34
C ILE A 654 -53.76 -10.37 23.00
N ASP A 655 -52.73 -11.22 23.06
CA ASP A 655 -52.83 -12.51 23.72
C ASP A 655 -52.75 -12.32 25.24
N THR A 656 -53.91 -12.17 25.86
CA THR A 656 -54.06 -12.01 27.31
C THR A 656 -53.65 -13.26 28.09
N GLU A 657 -53.74 -14.44 27.49
CA GLU A 657 -53.27 -15.69 28.11
C GLU A 657 -51.74 -15.72 28.19
N SER A 658 -51.04 -15.22 27.18
CA SER A 658 -49.57 -15.12 27.24
C SER A 658 -49.07 -14.10 28.28
N ILE A 659 -49.85 -13.04 28.53
CA ILE A 659 -49.46 -11.95 29.44
C ILE A 659 -49.61 -12.37 30.90
N PHE A 660 -50.71 -13.03 31.26
CA PHE A 660 -51.03 -13.38 32.65
C PHE A 660 -50.98 -14.90 32.93
N GLY A 661 -50.68 -15.73 31.93
CA GLY A 661 -50.71 -17.19 32.02
C GLY A 661 -49.50 -17.83 32.71
N ARG A 662 -49.73 -19.00 33.31
CA ARG A 662 -48.74 -19.76 34.10
C ARG A 662 -47.68 -20.50 33.28
N THR A 663 -47.87 -20.59 31.97
CA THR A 663 -46.94 -21.29 31.08
C THR A 663 -46.65 -20.38 29.91
N ALA A 664 -45.44 -19.84 29.86
CA ALA A 664 -44.84 -19.42 28.59
C ALA A 664 -44.72 -20.68 27.73
N LYS A 665 -45.82 -21.08 27.10
CA LYS A 665 -45.74 -22.09 26.04
C LYS A 665 -44.80 -21.49 25.02
N VAL A 666 -43.77 -22.25 24.69
CA VAL A 666 -42.83 -21.98 23.61
C VAL A 666 -43.65 -22.06 22.33
N GLU A 667 -44.41 -21.01 22.04
CA GLU A 667 -45.27 -20.97 20.88
C GLU A 667 -44.45 -20.45 19.71
N SER A 668 -44.35 -21.35 18.73
CA SER A 668 -43.93 -21.10 17.37
C SER A 668 -44.27 -19.67 16.94
N TYR A 669 -43.24 -18.85 16.71
CA TYR A 669 -43.33 -17.59 15.96
C TYR A 669 -43.83 -17.89 14.54
N ARG A 670 -45.11 -18.23 14.39
CA ARG A 670 -45.81 -18.29 13.10
C ARG A 670 -46.27 -16.88 12.80
N ASP A 671 -45.54 -16.21 11.91
CA ASP A 671 -46.02 -15.22 10.97
C ASP A 671 -47.26 -14.42 11.38
N PHE A 672 -47.17 -13.62 12.44
CA PHE A 672 -47.99 -12.41 12.52
C PHE A 672 -47.41 -11.37 11.55
N ALA A 673 -47.47 -11.71 10.26
CA ALA A 673 -47.18 -10.87 9.11
C ALA A 673 -48.22 -9.75 8.92
N SER A 674 -49.03 -9.46 9.93
CA SER A 674 -49.85 -8.26 9.98
C SER A 674 -48.93 -7.05 10.24
N VAL A 675 -48.47 -6.44 9.13
CA VAL A 675 -47.77 -5.14 9.08
C VAL A 675 -48.73 -4.01 9.50
N GLN A 676 -49.16 -4.07 10.75
CA GLN A 676 -50.15 -3.18 11.31
C GLN A 676 -49.66 -2.76 12.70
N PHE A 677 -48.82 -1.72 12.71
CA PHE A 677 -48.21 -1.17 13.91
C PHE A 677 -49.22 -0.41 14.80
N LEU A 678 -50.53 -0.70 14.73
CA LEU A 678 -51.59 0.05 15.40
C LEU A 678 -51.55 -0.09 16.93
N LEU A 679 -51.05 -1.21 17.43
CA LEU A 679 -50.79 -1.46 18.85
C LEU A 679 -49.37 -1.05 19.27
N ASP A 680 -48.53 -0.62 18.33
CA ASP A 680 -47.12 -0.29 18.58
C ASP A 680 -46.84 1.23 18.66
N LEU A 681 -47.88 2.03 18.86
CA LEU A 681 -47.80 3.50 18.85
C LEU A 681 -47.80 4.09 20.26
N SER A 682 -46.94 5.08 20.52
CA SER A 682 -46.97 5.89 21.73
C SER A 682 -48.01 7.00 21.59
N LEU A 683 -49.17 6.85 22.22
CA LEU A 683 -50.30 7.80 22.10
C LEU A 683 -50.23 9.01 23.04
N HIS A 684 -49.25 9.10 23.94
CA HIS A 684 -49.19 10.15 24.97
C HIS A 684 -49.12 11.60 24.44
N ARG A 685 -48.74 11.80 23.17
CA ARG A 685 -48.67 13.11 22.50
C ARG A 685 -49.57 13.21 21.28
N ALA A 686 -50.36 12.17 20.98
CA ALA A 686 -51.26 12.18 19.85
C ALA A 686 -52.49 13.04 20.18
N GLU A 687 -53.00 13.77 19.18
CA GLU A 687 -54.25 14.51 19.34
C GLU A 687 -55.45 13.55 19.39
N ASP A 688 -56.49 13.91 20.15
CA ASP A 688 -57.67 13.06 20.39
C ASP A 688 -58.32 12.57 19.09
N HIS A 689 -58.37 13.43 18.06
CA HIS A 689 -58.94 13.07 16.76
C HIS A 689 -58.16 11.94 16.06
N VAL A 690 -56.85 11.85 16.27
CA VAL A 690 -55.97 10.80 15.73
C VAL A 690 -56.14 9.51 16.53
N ILE A 691 -56.28 9.61 17.85
CA ILE A 691 -56.58 8.48 18.74
C ILE A 691 -57.94 7.87 18.35
N ASN A 692 -58.96 8.69 18.15
CA ASN A 692 -60.28 8.26 17.71
C ASN A 692 -60.24 7.59 16.33
N LEU A 693 -59.43 8.10 15.39
CA LEU A 693 -59.22 7.48 14.09
C LEU A 693 -58.56 6.10 14.21
N ARG A 694 -57.53 5.97 15.05
CA ARG A 694 -56.87 4.68 15.35
C ARG A 694 -57.86 3.69 15.97
N ASN A 695 -58.63 4.11 16.97
CA ASN A 695 -59.65 3.27 17.60
C ASN A 695 -60.71 2.83 16.60
N SER A 696 -61.17 3.73 15.71
CA SER A 696 -62.10 3.38 14.63
C SER A 696 -61.53 2.34 13.65
N VAL A 697 -60.22 2.39 13.36
CA VAL A 697 -59.55 1.37 12.52
C VAL A 697 -59.44 0.03 13.24
N LEU A 698 -59.15 0.05 14.56
CA LEU A 698 -59.07 -1.15 15.39
C LEU A 698 -60.43 -1.84 15.56
N GLU A 699 -61.50 -1.08 15.83
CA GLU A 699 -62.86 -1.59 15.91
C GLU A 699 -63.29 -2.26 14.59
N ARG A 700 -62.92 -1.66 13.45
CA ARG A 700 -63.15 -2.24 12.12
C ARG A 700 -62.33 -3.50 11.86
N ALA A 701 -61.17 -3.64 12.52
CA ALA A 701 -60.36 -4.86 12.53
C ALA A 701 -60.90 -5.94 13.49
N GLY A 702 -61.94 -5.64 14.28
CA GLY A 702 -62.51 -6.53 15.29
C GLY A 702 -61.77 -6.56 16.62
N PHE A 703 -60.88 -5.60 16.88
CA PHE A 703 -60.20 -5.44 18.16
C PHE A 703 -61.00 -4.48 19.05
N ASP A 704 -61.26 -4.87 20.31
CA ASP A 704 -61.93 -4.02 21.30
C ASP A 704 -60.91 -3.11 22.00
N PRO A 705 -60.97 -1.78 21.81
CA PRO A 705 -60.05 -0.85 22.46
C PRO A 705 -60.09 -0.89 24.00
N SER A 706 -61.21 -1.33 24.60
CA SER A 706 -61.34 -1.42 26.06
C SER A 706 -60.42 -2.47 26.69
N ALA A 707 -60.01 -3.48 25.92
CA ALA A 707 -59.05 -4.50 26.38
C ALA A 707 -57.67 -3.91 26.75
N GLU A 708 -57.26 -2.78 26.13
CA GLU A 708 -56.02 -2.10 26.52
C GLU A 708 -56.13 -1.50 27.94
N GLU A 709 -57.32 -1.01 28.35
CA GLU A 709 -57.54 -0.43 29.68
C GLU A 709 -57.47 -1.51 30.77
N ASP A 710 -58.17 -2.63 30.56
CA ASP A 710 -58.20 -3.76 31.52
C ASP A 710 -56.81 -4.32 31.81
N ILE A 711 -55.97 -4.46 30.77
CA ILE A 711 -54.60 -4.98 30.92
C ILE A 711 -53.72 -3.97 31.66
N PHE A 712 -53.90 -2.67 31.39
CA PHE A 712 -53.17 -1.60 32.08
C PHE A 712 -53.45 -1.60 33.58
N GLU A 713 -54.71 -1.66 33.99
CA GLU A 713 -55.11 -1.65 35.41
C GLU A 713 -54.51 -2.84 36.18
N ARG A 714 -54.62 -4.07 35.66
CA ARG A 714 -54.05 -5.27 36.29
C ARG A 714 -52.52 -5.21 36.44
N CYS A 715 -51.84 -4.64 35.44
CA CYS A 715 -50.39 -4.44 35.53
C CYS A 715 -50.02 -3.44 36.62
N VAL A 716 -50.78 -2.34 36.74
CA VAL A 716 -50.57 -1.33 37.78
C VAL A 716 -50.82 -1.91 39.18
N GLU A 717 -51.90 -2.67 39.37
CA GLU A 717 -52.20 -3.34 40.66
C GLU A 717 -51.06 -4.25 41.13
N TYR A 718 -50.50 -5.07 40.23
CA TYR A 718 -49.33 -5.90 40.53
C TYR A 718 -48.11 -5.05 40.92
N LEU A 719 -47.84 -3.98 40.18
CA LEU A 719 -46.69 -3.10 40.44
C LEU A 719 -46.84 -2.38 41.78
N GLU A 720 -48.04 -1.94 42.14
CA GLU A 720 -48.30 -1.32 43.45
C GLU A 720 -48.05 -2.29 44.60
N GLN A 721 -48.52 -3.54 44.49
CA GLN A 721 -48.26 -4.58 45.50
C GLN A 721 -46.75 -4.85 45.63
N LYS A 722 -46.04 -5.04 44.52
CA LYS A 722 -44.59 -5.32 44.55
C LYS A 722 -43.75 -4.17 45.10
N LEU A 723 -44.10 -2.92 44.79
CA LEU A 723 -43.43 -1.76 45.35
C LEU A 723 -43.71 -1.59 46.85
N ALA A 724 -44.85 -2.06 47.35
CA ALA A 724 -45.16 -2.10 48.77
C ALA A 724 -44.38 -3.20 49.50
N ASP A 725 -44.30 -4.41 48.94
CA ASP A 725 -43.56 -5.53 49.53
C ASP A 725 -42.07 -5.22 49.71
N ALA A 726 -41.45 -4.57 48.72
CA ALA A 726 -40.04 -4.15 48.75
C ALA A 726 -39.72 -3.08 49.83
N SER A 727 -40.71 -2.63 50.61
CA SER A 727 -40.48 -1.70 51.73
C SER A 727 -40.28 -2.42 53.08
N PHE A 728 -40.66 -3.70 53.19
CA PHE A 728 -40.62 -4.45 54.45
C PHE A 728 -39.50 -5.51 54.46
N VAL A 729 -38.56 -5.37 55.41
CA VAL A 729 -37.44 -6.31 55.65
C VAL A 729 -37.91 -7.66 56.27
N THR A 730 -39.19 -7.80 56.58
CA THR A 730 -39.75 -9.02 57.19
C THR A 730 -40.42 -9.87 56.13
N LYS A 731 -40.08 -11.18 56.10
CA LYS A 731 -40.60 -12.21 55.19
C LYS A 731 -42.13 -12.10 55.07
N SER A 732 -42.61 -11.43 54.03
CA SER A 732 -44.04 -11.35 53.68
C SER A 732 -44.46 -12.64 52.96
N GLU A 733 -45.74 -12.99 53.11
CA GLU A 733 -46.38 -14.15 52.48
C GLU A 733 -46.16 -14.20 50.96
N PRO A 734 -46.21 -15.38 50.32
CA PRO A 734 -46.02 -15.51 48.88
C PRO A 734 -46.97 -14.57 48.11
N PRO A 735 -46.48 -13.88 47.06
CA PRO A 735 -47.27 -12.89 46.33
C PRO A 735 -48.54 -13.55 45.74
N THR A 736 -49.69 -12.96 46.04
CA THR A 736 -51.00 -13.41 45.55
C THR A 736 -51.17 -13.18 44.04
N LEU A 737 -50.50 -12.17 43.48
CA LEU A 737 -50.55 -11.82 42.06
C LEU A 737 -49.32 -12.36 41.32
N HIS A 738 -49.58 -13.02 40.19
CA HIS A 738 -48.54 -13.49 39.27
C HIS A 738 -47.95 -12.32 38.49
N GLU A 739 -46.64 -12.37 38.25
CA GLU A 739 -45.94 -11.36 37.45
C GLU A 739 -46.45 -11.35 36.00
N PRO A 740 -46.98 -10.22 35.51
CA PRO A 740 -47.33 -10.08 34.11
C PRO A 740 -46.07 -10.20 33.23
N SER A 741 -46.20 -10.81 32.06
CA SER A 741 -45.14 -10.81 31.05
C SER A 741 -45.03 -9.42 30.41
N PHE A 742 -44.31 -8.50 31.06
CA PHE A 742 -44.11 -7.12 30.58
C PHE A 742 -43.48 -7.06 29.18
N ALA A 743 -42.69 -8.08 28.81
CA ALA A 743 -42.07 -8.22 27.50
C ALA A 743 -43.04 -8.68 26.39
N ALA A 744 -44.23 -9.19 26.73
CA ALA A 744 -45.27 -9.57 25.76
C ALA A 744 -46.25 -8.42 25.46
N LEU A 745 -46.26 -7.37 26.29
CA LEU A 745 -47.17 -6.23 26.12
C LEU A 745 -46.90 -5.48 24.80
N PRO A 746 -47.94 -4.95 24.13
CA PRO A 746 -47.78 -4.01 23.01
C PRO A 746 -47.20 -2.66 23.46
N TRP A 747 -46.58 -1.90 22.56
CA TRP A 747 -45.90 -0.64 22.91
C TRP A 747 -46.84 0.48 23.38
N THR A 748 -48.12 0.44 23.02
CA THR A 748 -49.16 1.33 23.58
C THR A 748 -49.20 1.19 25.10
N LEU A 749 -49.27 -0.04 25.60
CA LEU A 749 -49.29 -0.37 27.02
C LEU A 749 -47.94 -0.19 27.69
N ARG A 750 -46.84 -0.64 27.07
CA ARG A 750 -45.48 -0.45 27.63
C ARG A 750 -45.16 1.00 27.87
N THR A 751 -45.47 1.87 26.91
CA THR A 751 -45.24 3.31 27.03
C THR A 751 -46.06 3.89 28.17
N ARG A 752 -47.33 3.49 28.28
CA ARG A 752 -48.23 3.98 29.33
C ARG A 752 -47.76 3.57 30.73
N ILE A 753 -47.39 2.29 30.93
CA ILE A 753 -46.86 1.76 32.19
C ILE A 753 -45.52 2.42 32.54
N SER A 754 -44.62 2.59 31.55
CA SER A 754 -43.34 3.28 31.75
C SER A 754 -43.53 4.72 32.23
N MET A 755 -44.47 5.46 31.62
CA MET A 755 -44.80 6.81 32.04
C MET A 755 -45.43 6.87 33.45
N TRP A 756 -46.22 5.87 33.83
CA TRP A 756 -46.73 5.73 35.20
C TRP A 756 -45.61 5.51 36.22
N LEU A 757 -44.66 4.61 35.94
CA LEU A 757 -43.48 4.38 36.79
C LEU A 757 -42.62 5.64 36.94
N ARG A 758 -42.46 6.39 35.85
CA ARG A 758 -41.77 7.70 35.85
C ARG A 758 -42.47 8.71 36.75
N ALA A 759 -43.81 8.77 36.72
CA ALA A 759 -44.58 9.64 37.60
C ALA A 759 -44.38 9.24 39.07
N ARG A 760 -44.36 7.94 39.38
CA ARG A 760 -44.13 7.44 40.73
C ARG A 760 -42.74 7.76 41.27
N ALA A 761 -41.70 7.62 40.43
CA ALA A 761 -40.34 8.04 40.77
C ALA A 761 -40.25 9.55 41.05
N LEU A 762 -41.00 10.36 40.29
CA LEU A 762 -41.08 11.80 40.48
C LEU A 762 -41.76 12.19 41.80
N GLU A 763 -42.85 11.51 42.17
CA GLU A 763 -43.51 11.71 43.47
C GLU A 763 -42.58 11.41 44.64
N ALA A 764 -41.85 10.29 44.58
CA ALA A 764 -40.88 9.92 45.60
C ALA A 764 -39.68 10.87 45.68
N ALA A 765 -39.20 11.39 44.54
CA ALA A 765 -38.14 12.40 44.53
C ALA A 765 -38.59 13.74 45.14
N LYS A 766 -39.88 14.09 45.00
CA LYS A 766 -40.48 15.26 45.64
C LYS A 766 -40.66 15.08 47.15
N SER A 767 -41.13 13.91 47.60
CA SER A 767 -41.30 13.60 49.04
C SER A 767 -39.96 13.63 49.79
N ALA A 768 -38.89 13.12 49.18
CA ALA A 768 -37.54 13.14 49.75
C ALA A 768 -36.98 14.55 49.99
N GLN A 769 -37.49 15.56 49.28
CA GLN A 769 -37.05 16.96 49.43
C GLN A 769 -37.87 17.75 50.46
N SER A 770 -39.04 17.27 50.90
CA SER A 770 -40.07 18.13 51.52
C SER A 770 -40.38 17.87 53.00
N THR A 771 -39.71 16.95 53.72
CA THR A 771 -40.03 16.73 55.15
C THR A 771 -38.86 16.15 55.98
N PRO A 772 -38.57 16.67 57.19
CA PRO A 772 -37.69 15.98 58.14
C PRO A 772 -38.38 14.70 58.66
N MET A 773 -37.58 13.65 58.81
CA MET A 773 -37.99 12.24 58.93
C MET A 773 -39.08 11.96 59.99
N LEU A 774 -40.32 11.74 59.53
CA LEU A 774 -41.30 10.91 60.23
C LEU A 774 -41.18 9.46 59.69
N PRO A 775 -41.20 8.42 60.54
CA PRO A 775 -41.20 7.03 60.11
C PRO A 775 -42.52 6.75 59.37
N GLY A 776 -42.42 6.48 58.06
CA GLY A 776 -43.57 6.36 57.13
C GLY A 776 -43.41 7.13 55.81
N SER A 777 -42.32 7.89 55.65
CA SER A 777 -42.07 8.65 54.42
C SER A 777 -41.84 7.75 53.20
N LYS A 778 -42.61 7.99 52.12
CA LYS A 778 -42.58 7.35 50.79
C LYS A 778 -41.30 7.69 50.00
N VAL A 779 -40.13 7.54 50.61
CA VAL A 779 -38.85 7.68 49.91
C VAL A 779 -38.54 6.34 49.28
N LEU A 780 -38.31 6.32 47.97
CA LEU A 780 -37.92 5.09 47.27
C LEU A 780 -36.62 4.56 47.86
N ASN A 781 -36.65 3.34 48.39
CA ASN A 781 -35.44 2.63 48.81
C ASN A 781 -34.74 2.00 47.59
N GLU A 782 -33.58 1.39 47.83
CA GLU A 782 -32.81 0.71 46.78
C GLU A 782 -33.56 -0.46 46.15
N GLU A 783 -34.27 -1.24 46.97
CA GLU A 783 -35.04 -2.41 46.52
C GLU A 783 -36.19 -2.02 45.59
N GLN A 784 -36.92 -0.95 45.91
CA GLN A 784 -37.96 -0.38 45.06
C GLN A 784 -37.38 0.16 43.76
N PHE A 785 -36.19 0.78 43.77
CA PHE A 785 -35.51 1.16 42.52
C PHE A 785 -35.14 -0.05 41.68
N PHE A 786 -34.69 -1.16 42.29
CA PHE A 786 -34.39 -2.39 41.55
C PHE A 786 -35.63 -2.95 40.85
N VAL A 787 -36.80 -2.89 41.49
CA VAL A 787 -38.08 -3.25 40.86
C VAL A 787 -38.38 -2.33 39.68
N ILE A 788 -38.33 -1.00 39.86
CA ILE A 788 -38.61 -0.04 38.77
C ILE A 788 -37.66 -0.25 37.59
N ARG A 789 -36.35 -0.40 37.85
CA ARG A 789 -35.34 -0.66 36.82
C ARG A 789 -35.64 -1.95 36.06
N HIS A 790 -35.90 -3.03 36.78
CA HIS A 790 -36.18 -4.33 36.21
C HIS A 790 -37.38 -4.31 35.24
N ILE A 791 -38.47 -3.65 35.63
CA ILE A 791 -39.69 -3.55 34.81
C ILE A 791 -39.46 -2.71 33.55
N LEU A 792 -38.76 -1.57 33.66
CA LEU A 792 -38.40 -0.74 32.50
C LEU A 792 -37.46 -1.47 31.54
N GLU A 793 -36.55 -2.30 32.05
CA GLU A 793 -35.67 -3.15 31.24
C GLU A 793 -36.43 -4.28 30.54
N CYS A 794 -37.43 -4.89 31.19
CA CYS A 794 -38.29 -5.93 30.60
C CYS A 794 -39.16 -5.36 29.47
N MET A 795 -39.66 -4.14 29.62
CA MET A 795 -40.39 -3.43 28.57
C MET A 795 -39.48 -2.86 27.47
N GLU A 796 -38.16 -2.86 27.69
CA GLU A 796 -37.13 -2.26 26.83
C GLU A 796 -37.27 -0.72 26.66
N ASP A 797 -37.82 -0.03 27.66
CA ASP A 797 -37.99 1.43 27.62
C ASP A 797 -36.81 2.17 28.29
N GLU A 798 -35.66 2.10 27.64
CA GLU A 798 -34.41 2.69 28.14
C GLU A 798 -34.46 4.23 28.16
N ALA A 799 -35.32 4.85 27.33
CA ALA A 799 -35.54 6.29 27.33
C ALA A 799 -36.20 6.76 28.64
N VAL A 800 -37.23 6.05 29.10
CA VAL A 800 -37.87 6.36 30.38
C VAL A 800 -36.98 5.98 31.57
N LEU A 801 -36.18 4.91 31.44
CA LEU A 801 -35.17 4.56 32.46
C LEU A 801 -34.15 5.68 32.69
N ALA A 802 -33.64 6.31 31.61
CA ALA A 802 -32.73 7.46 31.71
C ALA A 802 -33.37 8.64 32.47
N ASP A 803 -34.66 8.89 32.24
CA ASP A 803 -35.44 9.89 32.96
C ASP A 803 -35.57 9.54 34.45
N VAL A 804 -35.94 8.31 34.79
CA VAL A 804 -36.08 7.84 36.18
C VAL A 804 -34.76 7.95 36.93
N VAL A 805 -33.64 7.54 36.31
CA VAL A 805 -32.30 7.70 36.88
C VAL A 805 -31.97 9.17 37.13
N GLY A 806 -32.33 10.05 36.19
CA GLY A 806 -32.19 11.50 36.36
C GLY A 806 -33.08 12.09 37.46
N ILE A 807 -34.28 11.55 37.67
CA ILE A 807 -35.21 12.00 38.72
C ILE A 807 -34.71 11.59 40.11
N LEU A 808 -34.28 10.33 40.27
CA LEU A 808 -33.87 9.75 41.55
C LEU A 808 -32.47 10.17 42.01
N SER A 809 -31.68 10.84 41.15
CA SER A 809 -30.34 11.34 41.51
C SER A 809 -30.36 12.45 42.58
N VAL A 810 -31.51 12.82 43.14
CA VAL A 810 -31.64 13.77 44.27
C VAL A 810 -31.61 13.04 45.63
N SER A 811 -31.64 11.71 45.66
CA SER A 811 -31.60 10.93 46.89
C SER A 811 -30.32 11.17 47.70
N GLN A 812 -30.43 11.13 49.04
CA GLN A 812 -29.33 11.31 50.00
C GLN A 812 -28.65 9.99 50.43
N ARG A 813 -29.08 8.86 49.86
CA ARG A 813 -28.56 7.52 50.14
C ARG A 813 -27.44 7.16 49.15
N ASP A 814 -26.28 6.80 49.67
CA ASP A 814 -25.11 6.35 48.90
C ASP A 814 -25.35 5.07 48.13
N ASP A 815 -25.99 4.07 48.74
CA ASP A 815 -26.29 2.78 48.08
C ASP A 815 -27.19 2.95 46.86
N LEU A 816 -28.21 3.80 46.98
CA LEU A 816 -29.11 4.11 45.85
C LEU A 816 -28.36 4.84 44.74
N VAL A 817 -27.55 5.85 45.06
CA VAL A 817 -26.77 6.59 44.03
C VAL A 817 -25.74 5.68 43.37
N ALA A 818 -25.08 4.78 44.11
CA ALA A 818 -24.19 3.76 43.52
C ALA A 818 -24.93 2.83 42.55
N SER A 819 -26.18 2.49 42.87
CA SER A 819 -27.07 1.71 41.99
C SER A 819 -27.53 2.49 40.75
N LEU A 820 -27.78 3.79 40.88
CA LEU A 820 -28.05 4.68 39.75
C LEU A 820 -26.82 4.77 38.81
N VAL A 821 -25.61 4.95 39.36
CA VAL A 821 -24.36 4.98 38.61
C VAL A 821 -24.11 3.65 37.88
N ALA A 822 -24.34 2.51 38.54
CA ALA A 822 -24.26 1.21 37.90
C ALA A 822 -25.23 1.09 36.70
N THR A 823 -26.45 1.62 36.85
CA THR A 823 -27.47 1.64 35.79
C THR A 823 -27.05 2.51 34.60
N VAL A 824 -26.46 3.69 34.85
CA VAL A 824 -25.87 4.54 33.80
C VAL A 824 -24.75 3.81 33.07
N HIS A 825 -23.91 3.07 33.79
CA HIS A 825 -22.79 2.34 33.19
C HIS A 825 -23.25 1.26 32.22
N PHE A 826 -24.19 0.41 32.64
CA PHE A 826 -24.73 -0.66 31.80
C PHE A 826 -25.44 -0.15 30.54
N HIS A 827 -26.26 0.91 30.69
CA HIS A 827 -27.04 1.48 29.57
C HIS A 827 -26.32 2.61 28.83
N ALA A 828 -25.00 2.76 29.00
CA ALA A 828 -24.25 3.91 28.50
C ALA A 828 -24.39 4.10 26.98
N GLY A 829 -24.44 3.01 26.21
CA GLY A 829 -24.65 3.08 24.76
C GLY A 829 -25.96 3.75 24.39
N SER A 830 -27.07 3.25 24.91
CA SER A 830 -28.40 3.79 24.64
C SER A 830 -28.60 5.18 25.24
N PHE A 831 -28.10 5.42 26.45
CA PHE A 831 -28.14 6.75 27.07
C PHE A 831 -27.33 7.77 26.27
N SER A 832 -26.23 7.38 25.63
CA SER A 832 -25.48 8.25 24.71
C SER A 832 -26.25 8.55 23.44
N ALA A 833 -26.87 7.52 22.82
CA ALA A 833 -27.68 7.70 21.63
C ALA A 833 -28.89 8.62 21.87
N ILE A 834 -29.57 8.46 23.02
CA ILE A 834 -30.65 9.36 23.48
C ILE A 834 -30.12 10.77 23.76
N GLY A 835 -28.91 10.87 24.32
CA GLY A 835 -28.26 12.12 24.71
C GLY A 835 -28.28 12.41 26.21
N ALA A 836 -28.57 11.42 27.04
CA ALA A 836 -28.64 11.53 28.50
C ALA A 836 -27.34 11.15 29.22
N LEU A 837 -26.50 10.25 28.67
CA LEU A 837 -25.30 9.71 29.34
C LEU A 837 -24.42 10.83 29.89
N GLU A 838 -24.09 11.75 29.00
CA GLU A 838 -23.20 12.86 29.21
C GLU A 838 -23.68 13.79 30.34
N VAL A 839 -25.00 14.01 30.50
CA VAL A 839 -25.50 14.78 31.66
C VAL A 839 -25.62 13.99 32.93
N LEU A 840 -26.10 12.76 32.83
CA LEU A 840 -26.22 11.91 34.01
C LEU A 840 -24.84 11.74 34.64
N GLN A 841 -23.79 11.51 33.84
CA GLN A 841 -22.42 11.36 34.32
C GLN A 841 -21.91 12.58 35.10
N LYS A 842 -21.98 13.82 34.55
CA LYS A 842 -21.53 15.00 35.33
C LYS A 842 -22.41 15.24 36.54
N ARG A 843 -23.72 14.97 36.47
CA ARG A 843 -24.61 15.10 37.62
C ARG A 843 -24.19 14.14 38.75
N MET A 844 -23.85 12.90 38.44
CA MET A 844 -23.30 11.94 39.41
C MET A 844 -21.94 12.40 39.97
N CYS A 845 -21.04 12.92 39.12
CA CYS A 845 -19.79 13.51 39.60
C CYS A 845 -20.03 14.71 40.52
N GLN A 846 -21.00 15.58 40.22
CA GLN A 846 -21.35 16.73 41.07
C GLN A 846 -21.86 16.27 42.43
N ILE A 847 -22.75 15.28 42.48
CA ILE A 847 -23.27 14.69 43.73
C ILE A 847 -22.11 14.17 44.59
N TYR A 848 -21.18 13.42 43.98
CA TYR A 848 -19.99 12.92 44.68
C TYR A 848 -19.15 14.06 45.27
N MET A 849 -18.88 15.12 44.51
CA MET A 849 -18.10 16.27 44.99
C MET A 849 -18.81 17.00 46.16
N THR A 850 -20.13 17.09 46.14
CA THR A 850 -20.92 17.70 47.22
C THR A 850 -20.90 16.84 48.49
N TRP A 851 -21.00 15.52 48.35
CA TRP A 851 -21.02 14.62 49.50
C TRP A 851 -19.65 14.37 50.11
N ARG A 852 -18.58 14.48 49.33
CA ARG A 852 -17.20 14.33 49.82
C ARG A 852 -16.89 15.14 51.08
N SER A 853 -17.49 16.32 51.26
CA SER A 853 -17.27 17.17 52.45
C SER A 853 -18.08 16.74 53.69
N THR A 854 -19.14 15.95 53.51
CA THR A 854 -20.07 15.56 54.59
C THR A 854 -19.99 14.06 54.93
N LYS A 855 -19.68 13.22 53.93
CA LYS A 855 -19.50 11.77 54.02
C LYS A 855 -18.17 11.41 53.37
N PRO A 856 -17.06 11.39 54.13
CA PRO A 856 -15.75 11.31 53.51
C PRO A 856 -15.35 9.87 53.11
N THR A 857 -16.06 8.85 53.60
CA THR A 857 -15.88 7.44 53.20
C THR A 857 -17.15 6.91 52.53
N MET A 858 -17.15 6.83 51.19
CA MET A 858 -18.25 6.29 50.38
C MET A 858 -17.73 5.24 49.36
N PRO A 859 -17.11 4.13 49.83
CA PRO A 859 -16.33 3.24 48.98
C PRO A 859 -17.12 2.65 47.80
N LEU A 860 -18.39 2.29 48.03
CA LEU A 860 -19.28 1.75 47.01
C LEU A 860 -19.54 2.76 45.87
N LEU A 861 -19.89 3.99 46.22
CA LEU A 861 -20.13 5.06 45.25
C LEU A 861 -18.85 5.46 44.52
N THR A 862 -17.73 5.62 45.24
CA THR A 862 -16.44 5.98 44.64
C THR A 862 -15.99 4.92 43.64
N SER A 863 -16.10 3.62 43.97
CA SER A 863 -15.70 2.52 43.08
C SER A 863 -16.58 2.45 41.83
N THR A 864 -17.90 2.56 41.97
CA THR A 864 -18.83 2.47 40.84
C THR A 864 -18.73 3.67 39.90
N LEU A 865 -18.52 4.87 40.46
CA LEU A 865 -18.29 6.08 39.68
C LEU A 865 -16.93 6.06 38.99
N LEU A 866 -15.91 5.48 39.64
CA LEU A 866 -14.62 5.24 39.01
C LEU A 866 -14.75 4.30 37.82
N ASP A 867 -15.50 3.20 37.92
CA ASP A 867 -15.77 2.29 36.80
C ASP A 867 -16.40 3.05 35.61
N LEU A 868 -17.48 3.79 35.84
CA LEU A 868 -18.13 4.61 34.80
C LEU A 868 -17.18 5.63 34.16
N CYS A 869 -16.42 6.37 34.98
CA CYS A 869 -15.46 7.37 34.52
C CYS A 869 -14.18 6.75 33.93
N THR A 870 -13.95 5.45 34.04
CA THR A 870 -12.85 4.77 33.34
C THR A 870 -13.30 4.22 31.99
N ALA A 871 -14.52 3.69 31.91
CA ALA A 871 -15.13 3.24 30.66
C ALA A 871 -15.45 4.41 29.71
N PHE A 872 -15.97 5.51 30.26
CA PHE A 872 -16.30 6.74 29.52
C PHE A 872 -15.57 7.91 30.17
N PRO A 873 -14.29 8.16 29.78
CA PRO A 873 -13.39 9.02 30.53
C PRO A 873 -13.93 10.44 30.69
N VAL A 874 -14.26 10.89 31.91
CA VAL A 874 -14.54 12.32 32.20
C VAL A 874 -13.26 13.13 32.14
N LYS A 875 -13.25 14.45 31.82
CA LYS A 875 -12.05 15.32 31.86
C LYS A 875 -11.01 14.76 32.86
N ALA A 876 -9.84 14.35 32.36
CA ALA A 876 -8.81 13.57 33.08
C ALA A 876 -8.57 13.86 34.58
N PRO A 877 -8.64 15.10 35.11
CA PRO A 877 -8.52 15.35 36.55
C PRO A 877 -9.50 14.56 37.44
N ALA A 878 -10.70 14.21 36.95
CA ALA A 878 -11.71 13.53 37.76
C ALA A 878 -11.31 12.09 38.14
N ILE A 879 -10.72 11.33 37.20
CA ILE A 879 -10.35 9.92 37.44
C ILE A 879 -9.25 9.81 38.49
N ARG A 880 -8.22 10.67 38.40
CA ARG A 880 -7.12 10.70 39.38
C ARG A 880 -7.62 11.06 40.78
N LEU A 881 -8.58 11.97 40.87
CA LEU A 881 -9.18 12.36 42.13
C LEU A 881 -9.95 11.19 42.76
N LEU A 882 -10.80 10.51 41.99
CA LEU A 882 -11.55 9.33 42.47
C LEU A 882 -10.62 8.20 42.92
N GLN A 883 -9.53 7.94 42.18
CA GLN A 883 -8.51 6.96 42.57
C GLN A 883 -7.81 7.35 43.88
N GLN A 884 -7.43 8.63 44.03
CA GLN A 884 -6.80 9.13 45.25
C GLN A 884 -7.73 9.01 46.46
N ASP A 885 -9.02 9.33 46.29
CA ASP A 885 -10.02 9.24 47.35
C ASP A 885 -10.26 7.81 47.80
N LEU A 886 -10.34 6.88 46.84
CA LEU A 886 -10.55 5.45 47.12
C LEU A 886 -9.40 4.84 47.93
N VAL A 887 -8.17 5.28 47.67
CA VAL A 887 -6.96 4.81 48.39
C VAL A 887 -6.78 5.54 49.73
N ARG A 888 -6.85 6.88 49.75
CA ARG A 888 -6.41 7.68 50.92
C ARG A 888 -7.48 7.89 52.00
N GLY A 889 -8.78 7.78 51.68
CA GLY A 889 -9.85 8.09 52.62
C GLY A 889 -9.75 9.50 53.24
N ASP A 890 -10.42 9.71 54.37
CA ASP A 890 -10.29 10.95 55.18
C ASP A 890 -9.09 10.84 56.12
N ARG A 891 -8.15 11.77 56.06
CA ARG A 891 -7.03 11.81 57.03
C ARG A 891 -7.48 12.21 58.44
N GLY A 892 -8.71 12.71 58.61
CA GLY A 892 -9.22 13.16 59.90
C GLY A 892 -9.28 12.07 60.99
N ARG A 893 -9.41 10.79 60.62
CA ARG A 893 -9.46 9.66 61.59
C ARG A 893 -8.08 9.05 61.90
N ALA A 894 -7.03 9.41 61.16
CA ALA A 894 -5.71 8.78 61.28
C ALA A 894 -4.97 9.09 62.60
N VAL A 895 -5.42 10.08 63.39
CA VAL A 895 -4.73 10.57 64.61
C VAL A 895 -4.69 9.54 65.75
N ALA A 896 -5.53 8.50 65.71
CA ALA A 896 -5.62 7.49 66.78
C ALA A 896 -4.59 6.33 66.69
N ALA A 897 -3.84 6.20 65.60
CA ALA A 897 -2.87 5.12 65.45
C ALA A 897 -1.53 5.47 66.12
N CYS A 898 -1.26 4.85 67.28
CA CYS A 898 -0.02 4.96 68.03
C CYS A 898 1.20 4.54 67.18
N SER A 899 2.18 5.44 67.01
CA SER A 899 3.58 5.20 66.63
C SER A 899 3.87 4.37 65.35
N PRO A 900 4.46 4.96 64.29
CA PRO A 900 4.65 4.37 62.95
C PRO A 900 5.72 3.26 62.83
N TYR A 901 6.09 2.57 63.91
CA TYR A 901 7.14 1.54 63.95
C TYR A 901 6.80 0.31 64.81
N SER A 902 5.52 0.04 65.08
CA SER A 902 5.15 -1.18 65.81
C SER A 902 5.05 -2.38 64.86
N ASP A 903 5.94 -3.37 65.04
CA ASP A 903 5.95 -4.67 64.34
C ASP A 903 4.68 -5.54 64.56
N GLY A 904 3.61 -4.98 65.15
CA GLY A 904 2.40 -5.69 65.59
C GLY A 904 1.09 -5.29 64.89
N ILE A 905 1.09 -4.56 63.77
CA ILE A 905 -0.15 -4.10 63.10
C ILE A 905 -1.05 -5.28 62.66
N ALA A 906 -0.45 -6.33 62.07
CA ALA A 906 -1.19 -7.52 61.66
C ALA A 906 -1.73 -8.31 62.88
N GLU A 907 -0.97 -8.35 63.98
CA GLU A 907 -1.38 -8.99 65.23
C GLU A 907 -2.53 -8.25 65.91
N SER A 908 -2.50 -6.90 65.88
CA SER A 908 -3.60 -6.05 66.39
C SER A 908 -4.90 -6.26 65.59
N LEU A 909 -4.82 -6.32 64.26
CA LEU A 909 -5.98 -6.60 63.41
C LEU A 909 -6.55 -8.02 63.57
N GLN A 910 -5.74 -8.99 63.98
CA GLN A 910 -6.25 -10.33 64.30
C GLN A 910 -7.13 -10.32 65.56
N GLN A 911 -6.92 -9.36 66.48
CA GLN A 911 -7.71 -9.21 67.71
C GLN A 911 -8.94 -8.29 67.55
N ALA A 912 -9.01 -7.48 66.49
CA ALA A 912 -10.13 -6.57 66.24
C ALA A 912 -11.43 -7.33 65.92
N GLY A 913 -12.39 -7.40 66.84
CA GLY A 913 -13.67 -8.09 66.63
C GLY A 913 -14.59 -7.34 65.66
N ALA A 914 -15.59 -6.64 66.23
CA ALA A 914 -16.59 -5.88 65.49
C ALA A 914 -16.04 -4.61 64.81
N THR A 915 -14.96 -4.04 65.33
CA THR A 915 -14.32 -2.82 64.80
C THR A 915 -13.38 -3.08 63.63
N PHE A 916 -13.25 -4.34 63.17
CA PHE A 916 -12.25 -4.70 62.17
C PHE A 916 -12.30 -3.86 60.89
N VAL A 917 -13.49 -3.58 60.36
CA VAL A 917 -13.60 -2.75 59.15
C VAL A 917 -13.07 -1.34 59.43
N GLU A 918 -13.45 -0.76 60.56
CA GLU A 918 -13.04 0.60 60.97
C GLU A 918 -11.53 0.67 61.25
N ASP A 919 -10.99 -0.32 61.96
CA ASP A 919 -9.56 -0.42 62.28
C ASP A 919 -8.71 -0.65 61.03
N PHE A 920 -9.16 -1.53 60.12
CA PHE A 920 -8.49 -1.78 58.84
C PHE A 920 -8.53 -0.53 57.94
N GLU A 921 -9.67 0.18 57.92
CA GLU A 921 -9.78 1.47 57.23
C GLU A 921 -8.84 2.53 57.81
N ALA A 922 -8.72 2.61 59.13
CA ALA A 922 -7.81 3.55 59.79
C ALA A 922 -6.34 3.25 59.43
N ILE A 923 -5.97 1.97 59.33
CA ILE A 923 -4.63 1.55 58.89
C ILE A 923 -4.38 1.98 57.44
N LEU A 924 -5.32 1.69 56.52
CA LEU A 924 -5.23 2.13 55.12
C LEU A 924 -5.13 3.67 54.98
N GLN A 925 -5.76 4.43 55.89
CA GLN A 925 -5.71 5.90 55.90
C GLN A 925 -4.39 6.46 56.47
N SER A 926 -3.74 5.73 57.39
CA SER A 926 -2.52 6.19 58.08
C SER A 926 -1.24 5.94 57.28
N GLU A 927 -1.17 4.85 56.49
CA GLU A 927 0.05 4.50 55.75
C GLU A 927 0.15 5.20 54.40
N THR A 928 1.11 6.11 54.27
CA THR A 928 1.41 6.78 52.98
C THR A 928 2.23 5.92 52.01
N ASN A 929 2.92 4.88 52.51
CA ASN A 929 3.73 3.95 51.73
C ASN A 929 3.70 2.55 52.38
N MET A 930 2.73 1.72 51.99
CA MET A 930 2.64 0.30 52.38
C MET A 930 3.88 -0.46 51.89
N ASN A 931 4.61 -1.15 52.77
CA ASN A 931 5.74 -2.00 52.36
C ASN A 931 5.23 -3.39 51.88
N GLU A 932 6.07 -4.23 51.26
CA GLU A 932 5.61 -5.55 50.75
C GLU A 932 5.20 -6.51 51.86
N GLN A 933 5.91 -6.48 52.99
CA GLN A 933 5.64 -7.34 54.15
C GLN A 933 4.31 -6.98 54.81
N THR A 934 4.04 -5.68 55.02
CA THR A 934 2.78 -5.15 55.54
C THR A 934 1.63 -5.46 54.58
N MET A 935 1.79 -5.29 53.26
CA MET A 935 0.79 -5.67 52.27
C MET A 935 0.45 -7.17 52.35
N ASN A 936 1.47 -8.04 52.42
CA ASN A 936 1.28 -9.49 52.54
C ASN A 936 0.59 -9.87 53.85
N GLY A 937 0.97 -9.23 54.97
CA GLY A 937 0.37 -9.42 56.28
C GLY A 937 -1.11 -9.01 56.32
N LEU A 938 -1.42 -7.79 55.86
CA LEU A 938 -2.79 -7.28 55.77
C LEU A 938 -3.66 -8.11 54.82
N PHE A 939 -3.12 -8.50 53.65
CA PHE A 939 -3.82 -9.36 52.70
C PHE A 939 -4.14 -10.72 53.32
N SER A 940 -3.18 -11.33 54.04
CA SER A 940 -3.40 -12.61 54.71
C SER A 940 -4.48 -12.52 55.79
N VAL A 941 -4.51 -11.46 56.59
CA VAL A 941 -5.54 -11.26 57.62
C VAL A 941 -6.92 -11.06 56.99
N LEU A 942 -7.02 -10.25 55.93
CA LEU A 942 -8.29 -9.98 55.27
C LEU A 942 -8.83 -11.21 54.55
N VAL A 943 -7.98 -11.96 53.84
CA VAL A 943 -8.36 -13.22 53.18
C VAL A 943 -8.83 -14.27 54.18
N ASP A 944 -8.13 -14.44 55.32
CA ASP A 944 -8.55 -15.37 56.38
C ASP A 944 -9.94 -15.03 56.92
N ARG A 945 -10.25 -13.73 57.07
CA ARG A 945 -11.61 -13.29 57.46
C ARG A 945 -12.66 -13.53 56.38
N ILE A 946 -12.34 -13.27 55.11
CA ILE A 946 -13.25 -13.54 53.99
C ILE A 946 -13.57 -15.03 53.92
N GLU A 947 -12.56 -15.90 54.02
CA GLU A 947 -12.73 -17.36 53.99
C GLU A 947 -13.54 -17.87 55.21
N LYS A 948 -13.40 -17.23 56.38
CA LYS A 948 -14.22 -17.54 57.56
C LYS A 948 -15.67 -17.08 57.43
N GLN A 949 -15.91 -15.90 56.84
CA GLN A 949 -17.26 -15.36 56.63
C GLN A 949 -18.05 -16.10 55.55
N GLN A 950 -17.37 -16.72 54.57
CA GLN A 950 -18.05 -17.51 53.52
C GLN A 950 -18.99 -18.59 54.10
N LYS A 951 -18.70 -19.11 55.29
CA LYS A 951 -19.49 -20.14 55.96
C LYS A 951 -20.75 -19.61 56.66
N PHE A 952 -20.88 -18.30 56.82
CA PHE A 952 -22.02 -17.65 57.47
C PHE A 952 -22.87 -16.95 56.40
N GLU A 953 -24.01 -17.56 56.04
CA GLU A 953 -24.91 -17.04 55.00
C GLU A 953 -25.63 -15.74 55.42
N ASP A 954 -25.61 -15.38 56.70
CA ASP A 954 -26.54 -14.40 57.29
C ASP A 954 -26.18 -12.92 57.06
N ASP A 955 -25.00 -12.57 56.53
CA ASP A 955 -24.63 -11.16 56.33
C ASP A 955 -23.81 -10.86 55.04
N PRO A 956 -24.47 -10.72 53.88
CA PRO A 956 -23.80 -10.36 52.63
C PRO A 956 -23.17 -8.96 52.65
N ARG A 957 -23.63 -8.05 53.54
CA ARG A 957 -23.10 -6.69 53.64
C ARG A 957 -21.70 -6.68 54.26
N THR A 958 -21.48 -7.51 55.28
CA THR A 958 -20.14 -7.68 55.87
C THR A 958 -19.16 -8.28 54.86
N LEU A 959 -19.58 -9.29 54.09
CA LEU A 959 -18.76 -9.89 53.04
C LEU A 959 -18.43 -8.87 51.92
N GLN A 960 -19.41 -8.06 51.51
CA GLN A 960 -19.19 -6.97 50.56
C GLN A 960 -18.19 -5.94 51.10
N SER A 961 -18.28 -5.58 52.39
CA SER A 961 -17.34 -4.65 53.04
C SER A 961 -15.91 -5.20 53.03
N PHE A 962 -15.72 -6.49 53.32
CA PHE A 962 -14.40 -7.12 53.25
C PHE A 962 -13.85 -7.17 51.83
N CYS A 963 -14.69 -7.46 50.83
CA CYS A 963 -14.28 -7.41 49.42
C CYS A 963 -13.94 -5.98 48.98
N GLN A 964 -14.63 -4.95 49.48
CA GLN A 964 -14.25 -3.56 49.23
C GLN A 964 -12.90 -3.19 49.87
N LEU A 965 -12.61 -3.66 51.08
CA LEU A 965 -11.28 -3.50 51.67
C LEU A 965 -10.21 -4.18 50.83
N LEU A 966 -10.52 -5.35 50.24
CA LEU A 966 -9.60 -6.09 49.39
C LEU A 966 -9.33 -5.34 48.08
N SER A 967 -10.35 -4.76 47.46
CA SER A 967 -10.18 -3.95 46.25
C SER A 967 -9.40 -2.65 46.53
N ARG A 968 -9.58 -2.05 47.72
CA ARG A 968 -8.79 -0.88 48.17
C ARG A 968 -7.33 -1.23 48.48
N LEU A 969 -7.08 -2.32 49.19
CA LEU A 969 -5.73 -2.82 49.48
C LEU A 969 -4.98 -3.09 48.17
N ARG A 970 -5.64 -3.74 47.20
CA ARG A 970 -5.11 -3.97 45.85
C ARG A 970 -4.62 -2.68 45.19
N LEU A 971 -5.30 -1.54 45.38
CA LEU A 971 -4.90 -0.25 44.80
C LEU A 971 -3.67 0.39 45.45
N CYS A 972 -3.32 0.03 46.70
CA CYS A 972 -2.09 0.51 47.36
C CYS A 972 -0.82 0.01 46.64
N ARG A 973 -0.82 -1.25 46.17
CA ARG A 973 0.23 -1.86 45.33
C ARG A 973 -0.38 -2.82 44.31
N LYS A 974 -0.85 -2.29 43.18
CA LYS A 974 -1.58 -3.07 42.15
C LYS A 974 -0.87 -4.37 41.75
N ALA A 975 0.43 -4.32 41.43
CA ALA A 975 1.17 -5.49 40.98
C ALA A 975 1.24 -6.60 42.04
N GLN A 976 1.54 -6.24 43.30
CA GLN A 976 1.59 -7.21 44.40
C GLN A 976 0.18 -7.72 44.73
N GLY A 977 -0.81 -6.83 44.76
CA GLY A 977 -2.21 -7.18 45.00
C GLY A 977 -2.76 -8.15 43.95
N ASP A 978 -2.46 -7.93 42.67
CA ASP A 978 -2.84 -8.81 41.55
C ASP A 978 -2.21 -10.21 41.71
N LEU A 979 -0.92 -10.26 42.02
CA LEU A 979 -0.20 -11.52 42.25
C LEU A 979 -0.77 -12.31 43.44
N LEU A 980 -1.02 -11.63 44.57
CA LEU A 980 -1.61 -12.24 45.76
C LEU A 980 -3.04 -12.73 45.48
N THR A 981 -3.83 -11.94 44.76
CA THR A 981 -5.21 -12.27 44.39
C THR A 981 -5.25 -13.47 43.43
N GLN A 982 -4.34 -13.55 42.46
CA GLN A 982 -4.25 -14.68 41.54
C GLN A 982 -3.84 -15.97 42.27
N LYS A 983 -2.84 -15.89 43.15
CA LYS A 983 -2.44 -17.02 44.02
C LYS A 983 -3.59 -17.47 44.91
N TRP A 984 -4.28 -16.52 45.55
CA TRP A 984 -5.44 -16.80 46.38
C TRP A 984 -6.59 -17.43 45.56
N MET A 985 -6.90 -16.89 44.38
CA MET A 985 -7.95 -17.41 43.50
C MET A 985 -7.67 -18.85 43.07
N SER A 986 -6.42 -19.18 42.70
CA SER A 986 -6.03 -20.54 42.33
C SER A 986 -6.25 -21.56 43.46
N ARG A 987 -6.08 -21.14 44.72
CA ARG A 987 -6.38 -21.95 45.92
C ARG A 987 -7.89 -22.02 46.17
N LEU A 988 -8.55 -20.87 46.17
CA LEU A 988 -9.96 -20.70 46.51
C LEU A 988 -10.88 -21.44 45.52
N MET A 989 -10.56 -21.47 44.23
CA MET A 989 -11.34 -22.16 43.20
C MET A 989 -11.56 -23.65 43.47
N SER A 990 -10.67 -24.29 44.25
CA SER A 990 -10.80 -25.70 44.66
C SER A 990 -11.73 -25.92 45.86
N CYS A 991 -12.06 -24.86 46.60
CA CYS A 991 -12.81 -24.91 47.86
C CYS A 991 -14.23 -24.29 47.77
N LEU A 992 -14.58 -23.66 46.65
CA LEU A 992 -15.90 -23.02 46.49
C LEU A 992 -17.03 -24.03 46.40
N ASP A 993 -18.05 -23.84 47.23
CA ASP A 993 -19.29 -24.63 47.21
C ASP A 993 -20.27 -24.12 46.14
N SER A 994 -21.23 -24.95 45.75
CA SER A 994 -22.20 -24.59 44.72
C SER A 994 -23.28 -23.61 45.19
N LYS A 995 -23.46 -23.43 46.51
CA LYS A 995 -24.52 -22.58 47.09
C LYS A 995 -24.03 -21.17 47.38
N SER A 996 -23.00 -21.02 48.23
CA SER A 996 -22.46 -19.71 48.62
C SER A 996 -21.45 -19.15 47.60
N GLY A 997 -20.74 -20.04 46.89
CA GLY A 997 -19.73 -19.70 45.89
C GLY A 997 -20.19 -18.71 44.81
N PRO A 998 -21.36 -18.88 44.16
CA PRO A 998 -21.85 -17.94 43.15
C PRO A 998 -22.07 -16.52 43.68
N SER A 999 -22.64 -16.40 44.88
CA SER A 999 -22.86 -15.11 45.55
C SER A 999 -21.53 -14.45 45.91
N PHE A 1000 -20.56 -15.23 46.37
CA PHE A 1000 -19.22 -14.73 46.67
C PHE A 1000 -18.46 -14.26 45.41
N LEU A 1001 -18.46 -15.06 44.34
CA LEU A 1001 -17.87 -14.68 43.05
C LEU A 1001 -18.52 -13.41 42.50
N ARG A 1002 -19.85 -13.27 42.62
CA ARG A 1002 -20.58 -12.06 42.26
C ARG A 1002 -20.09 -10.83 43.02
N ILE A 1003 -19.90 -10.93 44.34
CA ILE A 1003 -19.40 -9.82 45.15
C ILE A 1003 -17.96 -9.46 44.74
N LEU A 1004 -17.07 -10.45 44.59
CA LEU A 1004 -15.68 -10.21 44.18
C LEU A 1004 -15.55 -9.57 42.79
N VAL A 1005 -16.38 -10.00 41.83
CA VAL A 1005 -16.43 -9.40 40.50
C VAL A 1005 -17.05 -8.00 40.56
N ALA A 1006 -18.12 -7.80 41.34
CA ALA A 1006 -18.79 -6.51 41.46
C ALA A 1006 -17.91 -5.43 42.12
N THR A 1007 -17.16 -5.76 43.18
CA THR A 1007 -16.26 -4.83 43.88
C THR A 1007 -14.93 -4.59 43.15
N GLY A 1008 -14.65 -5.34 42.07
CA GLY A 1008 -13.41 -5.25 41.31
C GLY A 1008 -12.18 -5.82 41.99
N CYS A 1009 -12.36 -6.76 42.91
CA CYS A 1009 -11.26 -7.59 43.40
C CYS A 1009 -10.69 -8.45 42.26
N ILE A 1010 -11.58 -9.08 41.48
CA ILE A 1010 -11.23 -10.02 40.39
C ILE A 1010 -11.93 -9.65 39.08
N THR A 1011 -11.43 -10.17 37.98
CA THR A 1011 -12.05 -10.08 36.64
C THR A 1011 -12.51 -11.46 36.17
N PHE A 1012 -13.38 -11.51 35.16
CA PHE A 1012 -13.77 -12.77 34.53
C PHE A 1012 -12.55 -13.54 34.00
N ALA A 1013 -11.58 -12.85 33.39
CA ALA A 1013 -10.31 -13.46 32.98
C ALA A 1013 -9.58 -14.16 34.15
N THR A 1014 -9.46 -13.52 35.31
CA THR A 1014 -8.81 -14.17 36.48
C THR A 1014 -9.58 -15.38 37.01
N ILE A 1015 -10.92 -15.39 36.92
CA ILE A 1015 -11.74 -16.57 37.26
C ILE A 1015 -11.42 -17.70 36.28
N PHE A 1016 -11.43 -17.40 34.98
CA PHE A 1016 -11.20 -18.39 33.94
C PHE A 1016 -9.75 -18.84 33.85
N GLU A 1017 -8.76 -18.05 34.25
CA GLU A 1017 -7.35 -18.44 34.38
C GLU A 1017 -7.05 -19.26 35.64
N ALA A 1018 -7.80 -19.05 36.73
CA ALA A 1018 -7.69 -19.86 37.93
C ALA A 1018 -8.38 -21.23 37.80
N THR A 1019 -9.26 -21.38 36.80
CA THR A 1019 -9.95 -22.64 36.48
C THR A 1019 -9.07 -23.72 35.82
N PRO A 1020 -8.15 -23.44 34.86
CA PRO A 1020 -7.38 -24.42 34.09
C PRO A 1020 -6.27 -25.17 34.86
N GLY A 1021 -6.10 -24.95 36.16
CA GLY A 1021 -5.24 -25.79 37.01
C GLY A 1021 -5.71 -27.25 37.11
N TYR A 1022 -6.92 -27.56 36.66
CA TYR A 1022 -7.49 -28.90 36.67
C TYR A 1022 -7.88 -29.31 35.25
N LYS A 1023 -7.60 -30.56 34.88
CA LYS A 1023 -7.90 -31.21 33.58
C LYS A 1023 -9.41 -31.34 33.28
N SER A 1024 -10.21 -30.39 33.72
CA SER A 1024 -11.66 -30.49 33.84
C SER A 1024 -12.27 -29.10 33.72
N GLY A 1025 -12.85 -28.79 32.55
CA GLY A 1025 -13.40 -27.47 32.20
C GLY A 1025 -14.51 -26.93 33.11
N VAL A 1026 -15.05 -25.76 32.75
CA VAL A 1026 -15.93 -24.92 33.59
C VAL A 1026 -17.14 -25.69 34.15
N ARG A 1027 -17.66 -26.66 33.39
CA ARG A 1027 -18.82 -27.48 33.77
C ARG A 1027 -18.69 -28.20 35.12
N LYS A 1028 -17.47 -28.59 35.51
CA LYS A 1028 -17.27 -29.31 36.80
C LYS A 1028 -17.10 -28.37 37.98
N ASN A 1029 -16.81 -27.09 37.73
CA ASN A 1029 -16.86 -26.08 38.79
C ASN A 1029 -18.30 -25.54 38.89
N LEU A 1030 -19.13 -26.28 39.65
CA LEU A 1030 -20.55 -25.97 39.85
C LEU A 1030 -20.81 -24.54 40.33
N ALA A 1031 -19.88 -23.96 41.11
CA ALA A 1031 -19.98 -22.57 41.56
C ALA A 1031 -19.88 -21.59 40.39
N VAL A 1032 -18.93 -21.78 39.47
CA VAL A 1032 -18.79 -20.93 38.27
C VAL A 1032 -19.95 -21.13 37.29
N ALA A 1033 -20.37 -22.38 37.06
CA ALA A 1033 -21.50 -22.67 36.18
C ALA A 1033 -22.80 -22.04 36.71
N SER A 1034 -23.07 -22.14 38.01
CA SER A 1034 -24.22 -21.49 38.65
C SER A 1034 -24.11 -19.96 38.63
N PHE A 1035 -22.91 -19.42 38.82
CA PHE A 1035 -22.65 -17.98 38.70
C PHE A 1035 -22.97 -17.44 37.30
N LEU A 1036 -22.51 -18.14 36.25
CA LEU A 1036 -22.79 -17.78 34.86
C LEU A 1036 -24.28 -17.92 34.50
N TYR A 1037 -24.96 -18.96 35.02
CA TYR A 1037 -26.41 -19.09 34.85
C TYR A 1037 -27.15 -17.89 35.45
N GLN A 1038 -26.80 -17.44 36.66
CA GLN A 1038 -27.42 -16.28 37.30
C GLN A 1038 -27.18 -14.96 36.52
N ILE A 1039 -26.05 -14.84 35.83
CA ILE A 1039 -25.74 -13.69 34.96
C ILE A 1039 -26.60 -13.72 33.71
N LEU A 1040 -26.69 -14.87 33.03
CA LEU A 1040 -27.34 -15.01 31.72
C LEU A 1040 -28.85 -15.18 31.79
N ALA A 1041 -29.38 -15.80 32.85
CA ALA A 1041 -30.80 -16.08 32.96
C ALA A 1041 -31.63 -14.80 32.81
N PRO A 1042 -32.73 -14.83 32.02
CA PRO A 1042 -33.68 -13.73 31.99
C PRO A 1042 -34.10 -13.46 33.44
N PRO A 1043 -34.21 -12.19 33.86
CA PRO A 1043 -34.53 -11.84 35.23
C PRO A 1043 -36.01 -12.18 35.53
N SER A 1044 -36.38 -13.45 35.58
CA SER A 1044 -37.79 -13.88 35.59
C SER A 1044 -38.41 -13.96 36.99
N SER A 1045 -37.92 -13.18 37.96
CA SER A 1045 -38.54 -13.03 39.30
C SER A 1045 -37.75 -12.15 40.28
N THR A 1046 -36.48 -11.88 40.02
CA THR A 1046 -35.57 -11.22 40.99
C THR A 1046 -35.10 -9.87 40.49
N SER A 1047 -35.48 -8.83 41.23
CA SER A 1047 -34.88 -7.50 41.13
C SER A 1047 -33.38 -7.65 41.37
N LEU A 1048 -32.58 -7.33 40.35
CA LEU A 1048 -31.13 -7.49 40.44
C LEU A 1048 -30.59 -6.52 41.48
N ASP A 1049 -29.87 -7.05 42.47
CA ASP A 1049 -29.11 -6.24 43.40
C ASP A 1049 -27.98 -5.47 42.67
N TRP A 1050 -27.32 -4.55 43.38
CA TRP A 1050 -26.20 -3.79 42.83
C TRP A 1050 -25.06 -4.69 42.28
N ALA A 1051 -24.71 -5.74 43.01
CA ALA A 1051 -23.58 -6.61 42.68
C ALA A 1051 -23.87 -7.48 41.43
N ALA A 1052 -25.08 -8.02 41.33
CA ALA A 1052 -25.56 -8.78 40.18
C ALA A 1052 -25.57 -7.91 38.93
N TYR A 1053 -26.03 -6.66 39.06
CA TYR A 1053 -26.08 -5.72 37.96
C TYR A 1053 -24.68 -5.34 37.46
N GLN A 1054 -23.76 -5.00 38.37
CA GLN A 1054 -22.36 -4.71 38.00
C GLN A 1054 -21.66 -5.92 37.40
N THR A 1055 -21.94 -7.11 37.90
CA THR A 1055 -21.42 -8.36 37.35
C THR A 1055 -21.89 -8.58 35.91
N ARG A 1056 -23.17 -8.31 35.62
CA ARG A 1056 -23.72 -8.37 34.25
C ARG A 1056 -23.03 -7.36 33.33
N THR A 1057 -22.82 -6.11 33.76
CA THR A 1057 -22.07 -5.11 33.00
C THR A 1057 -20.68 -5.63 32.62
N ARG A 1058 -19.94 -6.14 33.62
CA ARG A 1058 -18.58 -6.67 33.42
C ARG A 1058 -18.56 -7.93 32.54
N TRP A 1059 -19.61 -8.75 32.58
CA TRP A 1059 -19.76 -9.90 31.70
C TRP A 1059 -19.98 -9.49 30.24
N HIS A 1060 -20.85 -8.51 29.99
CA HIS A 1060 -21.06 -7.98 28.64
C HIS A 1060 -19.78 -7.35 28.09
N GLU A 1061 -19.06 -6.54 28.88
CA GLU A 1061 -17.78 -5.97 28.47
C GLU A 1061 -16.72 -7.04 28.18
N TYR A 1062 -16.65 -8.09 29.00
CA TYR A 1062 -15.75 -9.22 28.77
C TYR A 1062 -16.10 -9.93 27.45
N SER A 1063 -17.37 -10.22 27.23
CA SER A 1063 -17.86 -10.92 26.03
C SER A 1063 -17.66 -10.12 24.74
N LEU A 1064 -17.68 -8.79 24.81
CA LEU A 1064 -17.36 -7.93 23.65
C LEU A 1064 -15.85 -7.89 23.35
N LYS A 1065 -14.99 -8.05 24.37
CA LYS A 1065 -13.53 -8.06 24.22
C LYS A 1065 -13.02 -9.43 23.76
N GLU A 1066 -13.55 -10.50 24.32
CA GLU A 1066 -13.17 -11.90 24.06
C GLU A 1066 -14.39 -12.75 23.71
N PRO A 1067 -15.04 -12.53 22.54
CA PRO A 1067 -16.28 -13.20 22.18
C PRO A 1067 -16.11 -14.71 21.97
N LEU A 1068 -14.95 -15.15 21.47
CA LEU A 1068 -14.65 -16.58 21.27
C LEU A 1068 -14.56 -17.31 22.61
N THR A 1069 -13.77 -16.79 23.56
CA THR A 1069 -13.62 -17.35 24.90
C THR A 1069 -14.97 -17.37 25.64
N ALA A 1070 -15.75 -16.29 25.53
CA ALA A 1070 -17.09 -16.23 26.13
C ALA A 1070 -18.03 -17.30 25.55
N LEU A 1071 -18.01 -17.53 24.24
CA LEU A 1071 -18.80 -18.60 23.62
C LEU A 1071 -18.36 -19.98 24.13
N GLU A 1072 -17.06 -20.25 24.19
CA GLU A 1072 -16.52 -21.52 24.69
C GLU A 1072 -16.96 -21.77 26.14
N ILE A 1073 -16.86 -20.77 27.00
CA ILE A 1073 -17.27 -20.85 28.41
C ILE A 1073 -18.78 -21.11 28.54
N VAL A 1074 -19.62 -20.41 27.76
CA VAL A 1074 -21.08 -20.59 27.75
C VAL A 1074 -21.44 -22.01 27.29
N CYS A 1075 -20.74 -22.51 26.26
CA CYS A 1075 -20.95 -23.86 25.74
C CYS A 1075 -20.44 -24.94 26.71
N GLU A 1076 -19.28 -24.74 27.33
CA GLU A 1076 -18.74 -25.64 28.37
C GLU A 1076 -19.66 -25.71 29.59
N ALA A 1077 -20.20 -24.56 30.02
CA ALA A 1077 -21.17 -24.49 31.11
C ALA A 1077 -22.55 -25.06 30.72
N GLY A 1078 -22.84 -25.26 29.43
CA GLY A 1078 -24.14 -25.72 28.94
C GLY A 1078 -25.24 -24.66 29.00
N LEU A 1079 -24.87 -23.38 28.89
CA LEU A 1079 -25.73 -22.21 29.07
C LEU A 1079 -26.18 -21.56 27.74
N GLN A 1080 -25.93 -22.24 26.62
CA GLN A 1080 -26.40 -21.84 25.30
C GLN A 1080 -27.94 -21.83 25.23
N GLY A 1081 -28.54 -20.79 24.64
CA GLY A 1081 -30.00 -20.62 24.53
C GLY A 1081 -30.69 -20.09 25.79
N VAL A 1082 -29.97 -19.92 26.91
CA VAL A 1082 -30.53 -19.34 28.15
C VAL A 1082 -30.96 -17.88 27.93
N SER A 1083 -30.21 -17.13 27.12
CA SER A 1083 -30.53 -15.75 26.77
C SER A 1083 -30.48 -15.55 25.25
N PRO A 1084 -31.62 -15.63 24.54
CA PRO A 1084 -31.63 -15.52 23.08
C PRO A 1084 -31.13 -14.16 22.58
N THR A 1085 -31.29 -13.10 23.39
CA THR A 1085 -30.79 -11.75 23.08
C THR A 1085 -29.27 -11.68 23.18
N PHE A 1086 -28.68 -12.28 24.22
CA PHE A 1086 -27.22 -12.40 24.35
C PHE A 1086 -26.64 -13.30 23.27
N ASP A 1087 -27.30 -14.42 22.97
CA ASP A 1087 -26.91 -15.37 21.91
C ASP A 1087 -26.86 -14.67 20.53
N SER A 1088 -27.88 -13.87 20.21
CA SER A 1088 -27.93 -13.10 18.97
C SER A 1088 -26.85 -12.00 18.92
N LEU A 1089 -26.60 -11.32 20.04
CA LEU A 1089 -25.53 -10.33 20.15
C LEU A 1089 -24.16 -11.00 19.95
N LEU A 1090 -23.92 -12.13 20.61
CA LEU A 1090 -22.69 -12.90 20.53
C LEU A 1090 -22.46 -13.39 19.11
N LEU A 1091 -23.49 -13.89 18.42
CA LEU A 1091 -23.43 -14.27 17.01
C LEU A 1091 -22.98 -13.10 16.13
N VAL A 1092 -23.58 -11.92 16.27
CA VAL A 1092 -23.22 -10.72 15.49
C VAL A 1092 -21.78 -10.30 15.74
N VAL A 1093 -21.34 -10.31 17.01
CA VAL A 1093 -19.97 -9.91 17.39
C VAL A 1093 -18.96 -10.91 16.85
N LEU A 1094 -19.23 -12.22 16.97
CA LEU A 1094 -18.40 -13.28 16.40
C LEU A 1094 -18.31 -13.16 14.88
N VAL A 1095 -19.44 -13.02 14.18
CA VAL A 1095 -19.46 -12.87 12.71
C VAL A 1095 -18.63 -11.67 12.24
N ASN A 1096 -18.64 -10.58 13.00
CA ASN A 1096 -17.88 -9.38 12.65
C ASN A 1096 -16.40 -9.40 13.06
N SER A 1097 -16.03 -10.22 14.05
CA SER A 1097 -14.66 -10.38 14.54
C SER A 1097 -13.94 -11.61 13.98
N TRP A 1098 -14.65 -12.51 13.30
CA TRP A 1098 -14.09 -13.77 12.79
C TRP A 1098 -13.01 -13.54 11.74
N SER A 1099 -11.75 -13.70 12.13
CA SER A 1099 -10.61 -13.78 11.21
C SER A 1099 -10.46 -15.22 10.69
N PRO A 1100 -10.08 -15.44 9.41
CA PRO A 1100 -9.82 -16.78 8.88
C PRO A 1100 -8.81 -17.62 9.70
N ASP A 1101 -7.93 -16.98 10.49
CA ASP A 1101 -6.92 -17.67 11.29
C ASP A 1101 -7.45 -18.29 12.62
N SER A 1102 -8.73 -18.09 12.97
CA SER A 1102 -9.34 -18.48 14.26
C SER A 1102 -9.74 -19.97 14.35
N SER A 1103 -8.84 -20.85 13.93
CA SER A 1103 -9.06 -22.29 13.63
C SER A 1103 -9.27 -23.26 14.81
N SER A 1104 -9.62 -22.81 16.02
CA SER A 1104 -9.66 -23.70 17.20
C SER A 1104 -10.92 -23.62 18.08
N LEU A 1105 -12.10 -23.42 17.49
CA LEU A 1105 -13.35 -23.38 18.28
C LEU A 1105 -13.71 -24.78 18.83
N ALA A 1106 -14.01 -24.89 20.13
CA ALA A 1106 -14.46 -26.14 20.73
C ALA A 1106 -15.73 -26.70 20.04
N GLU A 1107 -15.84 -28.03 19.92
CA GLU A 1107 -16.97 -28.72 19.25
C GLU A 1107 -18.39 -28.26 19.66
N PRO A 1108 -18.73 -28.04 20.95
CA PRO A 1108 -20.05 -27.55 21.32
C PRO A 1108 -20.29 -26.10 20.83
N ALA A 1109 -19.26 -25.26 20.86
CA ALA A 1109 -19.31 -23.89 20.36
C ALA A 1109 -19.48 -23.85 18.84
N LYS A 1110 -18.84 -24.76 18.10
CA LYS A 1110 -19.05 -24.92 16.64
C LYS A 1110 -20.49 -25.27 16.31
N LYS A 1111 -21.10 -26.22 17.03
CA LYS A 1111 -22.50 -26.61 16.82
C LYS A 1111 -23.48 -25.48 17.11
N TRP A 1112 -23.30 -24.76 18.22
CA TRP A 1112 -24.13 -23.60 18.53
C TRP A 1112 -23.98 -22.52 17.45
N PHE A 1113 -22.75 -22.24 17.01
CA PHE A 1113 -22.48 -21.20 16.03
C PHE A 1113 -23.15 -21.49 14.68
N VAL A 1114 -23.07 -22.72 14.18
CA VAL A 1114 -23.74 -23.15 12.92
C VAL A 1114 -25.26 -23.06 13.06
N LYS A 1115 -25.82 -23.51 14.18
CA LYS A 1115 -27.27 -23.45 14.43
C LYS A 1115 -27.79 -22.01 14.50
N SER A 1116 -27.14 -21.16 15.28
CA SER A 1116 -27.49 -19.74 15.42
C SER A 1116 -27.35 -19.00 14.09
N LEU A 1117 -26.34 -19.32 13.29
CA LEU A 1117 -26.15 -18.77 11.97
C LEU A 1117 -27.24 -19.20 10.98
N SER A 1118 -27.65 -20.48 11.04
CA SER A 1118 -28.70 -21.03 10.19
C SER A 1118 -30.05 -20.40 10.49
N TYR A 1119 -30.36 -20.20 11.77
CA TYR A 1119 -31.53 -19.46 12.24
C TYR A 1119 -31.53 -18.01 11.73
N ALA A 1120 -30.42 -17.28 11.84
CA ALA A 1120 -30.34 -15.89 11.37
C ALA A 1120 -30.52 -15.74 9.84
N LEU A 1121 -30.12 -16.75 9.07
CA LEU A 1121 -30.19 -16.79 7.61
C LEU A 1121 -31.49 -17.42 7.08
N ASN A 1122 -32.41 -17.87 7.94
CA ASN A 1122 -33.60 -18.65 7.58
C ASN A 1122 -33.27 -19.89 6.72
N CYS A 1123 -32.18 -20.61 7.04
CA CYS A 1123 -31.76 -21.82 6.32
C CYS A 1123 -31.73 -23.04 7.24
N SER A 1124 -31.57 -24.23 6.65
CA SER A 1124 -31.52 -25.50 7.37
C SER A 1124 -30.28 -25.61 8.28
N ASP A 1125 -30.46 -26.20 9.47
CA ASP A 1125 -29.36 -26.45 10.43
C ASP A 1125 -28.34 -27.48 9.90
N GLY A 1126 -28.75 -28.32 8.93
CA GLY A 1126 -27.99 -29.43 8.38
C GLY A 1126 -27.08 -29.07 7.21
N ASP A 1127 -26.68 -30.10 6.46
CA ASP A 1127 -25.97 -29.91 5.20
C ASP A 1127 -26.86 -29.13 4.21
N LEU A 1128 -26.27 -28.14 3.55
CA LEU A 1128 -26.98 -27.27 2.64
C LEU A 1128 -27.22 -28.01 1.32
N ASN A 1129 -28.48 -28.19 0.94
CA ASN A 1129 -28.85 -28.72 -0.37
C ASN A 1129 -28.64 -27.65 -1.46
N ALA A 1130 -28.61 -28.05 -2.74
CA ALA A 1130 -28.47 -27.12 -3.87
C ALA A 1130 -29.51 -25.97 -3.84
N THR A 1131 -30.74 -26.25 -3.44
CA THR A 1131 -31.81 -25.24 -3.26
C THR A 1131 -31.51 -24.25 -2.15
N ASP A 1132 -30.97 -24.73 -1.03
CA ASP A 1132 -30.62 -23.91 0.13
C ASP A 1132 -29.45 -23.00 -0.21
N LEU A 1133 -28.45 -23.52 -0.94
CA LEU A 1133 -27.31 -22.75 -1.44
C LEU A 1133 -27.78 -21.63 -2.38
N GLN A 1134 -28.71 -21.92 -3.30
CA GLN A 1134 -29.24 -20.91 -4.22
C GLN A 1134 -30.01 -19.82 -3.46
N ALA A 1135 -30.90 -20.19 -2.53
CA ALA A 1135 -31.65 -19.25 -1.70
C ALA A 1135 -30.71 -18.37 -0.86
N LEU A 1136 -29.65 -18.96 -0.29
CA LEU A 1136 -28.63 -18.22 0.46
C LEU A 1136 -27.91 -17.20 -0.43
N LEU A 1137 -27.51 -17.57 -1.65
CA LEU A 1137 -26.84 -16.65 -2.60
C LEU A 1137 -27.76 -15.50 -3.04
N GLU A 1138 -29.05 -15.79 -3.27
CA GLU A 1138 -30.07 -14.79 -3.62
C GLU A 1138 -30.35 -13.81 -2.47
N SER A 1139 -30.27 -14.28 -1.22
CA SER A 1139 -30.50 -13.45 -0.02
C SER A 1139 -29.36 -12.48 0.34
N ILE A 1140 -28.22 -12.53 -0.37
CA ILE A 1140 -27.06 -11.69 -0.03
C ILE A 1140 -27.40 -10.21 -0.23
N ASN A 1141 -27.17 -9.39 0.78
CA ASN A 1141 -27.16 -7.94 0.70
C ASN A 1141 -26.07 -7.34 1.62
N VAL A 1142 -26.01 -6.01 1.75
CA VAL A 1142 -25.01 -5.32 2.58
C VAL A 1142 -25.04 -5.78 4.06
N PHE A 1143 -26.19 -6.26 4.53
CA PHE A 1143 -26.40 -6.73 5.90
C PHE A 1143 -26.12 -8.23 6.09
N SER A 1144 -26.61 -9.09 5.19
CA SER A 1144 -26.51 -10.57 5.31
C SER A 1144 -25.19 -11.16 4.82
N HIS A 1145 -24.43 -10.42 4.00
CA HIS A 1145 -23.26 -10.93 3.29
C HIS A 1145 -22.24 -11.66 4.19
N ARG A 1146 -21.83 -11.09 5.34
CA ARG A 1146 -20.86 -11.75 6.24
C ARG A 1146 -21.41 -13.02 6.90
N PHE A 1147 -22.71 -13.08 7.16
CA PHE A 1147 -23.37 -14.25 7.73
C PHE A 1147 -23.37 -15.39 6.71
N VAL A 1148 -23.79 -15.10 5.48
CA VAL A 1148 -23.79 -16.07 4.38
C VAL A 1148 -22.38 -16.60 4.13
N GLN A 1149 -21.39 -15.70 4.08
CA GLN A 1149 -19.98 -16.04 3.98
C GLN A 1149 -19.50 -17.03 5.04
N LEU A 1150 -19.77 -16.78 6.31
CA LEU A 1150 -19.36 -17.70 7.37
C LEU A 1150 -20.12 -19.03 7.31
N ARG A 1151 -21.38 -19.03 6.86
CA ARG A 1151 -22.16 -20.27 6.71
C ARG A 1151 -21.58 -21.17 5.63
N PHE A 1152 -21.16 -20.58 4.51
CA PHE A 1152 -20.39 -21.29 3.47
C PHE A 1152 -19.06 -21.84 4.00
N ARG A 1153 -18.33 -21.06 4.80
CA ARG A 1153 -17.05 -21.50 5.36
C ARG A 1153 -17.20 -22.69 6.29
N LEU A 1154 -18.21 -22.68 7.17
CA LEU A 1154 -18.45 -23.73 8.14
C LEU A 1154 -19.02 -25.01 7.52
N ALA A 1155 -19.66 -24.89 6.35
CA ALA A 1155 -20.14 -26.03 5.57
C ALA A 1155 -19.02 -26.67 4.73
N SER A 1156 -17.98 -25.91 4.35
CA SER A 1156 -16.88 -26.44 3.53
C SER A 1156 -16.08 -27.53 4.29
N PRO A 1157 -15.80 -28.69 3.66
CA PRO A 1157 -15.17 -29.86 4.29
C PRO A 1157 -13.68 -29.68 4.67
N ALA A 1158 -13.13 -28.46 4.64
CA ALA A 1158 -11.73 -28.19 4.97
C ALA A 1158 -11.39 -28.39 6.47
N SER A 1159 -12.36 -28.70 7.33
CA SER A 1159 -12.11 -29.12 8.71
C SER A 1159 -12.73 -30.49 8.98
N VAL A 1160 -11.86 -31.50 9.17
CA VAL A 1160 -12.13 -32.81 9.78
C VAL A 1160 -12.64 -33.89 8.83
N ASP A 1161 -11.75 -34.87 8.60
CA ASP A 1161 -11.98 -36.19 8.03
C ASP A 1161 -13.24 -36.86 8.59
N LYS A 1162 -14.32 -36.89 7.81
CA LYS A 1162 -15.24 -38.02 7.64
C LYS A 1162 -16.36 -37.65 6.67
N ALA A 1163 -16.60 -38.57 5.75
CA ALA A 1163 -17.58 -38.53 4.68
C ALA A 1163 -19.00 -38.18 5.17
N SER A 1164 -19.48 -37.00 4.78
CA SER A 1164 -20.89 -36.66 4.47
C SER A 1164 -21.16 -35.17 4.18
N GLY A 1165 -20.14 -34.30 4.07
CA GLY A 1165 -20.35 -32.87 3.79
C GLY A 1165 -20.51 -32.56 2.29
N LEU A 1166 -21.36 -31.57 1.97
CA LEU A 1166 -21.62 -30.93 0.66
C LEU A 1166 -21.14 -31.75 -0.54
N ASP A 1167 -22.06 -32.28 -1.36
CA ASP A 1167 -21.72 -32.79 -2.69
C ASP A 1167 -21.00 -31.65 -3.45
N GLN A 1168 -19.67 -31.71 -3.43
CA GLN A 1168 -18.77 -30.76 -4.09
C GLN A 1168 -19.24 -30.43 -5.52
N PRO A 1169 -19.74 -31.39 -6.34
CA PRO A 1169 -20.32 -31.06 -7.64
C PRO A 1169 -21.52 -30.10 -7.58
N ASP A 1170 -22.45 -30.28 -6.64
CA ASP A 1170 -23.64 -29.44 -6.51
C ASP A 1170 -23.25 -28.00 -6.14
N LEU A 1171 -22.29 -27.83 -5.23
CA LEU A 1171 -21.77 -26.51 -4.87
C LEU A 1171 -21.10 -25.81 -6.06
N ILE A 1172 -20.33 -26.55 -6.84
CA ILE A 1172 -19.69 -26.04 -8.07
C ILE A 1172 -20.75 -25.63 -9.08
N GLU A 1173 -21.80 -26.44 -9.27
CA GLU A 1173 -22.89 -26.16 -10.19
C GLU A 1173 -23.67 -24.92 -9.76
N VAL A 1174 -24.11 -24.84 -8.50
CA VAL A 1174 -24.86 -23.69 -7.98
C VAL A 1174 -24.03 -22.41 -8.06
N LEU A 1175 -22.75 -22.43 -7.65
CA LEU A 1175 -21.87 -21.26 -7.76
C LEU A 1175 -21.68 -20.82 -9.22
N SER A 1176 -21.53 -21.78 -10.13
CA SER A 1176 -21.39 -21.51 -11.58
C SER A 1176 -22.68 -20.92 -12.16
N GLN A 1177 -23.85 -21.45 -11.78
CA GLN A 1177 -25.16 -20.94 -12.21
C GLN A 1177 -25.44 -19.55 -11.65
N SER A 1178 -25.22 -19.32 -10.35
CA SER A 1178 -25.41 -18.01 -9.71
C SER A 1178 -24.45 -16.96 -10.25
N LEU A 1179 -23.21 -17.33 -10.58
CA LEU A 1179 -22.26 -16.44 -11.24
C LEU A 1179 -22.78 -16.01 -12.62
N LYS A 1180 -23.33 -16.95 -13.41
CA LYS A 1180 -23.95 -16.67 -14.72
C LYS A 1180 -25.20 -15.79 -14.60
N GLN A 1181 -26.06 -16.04 -13.60
CA GLN A 1181 -27.27 -15.25 -13.37
C GLN A 1181 -26.97 -13.81 -12.93
N THR A 1182 -25.99 -13.64 -12.03
CA THR A 1182 -25.62 -12.31 -11.50
C THR A 1182 -25.07 -11.39 -12.57
N LEU A 1183 -24.38 -11.94 -13.58
CA LEU A 1183 -23.85 -11.16 -14.71
C LEU A 1183 -24.88 -10.90 -15.82
N ARG A 1184 -25.97 -11.66 -15.88
CA ARG A 1184 -27.07 -11.42 -16.84
C ARG A 1184 -28.02 -10.31 -16.40
N ASN A 1185 -28.19 -10.11 -15.09
CA ASN A 1185 -29.05 -9.04 -14.58
C ASN A 1185 -28.31 -7.69 -14.64
N PRO A 1186 -28.95 -6.61 -15.15
CA PRO A 1186 -28.35 -5.29 -15.11
C PRO A 1186 -28.03 -4.92 -13.65
N PRO A 1187 -26.89 -4.29 -13.37
CA PRO A 1187 -26.51 -3.93 -12.02
C PRO A 1187 -27.61 -3.04 -11.44
N SER A 1188 -28.39 -3.58 -10.50
CA SER A 1188 -29.29 -2.77 -9.69
C SER A 1188 -28.46 -1.68 -9.03
N PRO A 1189 -28.87 -0.39 -9.07
CA PRO A 1189 -28.13 0.70 -8.43
C PRO A 1189 -27.97 0.48 -6.91
N TYR A 1190 -28.71 -0.48 -6.35
CA TYR A 1190 -28.72 -0.82 -4.93
C TYR A 1190 -27.78 -1.97 -4.52
N ALA A 1191 -27.04 -2.59 -5.45
CA ALA A 1191 -26.34 -3.83 -5.12
C ALA A 1191 -24.85 -3.82 -5.51
N GLY A 1192 -23.99 -3.82 -4.50
CA GLY A 1192 -22.55 -4.13 -4.57
C GLY A 1192 -22.25 -5.59 -4.97
N HIS A 1193 -22.98 -6.12 -5.97
CA HIS A 1193 -22.94 -7.54 -6.37
C HIS A 1193 -21.54 -8.01 -6.80
N ARG A 1194 -20.68 -7.12 -7.31
CA ARG A 1194 -19.43 -7.50 -7.95
C ARG A 1194 -18.33 -7.99 -7.00
N GLN A 1195 -18.35 -7.66 -5.71
CA GLN A 1195 -17.36 -8.18 -4.75
C GLN A 1195 -17.80 -9.48 -4.06
N ARG A 1196 -19.05 -9.91 -4.25
CA ARG A 1196 -19.61 -11.02 -3.47
C ARG A 1196 -18.93 -12.34 -3.81
N PHE A 1197 -18.77 -12.61 -5.11
CA PHE A 1197 -18.16 -13.85 -5.58
C PHE A 1197 -16.67 -13.93 -5.24
N SER A 1198 -15.93 -12.80 -5.28
CA SER A 1198 -14.51 -12.79 -4.94
C SER A 1198 -14.24 -13.31 -3.53
N GLN A 1199 -15.03 -12.81 -2.58
CA GLN A 1199 -14.90 -13.16 -1.19
C GLN A 1199 -15.53 -14.53 -0.89
N LEU A 1200 -16.61 -14.91 -1.60
CA LEU A 1200 -17.17 -16.27 -1.53
C LEU A 1200 -16.16 -17.34 -2.01
N PHE A 1201 -15.40 -17.08 -3.09
CA PHE A 1201 -14.39 -18.04 -3.56
C PHE A 1201 -13.21 -18.20 -2.59
N GLN A 1202 -12.81 -17.14 -1.88
CA GLN A 1202 -11.84 -17.23 -0.77
C GLN A 1202 -12.36 -18.09 0.40
N ILE A 1203 -13.67 -18.23 0.52
CA ILE A 1203 -14.32 -18.92 1.62
C ILE A 1203 -14.49 -20.41 1.37
N VAL A 1204 -14.97 -20.78 0.18
CA VAL A 1204 -15.28 -22.18 -0.14
C VAL A 1204 -14.01 -23.05 -0.21
N GLY A 1205 -12.86 -22.40 -0.40
CA GLY A 1205 -11.55 -23.03 -0.43
C GLY A 1205 -10.96 -23.05 -1.84
N PRO A 1206 -9.63 -23.20 -1.96
CA PRO A 1206 -8.96 -23.14 -3.24
C PRO A 1206 -9.42 -24.24 -4.18
N ASP A 1207 -9.78 -25.44 -3.70
CA ASP A 1207 -10.15 -26.56 -4.58
C ASP A 1207 -11.45 -26.30 -5.36
N VAL A 1208 -12.51 -25.84 -4.68
CA VAL A 1208 -13.78 -25.49 -5.36
C VAL A 1208 -13.60 -24.25 -6.23
N ALA A 1209 -12.87 -23.24 -5.74
CA ALA A 1209 -12.58 -22.05 -6.53
C ALA A 1209 -11.75 -22.39 -7.78
N ASN A 1210 -10.81 -23.33 -7.68
CA ASN A 1210 -10.03 -23.87 -8.80
C ASN A 1210 -10.95 -24.60 -9.77
N GLN A 1211 -11.84 -25.46 -9.30
CA GLN A 1211 -12.75 -26.19 -10.20
C GLN A 1211 -13.75 -25.26 -10.91
N VAL A 1212 -14.30 -24.25 -10.22
CA VAL A 1212 -15.14 -23.22 -10.87
C VAL A 1212 -14.31 -22.40 -11.87
N ARG A 1213 -13.06 -22.06 -11.53
CA ARG A 1213 -12.13 -21.39 -12.45
C ARG A 1213 -11.85 -22.27 -13.67
N HIS A 1214 -11.59 -23.56 -13.47
CA HIS A 1214 -11.32 -24.53 -14.53
C HIS A 1214 -12.57 -24.70 -15.41
N ASN A 1215 -13.77 -24.69 -14.84
CA ASN A 1215 -15.02 -24.72 -15.61
C ASN A 1215 -15.15 -23.47 -16.50
N VAL A 1216 -14.90 -22.27 -15.96
CA VAL A 1216 -14.94 -21.01 -16.74
C VAL A 1216 -13.82 -20.96 -17.79
N GLU A 1217 -12.61 -21.43 -17.45
CA GLU A 1217 -11.48 -21.51 -18.37
C GLU A 1217 -11.73 -22.55 -19.49
N ASN A 1218 -12.31 -23.70 -19.16
CA ASN A 1218 -12.70 -24.71 -20.14
C ASN A 1218 -13.85 -24.19 -21.02
N GLU A 1219 -14.86 -23.53 -20.44
CA GLU A 1219 -15.94 -22.87 -21.17
C GLU A 1219 -15.38 -21.82 -22.14
N PHE A 1220 -14.37 -21.06 -21.72
CA PHE A 1220 -13.63 -20.16 -22.60
C PHE A 1220 -12.91 -20.90 -23.73
N LEU A 1221 -12.20 -22.00 -23.44
CA LEU A 1221 -11.52 -22.81 -24.47
C LEU A 1221 -12.49 -23.47 -25.46
N TYR A 1222 -13.69 -23.86 -25.02
CA TYR A 1222 -14.76 -24.42 -25.84
C TYR A 1222 -15.47 -23.35 -26.69
N ALA A 1223 -15.68 -22.15 -26.14
CA ALA A 1223 -16.28 -21.03 -26.85
C ALA A 1223 -15.32 -20.37 -27.85
N LEU A 1224 -14.00 -20.55 -27.69
CA LEU A 1224 -13.01 -20.08 -28.66
C LEU A 1224 -13.11 -20.87 -29.98
N PRO A 1225 -13.30 -20.19 -31.14
CA PRO A 1225 -13.38 -20.88 -32.42
C PRO A 1225 -12.10 -21.67 -32.73
N LYS A 1226 -12.28 -22.93 -33.16
CA LYS A 1226 -11.19 -23.71 -33.76
C LYS A 1226 -10.94 -23.17 -35.18
N LEU A 1227 -9.86 -22.41 -35.35
CA LEU A 1227 -9.40 -21.96 -36.68
C LEU A 1227 -8.91 -23.20 -37.47
N LEU A 1228 -9.81 -23.84 -38.24
CA LEU A 1228 -9.49 -25.02 -39.04
C LEU A 1228 -8.59 -24.64 -40.22
N VAL A 1229 -7.39 -25.22 -40.23
CA VAL A 1229 -6.43 -25.16 -41.34
C VAL A 1229 -6.74 -26.34 -42.28
N GLY A 1230 -7.32 -26.11 -43.47
CA GLY A 1230 -7.14 -27.08 -44.58
C GLY A 1230 -8.29 -27.53 -45.48
N ARG A 1231 -9.54 -27.03 -45.42
CA ARG A 1231 -10.51 -27.24 -46.52
C ARG A 1231 -11.38 -26.02 -46.80
N VAL A 1232 -11.39 -25.62 -48.06
CA VAL A 1232 -12.26 -24.61 -48.66
C VAL A 1232 -13.67 -25.19 -48.74
N THR A 1233 -14.58 -24.71 -47.88
CA THR A 1233 -16.04 -24.50 -48.08
C THR A 1233 -16.77 -24.45 -46.71
N SER A 1234 -16.94 -23.23 -46.17
CA SER A 1234 -17.89 -22.78 -45.12
C SER A 1234 -17.73 -23.29 -43.66
N PRO A 1235 -18.04 -22.48 -42.61
CA PRO A 1235 -18.31 -21.04 -42.57
C PRO A 1235 -17.54 -20.32 -41.43
N LEU A 1236 -16.48 -19.54 -41.75
CA LEU A 1236 -16.15 -18.38 -40.89
C LEU A 1236 -17.15 -17.21 -41.13
N SER A 1237 -18.11 -17.39 -42.04
CA SER A 1237 -19.20 -16.47 -42.33
C SER A 1237 -20.46 -16.66 -41.46
N ALA A 1238 -20.46 -17.59 -40.50
CA ALA A 1238 -21.58 -17.84 -39.58
C ALA A 1238 -21.24 -17.52 -38.12
N VAL A 1239 -20.39 -16.51 -37.90
CA VAL A 1239 -20.09 -16.04 -36.53
C VAL A 1239 -21.10 -14.97 -36.15
N PHE A 1240 -21.90 -15.26 -35.14
CA PHE A 1240 -22.93 -14.34 -34.66
C PHE A 1240 -22.32 -13.35 -33.66
N PRO A 1241 -22.77 -12.09 -33.60
CA PRO A 1241 -22.38 -11.12 -32.57
C PRO A 1241 -22.52 -11.72 -31.15
N ASP A 1242 -23.50 -12.60 -30.99
CA ASP A 1242 -23.80 -13.35 -29.77
C ASP A 1242 -22.59 -14.16 -29.26
N ASP A 1243 -21.76 -14.71 -30.15
CA ASP A 1243 -20.56 -15.48 -29.75
C ASP A 1243 -19.52 -14.59 -29.06
N THR A 1244 -19.37 -13.34 -29.52
CA THR A 1244 -18.44 -12.38 -28.90
C THR A 1244 -18.96 -11.84 -27.58
N GLN A 1245 -20.28 -11.66 -27.44
CA GLN A 1245 -20.91 -11.30 -26.17
C GLN A 1245 -20.81 -12.43 -25.17
N GLN A 1246 -20.98 -13.68 -25.62
CA GLN A 1246 -20.77 -14.87 -24.79
C GLN A 1246 -19.33 -14.95 -24.28
N LEU A 1247 -18.33 -14.77 -25.15
CA LEU A 1247 -16.92 -14.74 -24.73
C LEU A 1247 -16.60 -13.57 -23.79
N SER A 1248 -17.17 -12.38 -24.02
CA SER A 1248 -17.03 -11.25 -23.08
C SER A 1248 -17.63 -11.58 -21.72
N SER A 1249 -18.81 -12.21 -21.69
CA SER A 1249 -19.45 -12.66 -20.45
C SER A 1249 -18.62 -13.74 -19.73
N ILE A 1250 -18.03 -14.69 -20.47
CA ILE A 1250 -17.12 -15.71 -19.89
C ILE A 1250 -15.85 -15.05 -19.33
N VAL A 1251 -15.30 -14.04 -20.00
CA VAL A 1251 -14.14 -13.28 -19.47
C VAL A 1251 -14.51 -12.51 -18.20
N GLU A 1252 -15.70 -11.90 -18.14
CA GLU A 1252 -16.21 -11.26 -16.91
C GLU A 1252 -16.39 -12.28 -15.77
N GLN A 1253 -16.90 -13.48 -16.07
CA GLN A 1253 -16.93 -14.59 -15.13
C GLN A 1253 -15.50 -14.94 -14.67
N ALA A 1254 -14.54 -15.02 -15.59
CA ALA A 1254 -13.15 -15.34 -15.25
C ALA A 1254 -12.52 -14.29 -14.32
N PHE A 1255 -12.80 -12.99 -14.51
CA PHE A 1255 -12.37 -11.92 -13.59
C PHE A 1255 -12.99 -12.02 -12.19
N GLN A 1256 -14.18 -12.59 -12.06
CA GLN A 1256 -14.81 -12.81 -10.75
C GLN A 1256 -14.17 -13.97 -9.99
N VAL A 1257 -13.85 -15.07 -10.70
CA VAL A 1257 -13.32 -16.29 -10.09
C VAL A 1257 -11.80 -16.24 -9.88
N CYS A 1258 -11.04 -15.60 -10.76
CA CYS A 1258 -9.59 -15.55 -10.65
C CYS A 1258 -9.14 -14.69 -9.46
N ARG A 1259 -8.60 -15.35 -8.43
CA ARG A 1259 -7.99 -14.72 -7.23
C ARG A 1259 -6.55 -15.19 -7.05
N LYS A 1260 -5.78 -14.51 -6.20
CA LYS A 1260 -4.37 -14.85 -5.91
C LYS A 1260 -4.19 -16.29 -5.40
N GLU A 1261 -5.21 -16.84 -4.74
CA GLU A 1261 -5.23 -18.20 -4.17
C GLU A 1261 -5.66 -19.28 -5.19
N THR A 1262 -6.28 -18.89 -6.30
CA THR A 1262 -6.74 -19.85 -7.31
C THR A 1262 -5.61 -20.22 -8.28
N SER A 1263 -5.54 -21.49 -8.64
CA SER A 1263 -4.65 -22.04 -9.67
C SER A 1263 -5.40 -22.21 -11.00
N PRO A 1264 -4.75 -21.91 -12.13
CA PRO A 1264 -5.33 -22.18 -13.45
C PRO A 1264 -5.41 -23.65 -13.76
N SER A 1265 -6.27 -23.98 -14.73
CA SER A 1265 -6.40 -25.31 -15.29
C SER A 1265 -5.07 -25.76 -15.91
N PRO A 1266 -4.59 -26.97 -15.58
CA PRO A 1266 -3.33 -27.48 -16.11
C PRO A 1266 -3.38 -27.52 -17.63
N GLY A 1267 -2.39 -26.89 -18.29
CA GLY A 1267 -2.32 -26.78 -19.74
C GLY A 1267 -3.13 -25.63 -20.35
N PHE A 1268 -3.93 -24.87 -19.59
CA PHE A 1268 -4.70 -23.74 -20.12
C PHE A 1268 -3.82 -22.71 -20.85
N LEU A 1269 -2.67 -22.35 -20.26
CA LEU A 1269 -1.72 -21.45 -20.89
C LEU A 1269 -1.13 -22.04 -22.19
N SER A 1270 -0.82 -23.33 -22.22
CA SER A 1270 -0.35 -24.01 -23.43
C SER A 1270 -1.40 -23.99 -24.55
N HIS A 1271 -2.69 -24.11 -24.20
CA HIS A 1271 -3.80 -23.94 -25.14
C HIS A 1271 -3.93 -22.49 -25.62
N LEU A 1272 -3.77 -21.49 -24.75
CA LEU A 1272 -3.73 -20.10 -25.19
C LEU A 1272 -2.55 -19.82 -26.13
N ILE A 1273 -1.36 -20.38 -25.85
CA ILE A 1273 -0.17 -20.26 -26.71
C ILE A 1273 -0.41 -20.96 -28.06
N ASP A 1274 -1.07 -22.13 -28.08
CA ASP A 1274 -1.46 -22.81 -29.33
C ASP A 1274 -2.49 -21.98 -30.11
N ARG A 1275 -3.48 -21.38 -29.44
CA ARG A 1275 -4.45 -20.45 -30.06
C ARG A 1275 -3.79 -19.20 -30.60
N LEU A 1276 -2.84 -18.60 -29.88
CA LEU A 1276 -2.03 -17.49 -30.39
C LEU A 1276 -1.15 -17.92 -31.57
N SER A 1277 -0.67 -19.17 -31.58
CA SER A 1277 0.08 -19.75 -32.71
C SER A 1277 -0.82 -20.00 -33.93
N GLN A 1278 -2.06 -20.44 -33.73
CA GLN A 1278 -3.08 -20.58 -34.77
C GLN A 1278 -3.49 -19.20 -35.32
N HIS A 1279 -3.66 -18.20 -34.46
CA HIS A 1279 -3.95 -16.82 -34.87
C HIS A 1279 -2.79 -16.24 -35.68
N LEU A 1280 -1.54 -16.46 -35.24
CA LEU A 1280 -0.34 -16.08 -36.00
C LEU A 1280 -0.24 -16.81 -37.36
N LYS A 1281 -0.59 -18.10 -37.43
CA LYS A 1281 -0.67 -18.85 -38.71
C LYS A 1281 -1.79 -18.34 -39.61
N TYR A 1282 -2.95 -18.03 -39.04
CA TYR A 1282 -4.09 -17.46 -39.76
C TYR A 1282 -3.72 -16.11 -40.38
N LEU A 1283 -3.02 -15.24 -39.64
CA LEU A 1283 -2.47 -13.98 -40.15
C LEU A 1283 -1.43 -14.19 -41.28
N GLY A 1284 -0.82 -15.38 -41.38
CA GLY A 1284 0.11 -15.75 -42.45
C GLY A 1284 -0.53 -16.39 -43.70
N ASN A 1285 -1.68 -17.08 -43.55
CA ASN A 1285 -2.36 -17.79 -44.65
C ASN A 1285 -3.27 -16.90 -45.51
N THR A 1286 -3.61 -15.69 -45.05
CA THR A 1286 -4.36 -14.69 -45.85
C THR A 1286 -3.63 -14.27 -47.13
N HIS A 1287 -2.41 -14.77 -47.37
CA HIS A 1287 -1.58 -14.46 -48.53
C HIS A 1287 -1.51 -15.55 -49.62
N ASN A 1288 -2.13 -16.74 -49.45
CA ASN A 1288 -1.99 -17.90 -50.37
C ASN A 1288 -3.33 -18.54 -50.80
N THR A 1289 -3.87 -18.17 -51.96
CA THR A 1289 -4.97 -18.86 -52.67
C THR A 1289 -4.54 -19.27 -54.10
N PRO A 1290 -4.57 -20.56 -54.50
CA PRO A 1290 -4.36 -20.99 -55.89
C PRO A 1290 -5.63 -21.53 -56.58
N ALA A 1291 -5.80 -21.27 -57.88
CA ALA A 1291 -6.83 -21.87 -58.75
C ALA A 1291 -6.18 -22.71 -59.88
N THR A 1292 -6.54 -23.99 -59.96
CA THR A 1292 -6.22 -25.04 -60.98
C THR A 1292 -6.88 -24.77 -62.36
N PRO A 1293 -6.49 -25.36 -63.53
CA PRO A 1293 -6.43 -26.82 -63.78
C PRO A 1293 -5.44 -27.42 -64.83
N ALA A 1294 -5.21 -28.74 -64.69
CA ALA A 1294 -5.04 -29.83 -65.69
C ALA A 1294 -3.87 -29.94 -66.72
N ALA A 1295 -3.03 -30.96 -66.45
CA ALA A 1295 -2.60 -32.08 -67.32
C ALA A 1295 -1.36 -31.99 -68.28
N PRO A 1296 -0.64 -33.13 -68.51
CA PRO A 1296 0.83 -33.18 -68.76
C PRO A 1296 1.30 -34.00 -69.99
N ALA A 1297 2.58 -33.92 -70.40
CA ALA A 1297 3.33 -35.03 -71.06
C ALA A 1297 4.85 -34.77 -71.29
N THR A 1298 5.65 -35.60 -70.61
CA THR A 1298 6.98 -36.23 -70.87
C THR A 1298 7.76 -36.05 -72.19
N THR A 1299 9.11 -35.93 -72.10
CA THR A 1299 10.13 -36.94 -72.57
C THR A 1299 11.61 -36.52 -72.31
N ALA A 1300 12.26 -37.18 -71.33
CA ALA A 1300 13.54 -37.97 -71.34
C ALA A 1300 14.83 -37.54 -72.14
N PRO A 1301 16.02 -38.18 -71.94
CA PRO A 1301 16.79 -38.50 -70.71
C PRO A 1301 18.37 -38.48 -70.84
N THR A 1302 19.07 -39.05 -69.82
CA THR A 1302 20.45 -39.66 -69.71
C THR A 1302 21.67 -38.74 -69.46
N ALA A 1303 22.32 -38.67 -68.26
CA ALA A 1303 23.14 -39.63 -67.45
C ALA A 1303 24.64 -39.71 -67.89
N PRO A 1304 25.68 -40.11 -67.09
CA PRO A 1304 25.79 -40.38 -65.62
C PRO A 1304 27.14 -39.97 -64.91
N THR A 1305 27.26 -40.36 -63.61
CA THR A 1305 28.44 -40.77 -62.79
C THR A 1305 29.44 -39.79 -62.13
N GLY A 1306 29.71 -40.00 -60.81
CA GLY A 1306 31.01 -39.69 -60.15
C GLY A 1306 31.08 -39.45 -58.62
N PHE A 1307 31.08 -40.50 -57.78
CA PHE A 1307 31.80 -40.76 -56.48
C PHE A 1307 32.09 -39.59 -55.48
N SER A 1308 31.55 -39.49 -54.25
CA SER A 1308 31.69 -40.25 -52.96
C SER A 1308 32.97 -40.02 -52.10
N GLY A 1309 32.80 -39.58 -50.84
CA GLY A 1309 33.81 -39.66 -49.75
C GLY A 1309 33.33 -39.06 -48.40
N PRO A 1310 33.64 -39.66 -47.21
CA PRO A 1310 32.75 -39.64 -46.02
C PRO A 1310 33.36 -39.06 -44.72
N SER A 1311 32.55 -38.74 -43.70
CA SER A 1311 32.87 -38.89 -42.25
C SER A 1311 31.77 -38.33 -41.33
N GLY A 1312 31.20 -39.18 -40.46
CA GLY A 1312 30.26 -38.75 -39.41
C GLY A 1312 29.71 -39.92 -38.62
N SER A 1313 30.12 -40.06 -37.36
CA SER A 1313 29.53 -41.03 -36.42
C SER A 1313 29.90 -40.73 -34.96
N SER A 1314 28.86 -40.71 -34.10
CA SER A 1314 28.78 -41.11 -32.68
C SER A 1314 29.61 -40.32 -31.64
N THR A 1315 29.07 -39.83 -30.51
CA THR A 1315 28.14 -40.50 -29.58
C THR A 1315 27.45 -39.48 -28.65
N THR A 1316 26.11 -39.52 -28.63
CA THR A 1316 25.18 -39.44 -27.48
C THR A 1316 25.33 -38.36 -26.40
N MET A 1317 24.43 -37.36 -26.43
CA MET A 1317 23.66 -36.88 -25.28
C MET A 1317 22.30 -36.37 -25.81
N THR A 1318 21.25 -36.74 -25.11
CA THR A 1318 19.86 -36.89 -25.56
C THR A 1318 19.10 -35.59 -25.83
N HIS A 1319 18.34 -35.64 -26.93
CA HIS A 1319 17.38 -34.68 -27.50
C HIS A 1319 16.25 -34.21 -26.55
N SER A 1320 15.83 -32.96 -26.73
CA SER A 1320 14.41 -32.60 -26.91
C SER A 1320 14.30 -31.32 -27.72
N GLN A 1321 13.43 -31.36 -28.74
CA GLN A 1321 13.54 -30.68 -30.03
C GLN A 1321 13.11 -29.20 -30.07
N MET A 1322 13.82 -28.48 -30.94
CA MET A 1322 13.50 -27.16 -31.52
C MET A 1322 12.19 -27.17 -32.32
N VAL A 1323 11.51 -26.02 -32.37
CA VAL A 1323 10.65 -25.66 -33.52
C VAL A 1323 11.25 -24.44 -34.21
N SER A 1324 11.69 -24.68 -35.44
CA SER A 1324 12.11 -23.71 -36.45
C SER A 1324 10.95 -22.83 -36.92
N MET A 1325 11.12 -21.52 -36.89
CA MET A 1325 10.41 -20.60 -37.78
C MET A 1325 11.44 -19.77 -38.54
N SER A 1326 11.85 -20.29 -39.71
CA SER A 1326 12.55 -19.54 -40.73
C SER A 1326 11.61 -19.38 -41.92
N SER A 1327 11.08 -18.17 -42.14
CA SER A 1327 10.75 -17.67 -43.48
C SER A 1327 10.28 -16.23 -43.40
N SER A 1328 11.21 -15.33 -43.69
CA SER A 1328 11.00 -14.16 -44.54
C SER A 1328 10.34 -14.59 -45.87
N PRO A 1329 9.46 -13.76 -46.44
CA PRO A 1329 9.78 -13.26 -47.76
C PRO A 1329 9.50 -11.76 -47.90
N VAL A 1330 10.51 -11.07 -48.42
CA VAL A 1330 10.36 -9.81 -49.14
C VAL A 1330 9.80 -10.19 -50.52
N ALA A 1331 8.63 -9.68 -50.89
CA ALA A 1331 8.15 -9.74 -52.27
C ALA A 1331 7.45 -8.44 -52.66
N ASN A 1332 7.81 -7.99 -53.85
CA ASN A 1332 7.46 -6.72 -54.47
C ASN A 1332 6.01 -6.70 -54.99
N THR A 1333 5.44 -5.48 -55.00
CA THR A 1333 4.46 -4.91 -55.94
C THR A 1333 3.86 -5.81 -57.03
N SER A 1334 2.55 -6.08 -56.95
CA SER A 1334 1.50 -5.79 -57.96
C SER A 1334 0.32 -6.77 -57.87
N ASP A 1335 -0.87 -6.17 -57.84
CA ASP A 1335 -2.21 -6.68 -58.14
C ASP A 1335 -2.93 -7.77 -57.30
N ILE A 1336 -3.98 -7.27 -56.62
CA ILE A 1336 -5.37 -7.77 -56.54
C ILE A 1336 -5.65 -9.00 -55.65
N GLY A 1337 -6.20 -8.75 -54.46
CA GLY A 1337 -6.92 -9.74 -53.63
C GLY A 1337 -6.80 -9.50 -52.12
N GLY A 1338 -7.70 -8.71 -51.54
CA GLY A 1338 -7.63 -8.20 -50.16
C GLY A 1338 -7.97 -9.22 -49.06
N GLY A 1339 -7.20 -9.20 -47.97
CA GLY A 1339 -7.49 -9.97 -46.75
C GLY A 1339 -7.39 -9.08 -45.50
N SER A 1340 -8.48 -8.40 -45.14
CA SER A 1340 -8.60 -7.72 -43.85
C SER A 1340 -8.64 -8.76 -42.71
N CYS A 1341 -8.04 -8.44 -41.56
CA CYS A 1341 -8.28 -9.24 -40.35
C CYS A 1341 -9.74 -8.98 -39.92
N PRO A 1342 -10.63 -9.99 -39.93
CA PRO A 1342 -12.03 -9.76 -39.59
C PRO A 1342 -12.14 -9.18 -38.17
N PRO A 1343 -13.04 -8.21 -37.90
CA PRO A 1343 -13.18 -7.54 -36.60
C PRO A 1343 -13.38 -8.52 -35.45
N VAL A 1344 -14.01 -9.65 -35.73
CA VAL A 1344 -14.19 -10.77 -34.82
C VAL A 1344 -12.85 -11.34 -34.31
N GLY A 1345 -11.84 -11.45 -35.18
CA GLY A 1345 -10.50 -11.91 -34.82
C GLY A 1345 -9.77 -10.98 -33.85
N LEU A 1346 -10.05 -9.68 -33.89
CA LEU A 1346 -9.54 -8.69 -32.92
C LEU A 1346 -10.24 -8.81 -31.56
N SER A 1347 -11.56 -9.03 -31.55
CA SER A 1347 -12.33 -9.28 -30.33
C SER A 1347 -11.83 -10.55 -29.62
N TYR A 1348 -11.58 -11.63 -30.36
CA TYR A 1348 -11.02 -12.85 -29.78
C TYR A 1348 -9.61 -12.62 -29.22
N LEU A 1349 -8.75 -11.90 -29.93
CA LEU A 1349 -7.42 -11.57 -29.43
C LEU A 1349 -7.49 -10.72 -28.16
N ARG A 1350 -8.43 -9.76 -28.06
CA ARG A 1350 -8.70 -8.99 -26.84
C ARG A 1350 -9.09 -9.89 -25.68
N CYS A 1351 -10.01 -10.83 -25.89
CA CYS A 1351 -10.42 -11.80 -24.86
C CYS A 1351 -9.25 -12.70 -24.43
N ILE A 1352 -8.42 -13.18 -25.37
CA ILE A 1352 -7.21 -13.96 -25.07
C ILE A 1352 -6.24 -13.13 -24.22
N LEU A 1353 -6.00 -11.87 -24.56
CA LEU A 1353 -5.13 -10.98 -23.78
C LEU A 1353 -5.67 -10.74 -22.36
N GLN A 1354 -6.98 -10.59 -22.19
CA GLN A 1354 -7.62 -10.52 -20.85
C GLN A 1354 -7.38 -11.80 -20.05
N MET A 1355 -7.54 -12.98 -20.67
CA MET A 1355 -7.23 -14.25 -20.02
C MET A 1355 -5.74 -14.36 -19.69
N VAL A 1356 -4.83 -13.87 -20.53
CA VAL A 1356 -3.38 -13.80 -20.21
C VAL A 1356 -3.13 -12.91 -18.98
N CYS A 1357 -3.81 -11.76 -18.84
CA CYS A 1357 -3.72 -10.94 -17.63
C CYS A 1357 -4.12 -11.70 -16.36
N LEU A 1358 -5.14 -12.57 -16.43
CA LEU A 1358 -5.57 -13.42 -15.31
C LEU A 1358 -4.54 -14.50 -14.94
N GLN A 1359 -3.74 -14.96 -15.92
CA GLN A 1359 -2.68 -15.95 -15.73
C GLN A 1359 -1.35 -15.35 -15.23
N ARG A 1360 -1.18 -14.02 -15.31
CA ARG A 1360 0.07 -13.33 -14.98
C ARG A 1360 0.71 -13.69 -13.63
N PRO A 1361 -0.03 -13.85 -12.50
CA PRO A 1361 0.59 -14.22 -11.23
C PRO A 1361 1.36 -15.54 -11.29
N THR A 1362 0.81 -16.54 -11.98
CA THR A 1362 1.46 -17.85 -12.18
C THR A 1362 2.67 -17.77 -13.10
N LEU A 1363 2.65 -16.81 -14.04
CA LEU A 1363 3.77 -16.54 -14.94
C LEU A 1363 4.94 -15.87 -14.22
N ILE A 1364 4.71 -14.95 -13.28
CA ILE A 1364 5.78 -14.14 -12.67
C ILE A 1364 6.40 -14.81 -11.44
N SER A 1365 5.61 -15.50 -10.63
CA SER A 1365 6.07 -16.12 -9.38
C SER A 1365 5.99 -17.65 -9.48
N PRO A 1366 6.96 -18.34 -10.12
CA PRO A 1366 7.02 -19.78 -10.05
C PRO A 1366 7.21 -20.17 -8.58
N GLY A 1367 6.26 -20.91 -7.99
CA GLY A 1367 6.36 -21.37 -6.61
C GLY A 1367 7.73 -21.98 -6.33
N SER A 1368 8.39 -21.55 -5.26
CA SER A 1368 9.82 -21.82 -5.02
C SER A 1368 10.16 -23.29 -4.73
N ASN A 1369 9.26 -24.24 -4.95
CA ASN A 1369 9.42 -25.67 -4.70
C ASN A 1369 8.76 -26.49 -5.84
N GLY A 1370 9.53 -27.14 -6.70
CA GLY A 1370 9.01 -28.18 -7.62
C GLY A 1370 9.59 -28.16 -9.04
N ALA A 1371 9.75 -29.34 -9.65
CA ALA A 1371 10.51 -29.66 -10.86
C ALA A 1371 10.14 -28.95 -12.19
N ASN A 1372 9.30 -27.91 -12.19
CA ASN A 1372 8.70 -27.31 -13.40
C ASN A 1372 9.30 -25.96 -13.88
N VAL A 1373 10.37 -25.44 -13.26
CA VAL A 1373 10.95 -24.12 -13.60
C VAL A 1373 11.27 -23.97 -15.10
N LYS A 1374 11.86 -24.99 -15.73
CA LYS A 1374 12.21 -24.96 -17.16
C LYS A 1374 10.99 -24.91 -18.08
N GLN A 1375 9.91 -25.59 -17.70
CA GLN A 1375 8.66 -25.56 -18.47
C GLN A 1375 8.03 -24.18 -18.41
N THR A 1376 7.94 -23.57 -17.22
CA THR A 1376 7.42 -22.22 -17.04
C THR A 1376 8.26 -21.18 -17.81
N GLN A 1377 9.59 -21.30 -17.78
CA GLN A 1377 10.48 -20.44 -18.57
C GLN A 1377 10.24 -20.58 -20.09
N ASN A 1378 9.96 -21.79 -20.60
CA ASN A 1378 9.63 -22.02 -22.01
C ASN A 1378 8.26 -21.44 -22.37
N GLU A 1379 7.25 -21.60 -21.51
CA GLU A 1379 5.91 -21.00 -21.69
C GLU A 1379 5.96 -19.47 -21.68
N GLN A 1380 6.73 -18.86 -20.76
CA GLN A 1380 7.00 -17.42 -20.74
C GLN A 1380 7.65 -16.95 -22.05
N LEU A 1381 8.69 -17.66 -22.52
CA LEU A 1381 9.38 -17.35 -23.78
C LEU A 1381 8.42 -17.43 -24.97
N GLN A 1382 7.66 -18.51 -25.09
CA GLN A 1382 6.71 -18.71 -26.19
C GLN A 1382 5.62 -17.64 -26.19
N LEU A 1383 5.02 -17.35 -25.03
CA LEU A 1383 3.99 -16.31 -24.91
C LEU A 1383 4.52 -14.94 -25.33
N LEU A 1384 5.66 -14.50 -24.76
CA LEU A 1384 6.27 -13.20 -25.05
C LEU A 1384 6.65 -13.06 -26.53
N VAL A 1385 7.26 -14.10 -27.11
CA VAL A 1385 7.64 -14.11 -28.53
C VAL A 1385 6.41 -14.07 -29.44
N ARG A 1386 5.34 -14.83 -29.14
CA ARG A 1386 4.11 -14.84 -29.95
C ARG A 1386 3.35 -13.52 -29.85
N LEU A 1387 3.19 -12.95 -28.65
CA LEU A 1387 2.57 -11.63 -28.48
C LEU A 1387 3.37 -10.54 -29.20
N ALA A 1388 4.71 -10.53 -29.07
CA ALA A 1388 5.56 -9.58 -29.80
C ALA A 1388 5.47 -9.78 -31.32
N SER A 1389 5.38 -11.03 -31.80
CA SER A 1389 5.21 -11.35 -33.22
C SER A 1389 3.86 -10.90 -33.77
N ILE A 1390 2.77 -11.06 -33.00
CA ILE A 1390 1.42 -10.59 -33.37
C ILE A 1390 1.37 -9.06 -33.38
N ALA A 1391 1.89 -8.41 -32.33
CA ALA A 1391 1.93 -6.95 -32.22
C ALA A 1391 2.78 -6.27 -33.32
N THR A 1392 3.75 -7.00 -33.91
CA THR A 1392 4.61 -6.54 -35.01
C THR A 1392 4.30 -7.22 -36.36
N HIS A 1393 3.14 -7.87 -36.50
CA HIS A 1393 2.76 -8.51 -37.76
C HIS A 1393 2.25 -7.46 -38.77
N PRO A 1394 2.68 -7.49 -40.05
CA PRO A 1394 2.27 -6.51 -41.05
C PRO A 1394 0.76 -6.32 -41.14
N ALA A 1395 -0.03 -7.40 -41.11
CA ALA A 1395 -1.49 -7.33 -41.15
C ALA A 1395 -2.12 -6.58 -39.96
N MET A 1396 -1.53 -6.64 -38.76
CA MET A 1396 -2.02 -5.89 -37.59
C MET A 1396 -1.60 -4.42 -37.67
N THR A 1397 -0.36 -4.16 -38.11
CA THR A 1397 0.18 -2.80 -38.25
C THR A 1397 -0.41 -2.04 -39.45
N LEU A 1398 -0.74 -2.71 -40.55
CA LEU A 1398 -1.32 -2.10 -41.76
C LEU A 1398 -2.80 -1.71 -41.59
N VAL A 1399 -3.56 -2.44 -40.75
CA VAL A 1399 -4.95 -2.05 -40.40
C VAL A 1399 -4.96 -0.70 -39.68
N THR A 1400 -3.90 -0.33 -38.95
CA THR A 1400 -3.78 1.01 -38.34
C THR A 1400 -3.42 2.12 -39.32
N GLY A 1401 -3.20 1.79 -40.61
CA GLY A 1401 -2.44 2.62 -41.52
C GLY A 1401 -2.90 2.67 -42.97
N HIS A 1402 -4.18 2.49 -43.32
CA HIS A 1402 -4.89 3.17 -44.46
C HIS A 1402 -6.09 2.39 -45.11
N GLN A 1403 -6.43 1.15 -44.74
CA GLN A 1403 -7.46 0.37 -45.47
C GLN A 1403 -8.45 -0.47 -44.62
N GLY A 1404 -9.01 0.10 -43.55
CA GLY A 1404 -10.13 -0.50 -42.78
C GLY A 1404 -11.12 0.57 -42.29
N THR A 1405 -12.32 0.18 -41.85
CA THR A 1405 -13.29 1.14 -41.26
C THR A 1405 -12.68 1.80 -40.02
N ARG A 1406 -12.97 3.09 -39.75
CA ARG A 1406 -12.36 3.86 -38.64
C ARG A 1406 -12.45 3.12 -37.29
N GLU A 1407 -13.54 2.42 -37.06
CA GLU A 1407 -13.75 1.59 -35.87
C GLU A 1407 -12.81 0.38 -35.80
N GLU A 1408 -12.57 -0.31 -36.91
CA GLU A 1408 -11.61 -1.42 -36.99
C GLU A 1408 -10.18 -0.94 -36.76
N GLN A 1409 -9.82 0.25 -37.25
CA GLN A 1409 -8.49 0.83 -37.02
C GLN A 1409 -8.27 1.15 -35.53
N ILE A 1410 -9.27 1.73 -34.87
CA ILE A 1410 -9.23 2.04 -33.42
C ILE A 1410 -9.13 0.74 -32.62
N LYS A 1411 -9.98 -0.26 -32.92
CA LYS A 1411 -9.94 -1.58 -32.28
C LYS A 1411 -8.60 -2.28 -32.47
N ALA A 1412 -8.03 -2.26 -33.68
CA ALA A 1412 -6.73 -2.85 -33.96
C ALA A 1412 -5.62 -2.15 -33.16
N LYS A 1413 -5.63 -0.82 -33.12
CA LYS A 1413 -4.66 -0.03 -32.33
C LYS A 1413 -4.77 -0.35 -30.84
N GLU A 1414 -5.99 -0.38 -30.30
CA GLU A 1414 -6.24 -0.73 -28.90
C GLU A 1414 -5.72 -2.13 -28.54
N VAL A 1415 -5.92 -3.11 -29.43
CA VAL A 1415 -5.46 -4.49 -29.21
C VAL A 1415 -3.93 -4.59 -29.30
N ILE A 1416 -3.28 -3.83 -30.19
CA ILE A 1416 -1.81 -3.76 -30.26
C ILE A 1416 -1.22 -3.13 -29.00
N GLU A 1417 -1.78 -2.00 -28.55
CA GLU A 1417 -1.37 -1.36 -27.29
C GLU A 1417 -1.60 -2.28 -26.10
N PHE A 1418 -2.74 -2.98 -26.06
CA PHE A 1418 -3.03 -3.94 -25.00
C PHE A 1418 -2.03 -5.10 -25.00
N ALA A 1419 -1.67 -5.64 -26.18
CA ALA A 1419 -0.64 -6.67 -26.28
C ALA A 1419 0.72 -6.17 -25.76
N LEU A 1420 1.10 -4.93 -26.07
CA LEU A 1420 2.34 -4.32 -25.55
C LEU A 1420 2.29 -4.10 -24.04
N ASP A 1421 1.15 -3.66 -23.49
CA ASP A 1421 0.96 -3.53 -22.03
C ASP A 1421 1.07 -4.88 -21.33
N VAL A 1422 0.44 -5.92 -21.88
CA VAL A 1422 0.53 -7.31 -21.35
C VAL A 1422 1.99 -7.77 -21.35
N ILE A 1423 2.72 -7.57 -22.45
CA ILE A 1423 4.17 -7.85 -22.51
C ILE A 1423 4.92 -7.08 -21.42
N ALA A 1424 4.65 -5.77 -21.27
CA ALA A 1424 5.26 -4.91 -20.26
C ALA A 1424 5.07 -5.41 -18.82
N THR A 1425 3.91 -5.99 -18.53
CA THR A 1425 3.59 -6.48 -17.19
C THR A 1425 4.22 -7.82 -16.86
N ILE A 1426 4.57 -8.63 -17.88
CA ILE A 1426 5.19 -9.95 -17.70
C ILE A 1426 6.71 -9.82 -17.72
N ILE A 1427 7.27 -9.09 -18.69
CA ILE A 1427 8.72 -9.02 -18.95
C ILE A 1427 9.55 -8.55 -17.74
N ASP A 1428 8.98 -7.66 -16.92
CA ASP A 1428 9.66 -7.08 -15.76
C ASP A 1428 9.96 -8.09 -14.64
N GLY A 1429 9.09 -9.11 -14.52
CA GLY A 1429 9.16 -10.16 -13.49
C GLY A 1429 9.85 -11.46 -13.93
N VAL A 1430 10.18 -11.57 -15.22
CA VAL A 1430 10.80 -12.76 -15.80
C VAL A 1430 12.32 -12.82 -15.49
N SER A 1431 12.88 -14.04 -15.43
CA SER A 1431 14.32 -14.26 -15.21
C SER A 1431 15.19 -13.63 -16.31
N ASP A 1432 16.41 -13.22 -15.96
CA ASP A 1432 17.36 -12.63 -16.93
C ASP A 1432 17.69 -13.59 -18.09
N GLU A 1433 17.62 -14.90 -17.85
CA GLU A 1433 17.79 -15.94 -18.87
C GLU A 1433 16.69 -15.90 -19.93
N VAL A 1434 15.42 -15.85 -19.52
CA VAL A 1434 14.27 -15.77 -20.46
C VAL A 1434 14.24 -14.42 -21.16
N HIS A 1435 14.61 -13.34 -20.48
CA HIS A 1435 14.76 -12.02 -21.08
C HIS A 1435 15.81 -12.05 -22.21
N LEU A 1436 16.98 -12.67 -21.97
CA LEU A 1436 18.02 -12.86 -22.98
C LEU A 1436 17.55 -13.77 -24.13
N MET A 1437 16.80 -14.84 -23.83
CA MET A 1437 16.23 -15.72 -24.86
C MET A 1437 15.20 -14.99 -25.74
N CYS A 1438 14.31 -14.18 -25.15
CA CYS A 1438 13.37 -13.35 -25.89
C CYS A 1438 14.11 -12.37 -26.81
N ALA A 1439 15.14 -11.69 -26.29
CA ALA A 1439 15.94 -10.74 -27.06
C ALA A 1439 16.69 -11.42 -28.23
N LYS A 1440 17.17 -12.67 -28.05
CA LYS A 1440 17.78 -13.47 -29.12
C LYS A 1440 16.77 -13.87 -30.19
N VAL A 1441 15.58 -14.33 -29.80
CA VAL A 1441 14.53 -14.77 -30.74
C VAL A 1441 13.89 -13.60 -31.49
N LEU A 1442 13.71 -12.46 -30.82
CA LEU A 1442 13.11 -11.25 -31.39
C LEU A 1442 14.14 -10.31 -32.04
N LYS A 1443 15.39 -10.74 -32.27
CA LYS A 1443 16.48 -9.88 -32.76
C LYS A 1443 16.09 -9.04 -33.98
N ASP A 1444 15.38 -9.62 -34.95
CA ASP A 1444 14.94 -8.93 -36.17
C ASP A 1444 13.77 -7.96 -35.92
N LYS A 1445 12.99 -8.20 -34.87
CA LYS A 1445 11.83 -7.39 -34.46
C LYS A 1445 12.19 -6.27 -33.47
N LEU A 1446 13.33 -6.36 -32.77
CA LEU A 1446 13.85 -5.34 -31.84
C LEU A 1446 14.25 -4.01 -32.50
N GLN A 1447 14.06 -3.87 -33.82
CA GLN A 1447 14.12 -2.58 -34.50
C GLN A 1447 12.96 -1.65 -34.12
N ASP A 1448 11.84 -2.19 -33.62
CA ASP A 1448 10.75 -1.39 -33.05
C ASP A 1448 11.19 -0.78 -31.70
N THR A 1449 11.16 0.55 -31.60
CA THR A 1449 11.56 1.29 -30.39
C THR A 1449 10.76 0.89 -29.16
N ARG A 1450 9.50 0.48 -29.33
CA ARG A 1450 8.63 0.01 -28.23
C ARG A 1450 9.11 -1.33 -27.71
N LEU A 1451 9.46 -2.27 -28.59
CA LEU A 1451 10.03 -3.55 -28.18
C LEU A 1451 11.42 -3.38 -27.55
N CYS A 1452 12.25 -2.47 -28.07
CA CYS A 1452 13.55 -2.14 -27.47
C CYS A 1452 13.42 -1.55 -26.05
N TYR A 1453 12.40 -0.74 -25.79
CA TYR A 1453 12.10 -0.21 -24.45
C TYR A 1453 11.66 -1.32 -23.45
N LEU A 1454 10.93 -2.33 -23.94
CA LEU A 1454 10.42 -3.46 -23.13
C LEU A 1454 11.45 -4.57 -22.90
N PHE A 1455 12.10 -5.05 -23.95
CA PHE A 1455 13.05 -6.17 -23.94
C PHE A 1455 14.51 -5.75 -23.78
N GLY A 1456 14.77 -4.44 -23.67
CA GLY A 1456 16.13 -3.90 -23.60
C GLY A 1456 16.96 -4.11 -24.86
N SER A 1457 18.26 -3.85 -24.75
CA SER A 1457 19.24 -4.16 -25.80
C SER A 1457 19.80 -5.56 -25.61
N ILE A 1458 20.05 -6.30 -26.70
CA ILE A 1458 20.70 -7.63 -26.69
C ILE A 1458 22.04 -7.60 -25.93
N ASN A 1459 22.68 -6.42 -25.86
CA ASN A 1459 23.92 -6.20 -25.15
C ASN A 1459 23.67 -5.84 -23.67
N LEU A 1460 22.93 -6.67 -22.93
CA LEU A 1460 22.68 -6.48 -21.49
C LEU A 1460 23.97 -6.43 -20.62
N MET A 1461 25.15 -6.59 -21.24
CA MET A 1461 26.49 -6.43 -20.65
C MET A 1461 27.38 -5.38 -21.35
N GLY A 1462 26.82 -4.47 -22.15
CA GLY A 1462 27.62 -3.43 -22.82
C GLY A 1462 26.75 -2.31 -23.35
N SER A 1463 26.95 -1.10 -22.81
CA SER A 1463 26.31 0.17 -23.16
C SER A 1463 25.28 0.13 -24.30
N ALA A 1464 24.02 0.42 -23.98
CA ALA A 1464 22.97 0.75 -24.96
C ALA A 1464 23.35 1.92 -25.90
N GLN A 1465 24.44 2.63 -25.60
CA GLN A 1465 25.05 3.60 -26.51
C GLN A 1465 25.85 2.98 -27.66
N VAL A 1466 25.85 1.66 -27.91
CA VAL A 1466 26.41 1.13 -29.18
C VAL A 1466 25.62 1.64 -30.41
N GLN A 1467 24.39 2.15 -30.26
CA GLN A 1467 23.71 2.84 -31.38
C GLN A 1467 24.18 4.30 -31.60
N ASP A 1468 24.79 4.94 -30.60
CA ASP A 1468 25.46 6.25 -30.74
C ASP A 1468 27.00 6.13 -30.85
N MET A 1469 27.55 4.94 -30.60
CA MET A 1469 28.92 4.55 -30.89
C MET A 1469 28.93 3.74 -32.19
N GLY A 1470 28.91 4.48 -33.29
CA GLY A 1470 29.42 4.02 -34.58
C GLY A 1470 28.48 3.13 -35.39
N ARG A 1471 27.71 3.76 -36.27
CA ARG A 1471 27.21 3.12 -37.50
C ARG A 1471 28.41 2.55 -38.29
N GLY A 1472 28.72 1.27 -38.10
CA GLY A 1472 29.78 0.56 -38.82
C GLY A 1472 29.40 0.24 -40.27
N LEU A 1473 30.42 0.10 -41.14
CA LEU A 1473 30.36 -0.04 -42.60
C LEU A 1473 29.13 -0.80 -43.16
N GLN A 1474 28.27 -0.09 -43.90
CA GLN A 1474 27.24 -0.69 -44.75
C GLN A 1474 27.60 -0.41 -46.21
N MET A 1475 28.07 -1.43 -46.93
CA MET A 1475 28.25 -1.34 -48.38
C MET A 1475 26.92 -1.64 -49.07
N VAL A 1476 26.29 -0.63 -49.66
CA VAL A 1476 25.06 -0.81 -50.45
C VAL A 1476 25.46 -0.84 -51.93
N LYS A 1477 25.23 -1.98 -52.58
CA LYS A 1477 25.38 -2.12 -54.04
C LYS A 1477 24.14 -1.53 -54.71
N GLU A 1478 24.24 -0.30 -55.21
CA GLU A 1478 23.24 0.24 -56.12
C GLU A 1478 23.53 -0.28 -57.55
N GLY A 1479 22.62 -1.09 -58.11
CA GLY A 1479 22.65 -1.54 -59.51
C GLY A 1479 22.81 -3.05 -59.72
N LYS A 1480 21.90 -3.64 -60.52
CA LYS A 1480 21.98 -5.04 -61.01
C LYS A 1480 22.98 -5.10 -62.18
N GLY A 1481 24.18 -5.61 -61.94
CA GLY A 1481 25.22 -5.85 -62.95
C GLY A 1481 26.55 -6.30 -62.32
N ILE A 1482 27.40 -6.96 -63.11
CA ILE A 1482 28.72 -7.48 -62.70
C ILE A 1482 29.73 -6.33 -62.47
N ILE A 1483 29.42 -5.12 -62.92
CA ILE A 1483 30.26 -3.92 -62.84
C ILE A 1483 29.42 -2.78 -62.23
N GLY A 1484 29.36 -2.69 -60.90
CA GLY A 1484 28.70 -1.60 -60.18
C GLY A 1484 29.65 -0.99 -59.16
N GLU A 1485 29.89 0.31 -59.25
CA GLU A 1485 30.82 1.06 -58.41
C GLU A 1485 30.44 0.97 -56.92
N TRP A 1486 31.34 0.42 -56.11
CA TRP A 1486 31.24 0.49 -54.65
C TRP A 1486 31.76 1.86 -54.20
N LYS A 1487 30.90 2.71 -53.61
CA LYS A 1487 31.35 3.97 -52.99
C LYS A 1487 31.39 3.85 -51.46
N PRO A 1488 32.58 3.79 -50.83
CA PRO A 1488 32.72 3.87 -49.38
C PRO A 1488 32.58 5.32 -48.91
N ARG A 1489 31.69 5.60 -47.95
CA ARG A 1489 31.45 6.96 -47.45
C ARG A 1489 32.33 7.38 -46.25
N MET A 1490 32.98 6.47 -45.52
CA MET A 1490 33.94 6.78 -44.41
C MET A 1490 34.62 5.51 -43.85
N TRP A 1491 35.79 5.64 -43.19
CA TRP A 1491 36.65 4.54 -42.71
C TRP A 1491 36.60 4.36 -41.17
N GLU A 1492 36.51 3.12 -40.67
CA GLU A 1492 37.02 2.69 -39.36
C GLU A 1492 37.69 1.31 -39.48
N VAL A 1493 38.77 1.10 -38.71
CA VAL A 1493 39.71 -0.04 -38.80
C VAL A 1493 39.10 -1.33 -38.26
N LEU A 1494 39.02 -2.34 -39.11
CA LEU A 1494 38.57 -3.70 -38.79
C LEU A 1494 39.57 -4.43 -37.89
N ASP A 1495 39.04 -5.06 -36.83
CA ASP A 1495 39.70 -6.09 -36.02
C ASP A 1495 40.07 -7.27 -36.94
N SER A 1496 41.29 -7.25 -37.48
CA SER A 1496 41.80 -8.31 -38.35
C SER A 1496 42.57 -9.30 -37.49
N GLY A 1497 41.89 -10.40 -37.15
CA GLY A 1497 42.50 -11.59 -36.61
C GLY A 1497 43.58 -12.13 -37.54
N SER A 1498 44.80 -12.27 -37.03
CA SER A 1498 45.89 -12.97 -37.68
C SER A 1498 46.88 -13.53 -36.63
N GLY A 1499 46.50 -14.66 -36.03
CA GLY A 1499 47.36 -15.85 -35.95
C GLY A 1499 48.66 -15.89 -35.15
N LYS A 1500 49.07 -14.88 -34.37
CA LYS A 1500 50.28 -14.99 -33.52
C LYS A 1500 50.03 -14.65 -32.04
N GLU A 1501 50.35 -15.61 -31.19
CA GLU A 1501 49.97 -15.78 -29.77
C GLU A 1501 50.59 -14.78 -28.76
N SER A 1502 51.00 -13.57 -29.17
CA SER A 1502 51.76 -12.67 -28.29
C SER A 1502 51.28 -11.21 -28.18
N GLU A 1503 50.21 -10.81 -28.86
CA GLU A 1503 49.79 -9.40 -28.91
C GLU A 1503 48.37 -9.19 -28.37
N THR A 1504 48.31 -8.70 -27.13
CA THR A 1504 47.08 -8.37 -26.42
C THR A 1504 46.48 -7.06 -26.93
N SER A 1505 45.52 -7.13 -27.85
CA SER A 1505 44.65 -6.01 -28.19
C SER A 1505 43.84 -5.62 -26.94
N LEU A 1506 44.18 -4.47 -26.34
CA LEU A 1506 43.31 -3.78 -25.39
C LEU A 1506 42.15 -3.21 -26.20
N GLY A 1507 40.92 -3.67 -25.97
CA GLY A 1507 39.74 -3.07 -26.59
C GLY A 1507 39.75 -1.57 -26.31
N LEU A 1508 39.96 -0.77 -27.35
CA LEU A 1508 40.15 0.68 -27.26
C LEU A 1508 38.88 1.44 -26.82
N GLY A 1509 37.79 0.75 -26.50
CA GLY A 1509 36.57 1.34 -25.95
C GLY A 1509 36.77 2.09 -24.61
N LEU A 1510 37.82 1.77 -23.85
CA LEU A 1510 38.19 2.48 -22.61
C LEU A 1510 38.87 3.86 -22.85
N PHE A 1511 39.33 4.11 -24.08
CA PHE A 1511 40.07 5.29 -24.48
C PHE A 1511 39.29 6.05 -25.58
N ARG A 1512 38.16 6.68 -25.21
CA ARG A 1512 37.38 7.56 -26.09
C ARG A 1512 38.29 8.50 -26.90
N ALA A 1513 38.44 8.22 -28.19
CA ALA A 1513 38.69 9.24 -29.20
C ALA A 1513 37.33 9.85 -29.55
N ARG A 1514 37.08 11.10 -29.14
CA ARG A 1514 35.93 11.87 -29.63
C ARG A 1514 36.36 12.57 -30.93
N TYR A 1515 35.75 12.22 -32.06
CA TYR A 1515 35.60 13.15 -33.18
C TYR A 1515 34.46 14.12 -32.86
N GLY A 1516 34.63 15.38 -33.27
CA GLY A 1516 33.76 16.51 -32.94
C GLY A 1516 32.40 16.50 -33.62
#